data_AF-A4I1A2-F1
#
_entry.id   AF-A4I1A2-F1
#
_cell.length_a   1.000
_cell.length_b   1.000
_cell.length_c   1.000
_cell.angle_alpha   90.00
_cell.angle_beta   90.00
_cell.angle_gamma   90.00
#
_symmetry.space_group_name_H-M   'P 1'
#
loop_
_entity.id
_entity.type
_entity.pdbx_description
1 polymer ?
#
loop_
_entity_poly.entity_id
_entity_poly.type
_entity_poly.pdbx_seq_one_letter_code
_entity_poly.pdbx_strand_id
1 'polypeptide(L)'
;MLNRRRNADQRHGPGAAVAPPPGAAAAAAGNAVTSSSGAISSASVSVSAAGPSSHAHEIHSSTALDEVINERVAAFAPCNLPSLVNDDTMDEASGGVGTLGDVTLVGGTTRYRVRITQAVLLMYLHIGSDPPGFPRVEPCAKMECWVDPMVAHVAKSAHRSGRGSGAGGGSDSIAETLERQYRSVLRDDVGVMRVVEASLEVSKSALAKSRRMSRDGRILIHYNGHGMPRATDLGEVWVFDKERTHYVPLNITEMAELADTPAIYVFDCNSAGSLLQRWCRDRLHEKRPHDLFVCACSPGETLPLSPALPADLLTSCLTTPLRMALEWYIGFSFHAMLLPHVTADMIRNMPGDCNDRKSPRGELNWILNAVTDTIAWCTLPPAQFHYLFRQGTSIKGIFRNCILADRLLRESGCTPMTYPALSEEAHLHPMWELWEYTVDKCVSQLPRLLAATDEAPAAYEPSSFFDDQLTAFEVWVESGDMAEVPEQLPCVLLALTQVLYRVRAFTLLAKYLDSGRTAGKRAILCGILPYMSKLVTQAPEVFLIVTVLWMQVIRADPAEGCNEMQKCQCEKYFTSLLKLEESSTLIEYVEYGQMVNYARVESPQMPSPSFSPTTATAAPRQKRAEFQPRSQTWASTTSLDGAAEAGEQPLQPMQPMRSPLAEAPPPPPAQSDLAAAKLNSVANHLVNPGHTVYFLMKDVNLSRCKSMACYVLCQFLQRGERQCILSWNNRLLNAAFPCLSSTNAELRSWACLVLSRLFLGLRHAKKFASKECTSRLDLFTRLLQDRSPVVRSSCVTLLASIVGVRVDLLPHDQQVRRLHMEKSLLIKLREYIFDASMNVREELIFFCCEVLHAYRGVLSLAHRENISEYVLEVGQQGNRWVLEEAQVGVKSQLNAARPTVSSLFDDTVVFDTSFLTADDPLPPTREVEASQLSPAALQMVEGLLHDAALVLCMLYANCDGVLVNKALRYLSNGAPPQSQRFASEALRTMSRVASAESAEYWSEADRTRATWNTDIMRQLVLDMRDRKLEPHRRYTYTGSSPLLLQDPNGHLDTNSNGAASAEALSVSRRNTEAERHLVLRSAVRPDTVVCTTFRALEASMVVATKNQRISYISYDNYNSQQELHSFPVQLSGPLHDVHIINDLSEQSGLLLVDKRGVFTLMKGCWDPNSVPTEAAVFSACPPPPANRWLDLKSTYRSSAAVLFYGGPIATDGGTAIHMVSLAEEQVVQRLSVSGNPVLTSLETHTTQRALLAGFSDGVVRYYDDRQRQGQMGAVGMVSCRAPGAAVAAAVEAVVGAGPIATNTGFSIAAATRSAFFIFDPRKLSEPQLCVTHQDLYYGHGRVEGASLDIGGVGADAAAASLSSLPNTSTVPVPCPPLAPRIVRCSVGIHTGLVGLCFQNNTYAAFNTKGLILNERPLAVMADGVVEPALSQQLQQGRQSSGPPILPGSCVAHPLRPLMTFGGELMFLQL
;
A
#
# COMPACT_ATOMS: atom_id res chain seq x y z
N MET A 1 -21.47 16.12 -27.19
CA MET A 1 -21.51 15.58 -28.58
C MET A 1 -20.36 14.58 -28.74
N LEU A 2 -20.56 13.26 -28.58
CA LEU A 2 -19.44 12.33 -28.34
C LEU A 2 -19.24 11.17 -29.36
N ASN A 3 -20.09 11.02 -30.39
CA ASN A 3 -20.03 9.89 -31.33
C ASN A 3 -19.30 10.14 -32.66
N ARG A 4 -18.30 11.04 -32.72
CA ARG A 4 -17.51 11.31 -33.95
C ARG A 4 -16.04 11.70 -33.70
N ARG A 5 -15.23 10.84 -33.05
CA ARG A 5 -13.75 10.97 -33.07
C ARG A 5 -12.92 9.69 -32.76
N ARG A 6 -13.40 8.52 -33.19
CA ARG A 6 -12.57 7.28 -33.29
C ARG A 6 -12.68 6.69 -34.71
N ASN A 7 -11.78 7.10 -35.61
CA ASN A 7 -11.43 6.42 -36.88
C ASN A 7 -10.37 7.21 -37.68
N ALA A 8 -9.18 7.38 -37.10
CA ALA A 8 -7.97 7.82 -37.80
C ALA A 8 -6.74 7.51 -36.93
N ASP A 9 -6.14 6.32 -37.12
CA ASP A 9 -4.67 6.06 -36.99
C ASP A 9 -4.35 4.54 -37.05
N GLN A 10 -4.49 3.95 -38.23
CA GLN A 10 -3.79 2.72 -38.61
C GLN A 10 -3.42 2.75 -40.10
N ARG A 11 -2.18 3.12 -40.42
CA ARG A 11 -1.60 3.02 -41.78
C ARG A 11 -0.09 2.73 -41.77
N HIS A 12 0.28 1.51 -41.36
CA HIS A 12 1.50 0.88 -41.85
C HIS A 12 1.20 -0.59 -42.22
N GLY A 13 1.51 -0.98 -43.47
CA GLY A 13 1.56 -2.38 -43.90
C GLY A 13 2.88 -3.03 -43.45
N PRO A 14 3.07 -4.36 -43.60
CA PRO A 14 2.77 -5.16 -44.81
C PRO A 14 1.78 -6.32 -44.53
N GLY A 15 1.48 -7.30 -45.38
CA GLY A 15 1.79 -7.56 -46.80
C GLY A 15 1.52 -9.03 -47.21
N ALA A 16 0.44 -9.25 -47.95
CA ALA A 16 0.12 -10.40 -48.84
C ALA A 16 0.37 -11.88 -48.39
N ALA A 17 -0.68 -12.54 -47.88
CA ALA A 17 -1.06 -13.96 -48.15
C ALA A 17 -2.44 -14.24 -47.47
N VAL A 18 -3.60 -14.21 -48.13
CA VAL A 18 -4.18 -15.11 -49.17
C VAL A 18 -4.55 -16.51 -48.66
N ALA A 19 -5.74 -16.63 -48.03
CA ALA A 19 -6.67 -17.77 -48.09
C ALA A 19 -8.02 -17.45 -47.37
N PRO A 20 -9.22 -17.68 -47.97
CA PRO A 20 -10.52 -17.44 -47.31
C PRO A 20 -11.30 -18.73 -46.92
N PRO A 21 -12.23 -18.66 -45.94
CA PRO A 21 -13.25 -19.68 -45.64
C PRO A 21 -14.54 -19.45 -46.49
N PRO A 22 -15.57 -20.35 -46.54
CA PRO A 22 -16.62 -20.38 -45.47
C PRO A 22 -17.46 -21.68 -45.31
N GLY A 23 -18.33 -21.70 -44.28
CA GLY A 23 -19.61 -22.46 -44.26
C GLY A 23 -19.74 -23.60 -43.23
N ALA A 24 -20.92 -23.91 -42.68
CA ALA A 24 -22.22 -23.22 -42.73
C ALA A 24 -23.22 -23.77 -41.64
N ALA A 25 -24.31 -23.00 -41.39
CA ALA A 25 -25.58 -23.44 -40.75
C ALA A 25 -25.60 -23.81 -39.24
N ALA A 26 -26.70 -23.63 -38.49
CA ALA A 26 -27.88 -22.74 -38.67
C ALA A 26 -28.77 -22.66 -37.40
N ALA A 27 -29.50 -21.54 -37.25
CA ALA A 27 -30.76 -21.34 -36.51
C ALA A 27 -30.74 -21.53 -34.96
N ALA A 28 -31.66 -20.93 -34.19
CA ALA A 28 -32.88 -20.18 -34.54
C ALA A 28 -33.00 -18.85 -33.76
N ALA A 29 -33.97 -17.99 -34.14
CA ALA A 29 -34.19 -16.67 -33.55
C ALA A 29 -35.68 -16.33 -33.36
N GLY A 30 -35.97 -15.37 -32.47
CA GLY A 30 -37.29 -14.76 -32.22
C GLY A 30 -37.24 -13.95 -30.91
N ASN A 31 -37.19 -12.62 -30.95
CA ASN A 31 -38.31 -11.65 -31.11
C ASN A 31 -39.14 -11.46 -29.81
N ALA A 32 -39.56 -10.26 -29.38
CA ALA A 32 -39.15 -8.87 -29.68
C ALA A 32 -39.89 -7.87 -28.73
N VAL A 33 -39.55 -6.57 -28.81
CA VAL A 33 -40.47 -5.39 -28.67
C VAL A 33 -40.91 -4.87 -27.25
N THR A 34 -40.30 -3.72 -26.88
CA THR A 34 -40.82 -2.46 -26.26
C THR A 34 -41.36 -2.33 -24.80
N SER A 35 -40.73 -1.37 -24.07
CA SER A 35 -41.30 -0.34 -23.14
C SER A 35 -42.06 -0.76 -21.86
N SER A 36 -42.01 -0.08 -20.71
CA SER A 36 -41.74 1.36 -20.43
C SER A 36 -41.29 1.69 -18.98
N SER A 37 -40.41 2.69 -18.82
CA SER A 37 -40.26 3.68 -17.71
C SER A 37 -40.65 3.36 -16.23
N GLY A 38 -39.67 3.57 -15.32
CA GLY A 38 -39.87 3.97 -13.91
C GLY A 38 -39.67 2.87 -12.84
N ALA A 39 -39.16 3.13 -11.63
CA ALA A 39 -38.52 4.36 -11.11
C ALA A 39 -37.66 4.09 -9.84
N ILE A 40 -36.55 4.84 -9.72
CA ILE A 40 -35.99 5.50 -8.52
C ILE A 40 -35.80 4.71 -7.18
N SER A 41 -34.54 4.72 -6.71
CA SER A 41 -34.03 4.76 -5.31
C SER A 41 -33.77 3.50 -4.46
N SER A 42 -32.51 3.45 -3.98
CA SER A 42 -32.02 3.09 -2.63
C SER A 42 -32.33 1.74 -1.98
N ALA A 43 -31.26 1.03 -1.63
CA ALA A 43 -31.22 0.10 -0.49
C ALA A 43 -30.40 0.73 0.65
N SER A 44 -31.05 1.07 1.76
CA SER A 44 -30.42 1.61 2.98
C SER A 44 -30.43 0.58 4.12
N VAL A 45 -29.39 0.57 4.94
CA VAL A 45 -29.29 -0.29 6.13
C VAL A 45 -30.35 0.06 7.17
N SER A 46 -31.09 -0.94 7.68
CA SER A 46 -31.79 -0.83 8.97
C SER A 46 -32.00 -2.19 9.63
N VAL A 47 -31.62 -2.28 10.91
CA VAL A 47 -31.93 -3.40 11.82
C VAL A 47 -33.43 -3.45 12.12
N SER A 48 -34.00 -4.64 12.29
CA SER A 48 -35.29 -4.83 12.94
C SER A 48 -35.34 -6.15 13.72
N ALA A 49 -36.22 -6.23 14.73
CA ALA A 49 -36.26 -7.33 15.69
C ALA A 49 -37.67 -7.95 15.80
N ALA A 50 -37.69 -9.26 16.08
CA ALA A 50 -38.77 -10.07 16.67
C ALA A 50 -40.25 -9.72 16.35
N GLY A 51 -40.89 -10.56 15.52
CA GLY A 51 -42.35 -10.63 15.41
C GLY A 51 -42.79 -11.81 14.54
N PRO A 52 -43.35 -12.91 15.09
CA PRO A 52 -43.63 -14.13 14.33
C PRO A 52 -45.01 -14.12 13.67
N SER A 53 -45.07 -14.57 12.41
CA SER A 53 -46.31 -15.00 11.74
C SER A 53 -46.02 -16.16 10.77
N SER A 54 -47.04 -16.94 10.44
CA SER A 54 -46.88 -18.35 10.04
C SER A 54 -46.93 -18.61 8.53
N HIS A 55 -45.77 -18.82 7.90
CA HIS A 55 -45.65 -19.56 6.62
C HIS A 55 -44.32 -20.34 6.56
N ALA A 56 -44.17 -21.34 7.44
CA ALA A 56 -43.00 -22.22 7.46
C ALA A 56 -43.37 -23.62 6.96
N HIS A 57 -42.82 -24.03 5.81
CA HIS A 57 -42.56 -25.46 5.54
C HIS A 57 -41.52 -25.78 4.46
N GLU A 58 -41.18 -24.86 3.53
CA GLU A 58 -40.18 -25.13 2.47
C GLU A 58 -38.82 -24.41 2.67
N ILE A 59 -38.82 -23.22 3.30
CA ILE A 59 -37.64 -22.32 3.40
C ILE A 59 -36.45 -22.95 4.16
N HIS A 60 -36.68 -23.84 5.14
CA HIS A 60 -35.60 -24.44 5.92
C HIS A 60 -34.65 -25.35 5.11
N SER A 61 -35.00 -25.71 3.87
CA SER A 61 -34.16 -26.55 3.00
C SER A 61 -33.03 -25.79 2.28
N SER A 62 -33.18 -24.46 2.12
CA SER A 62 -32.19 -23.58 1.46
C SER A 62 -31.20 -22.98 2.45
N THR A 63 -31.63 -22.54 3.64
CA THR A 63 -30.69 -22.01 4.65
C THR A 63 -29.64 -23.06 5.03
N ALA A 64 -30.06 -24.31 5.25
CA ALA A 64 -29.17 -25.45 5.50
C ALA A 64 -28.41 -25.94 4.24
N LEU A 65 -28.71 -25.41 3.04
CA LEU A 65 -27.90 -25.61 1.83
C LEU A 65 -26.78 -24.57 1.77
N ASP A 66 -27.14 -23.28 1.89
CA ASP A 66 -26.18 -22.18 1.82
C ASP A 66 -25.22 -22.18 3.03
N GLU A 67 -25.64 -22.59 4.23
CA GLU A 67 -24.74 -22.83 5.37
C GLU A 67 -23.67 -23.90 5.05
N VAL A 68 -24.06 -25.02 4.42
CA VAL A 68 -23.13 -26.10 4.06
C VAL A 68 -22.22 -25.73 2.90
N ILE A 69 -22.70 -24.92 1.95
CA ILE A 69 -21.88 -24.34 0.87
C ILE A 69 -20.87 -23.37 1.48
N ASN A 70 -21.31 -22.45 2.35
CA ASN A 70 -20.46 -21.46 2.98
C ASN A 70 -19.39 -22.11 3.89
N GLU A 71 -19.71 -23.15 4.68
CA GLU A 71 -18.71 -23.91 5.45
C GLU A 71 -17.66 -24.55 4.52
N ARG A 72 -18.09 -25.09 3.38
CA ARG A 72 -17.21 -25.76 2.40
C ARG A 72 -16.36 -24.80 1.57
N VAL A 73 -16.86 -23.62 1.21
CA VAL A 73 -16.07 -22.58 0.55
C VAL A 73 -15.11 -21.94 1.55
N ALA A 74 -15.56 -21.63 2.77
CA ALA A 74 -14.70 -21.13 3.85
C ALA A 74 -13.56 -22.12 4.21
N ALA A 75 -13.76 -23.42 4.00
CA ALA A 75 -12.72 -24.42 4.18
C ALA A 75 -11.48 -24.21 3.29
N PHE A 76 -11.62 -23.49 2.18
CA PHE A 76 -10.57 -23.21 1.19
C PHE A 76 -10.44 -21.71 0.84
N ALA A 77 -11.02 -20.82 1.66
CA ALA A 77 -11.01 -19.39 1.41
C ALA A 77 -9.59 -18.78 1.40
N PRO A 78 -9.35 -17.70 0.63
CA PRO A 78 -8.07 -17.00 0.63
C PRO A 78 -7.67 -16.52 2.04
N CYS A 79 -6.42 -16.75 2.41
CA CYS A 79 -5.81 -16.15 3.59
C CYS A 79 -4.72 -15.17 3.14
N ASN A 80 -4.76 -13.92 3.61
CA ASN A 80 -3.71 -12.93 3.27
C ASN A 80 -2.38 -13.34 3.93
N LEU A 81 -1.52 -14.03 3.17
CA LEU A 81 -0.20 -14.48 3.63
C LEU A 81 0.84 -13.40 3.32
N PRO A 82 1.56 -12.84 4.31
CA PRO A 82 2.46 -11.70 4.10
C PRO A 82 3.52 -11.94 3.01
N SER A 83 4.06 -13.18 2.95
CA SER A 83 5.00 -13.60 1.91
C SER A 83 4.43 -13.62 0.47
N LEU A 84 3.11 -13.76 0.26
CA LEU A 84 2.50 -13.81 -1.08
C LEU A 84 2.01 -12.43 -1.57
N VAL A 85 1.68 -11.52 -0.65
CA VAL A 85 1.12 -10.18 -0.96
C VAL A 85 2.20 -9.19 -1.45
N ASN A 86 3.49 -9.52 -1.33
CA ASN A 86 4.59 -8.69 -1.82
C ASN A 86 4.71 -8.75 -3.35
N ASP A 87 4.02 -7.85 -4.05
CA ASP A 87 4.22 -7.59 -5.48
C ASP A 87 5.06 -6.33 -5.72
N ASP A 88 6.38 -6.53 -5.83
CA ASP A 88 7.34 -5.53 -6.33
C ASP A 88 7.05 -5.11 -7.80
N THR A 89 6.26 -5.91 -8.52
CA THR A 89 6.01 -5.81 -9.97
C THR A 89 5.19 -4.59 -10.40
N MET A 90 4.30 -4.08 -9.54
CA MET A 90 3.32 -3.05 -9.93
C MET A 90 3.94 -1.65 -10.17
N ASP A 91 5.01 -1.29 -9.46
CA ASP A 91 5.73 -0.03 -9.69
C ASP A 91 6.76 -0.11 -10.85
N GLU A 92 7.17 -1.31 -11.30
CA GLU A 92 8.03 -1.46 -12.50
C GLU A 92 7.23 -1.64 -13.80
N ALA A 93 6.13 -2.39 -13.79
CA ALA A 93 5.32 -2.63 -14.99
C ALA A 93 4.75 -1.32 -15.61
N SER A 94 4.51 -0.31 -14.77
CA SER A 94 4.06 1.01 -15.20
C SER A 94 5.18 1.87 -15.87
N GLY A 95 6.42 1.38 -15.93
CA GLY A 95 7.48 1.93 -16.78
C GLY A 95 7.50 1.43 -18.22
N GLY A 96 6.63 0.47 -18.59
CA GLY A 96 6.70 -0.25 -19.87
C GLY A 96 6.07 0.44 -21.09
N VAL A 97 5.27 1.50 -20.91
CA VAL A 97 4.47 2.11 -22.01
C VAL A 97 4.85 3.58 -22.23
N GLY A 98 5.68 3.79 -23.26
CA GLY A 98 5.99 5.12 -23.79
C GLY A 98 7.10 5.86 -23.06
N THR A 99 8.13 6.26 -23.80
CA THR A 99 9.18 7.17 -23.32
C THR A 99 8.68 8.62 -23.25
N LEU A 100 7.65 8.89 -22.43
CA LEU A 100 7.41 10.25 -21.94
C LEU A 100 8.62 10.63 -21.10
N GLY A 101 9.47 11.51 -21.67
CA GLY A 101 10.84 11.76 -21.21
C GLY A 101 10.95 11.88 -19.69
N ASP A 102 11.79 11.02 -19.11
CA ASP A 102 11.86 10.71 -17.68
C ASP A 102 11.69 11.96 -16.80
N VAL A 103 10.51 12.07 -16.18
CA VAL A 103 10.14 13.16 -15.26
C VAL A 103 10.79 12.91 -13.88
N THR A 104 12.10 12.72 -13.92
CA THR A 104 13.02 13.45 -13.06
C THR A 104 12.64 14.93 -13.02
N LEU A 105 12.48 15.47 -11.80
CA LEU A 105 12.59 16.90 -11.59
C LEU A 105 14.05 17.26 -11.87
N VAL A 106 14.32 17.79 -13.07
CA VAL A 106 15.67 17.91 -13.66
C VAL A 106 16.70 18.37 -12.62
N GLY A 107 17.62 17.46 -12.30
CA GLY A 107 18.58 17.66 -11.23
C GLY A 107 19.48 18.87 -11.48
N GLY A 108 19.56 19.77 -10.51
CA GLY A 108 20.62 20.78 -10.46
C GLY A 108 20.31 22.17 -11.02
N THR A 109 19.17 22.41 -11.68
CA THR A 109 18.77 23.79 -12.03
C THR A 109 18.26 24.53 -10.78
N THR A 110 19.22 24.98 -9.97
CA THR A 110 19.14 25.89 -8.80
C THR A 110 17.75 26.47 -8.48
N ARG A 111 17.23 26.19 -7.28
CA ARG A 111 15.93 26.68 -6.74
C ARG A 111 15.93 28.20 -6.46
N TYR A 112 16.21 29.01 -7.48
CA TYR A 112 16.20 30.47 -7.41
C TYR A 112 14.76 31.01 -7.39
N ARG A 113 14.14 31.00 -6.20
CA ARG A 113 12.80 31.58 -5.96
C ARG A 113 12.84 33.12 -5.94
N VAL A 114 13.32 33.71 -7.03
CA VAL A 114 13.54 35.15 -7.17
C VAL A 114 12.20 35.87 -7.34
N ARG A 115 11.94 36.83 -6.46
CA ARG A 115 10.79 37.74 -6.54
C ARG A 115 11.12 38.92 -7.44
N ILE A 116 10.11 39.51 -8.07
CA ILE A 116 10.24 40.88 -8.61
C ILE A 116 10.41 41.82 -7.41
N THR A 117 11.42 42.68 -7.46
CA THR A 117 11.78 43.62 -6.38
C THR A 117 11.75 45.07 -6.85
N GLN A 118 12.01 45.31 -8.13
CA GLN A 118 11.95 46.62 -8.78
C GLN A 118 11.20 46.53 -10.11
N ALA A 119 10.54 47.61 -10.52
CA ALA A 119 9.95 47.79 -11.83
C ALA A 119 10.39 49.13 -12.45
N VAL A 120 10.72 49.14 -13.73
CA VAL A 120 11.04 50.35 -14.51
C VAL A 120 9.99 50.51 -15.61
N LEU A 121 9.31 51.65 -15.62
CA LEU A 121 8.28 51.99 -16.61
C LEU A 121 8.85 53.05 -17.57
N LEU A 122 9.23 52.62 -18.78
CA LEU A 122 9.72 53.44 -19.88
C LEU A 122 8.53 53.84 -20.76
N MET A 123 8.03 55.07 -20.63
CA MET A 123 6.81 55.53 -21.29
C MET A 123 7.11 56.56 -22.38
N TYR A 124 6.82 56.22 -23.64
CA TYR A 124 7.17 57.00 -24.83
C TYR A 124 5.96 57.18 -25.76
N LEU A 125 4.99 57.97 -25.27
CA LEU A 125 3.67 58.14 -25.89
C LEU A 125 3.55 59.29 -26.90
N HIS A 126 4.40 60.32 -26.80
CA HIS A 126 4.43 61.50 -27.69
C HIS A 126 3.03 62.09 -27.99
N ILE A 127 2.22 62.29 -26.95
CA ILE A 127 0.78 62.61 -27.06
C ILE A 127 0.54 63.78 -28.02
N GLY A 128 -0.28 63.53 -29.05
CA GLY A 128 -0.65 64.50 -30.08
C GLY A 128 0.19 64.44 -31.36
N SER A 129 1.17 63.54 -31.46
CA SER A 129 1.92 63.25 -32.69
C SER A 129 1.86 61.77 -33.06
N ASP A 130 1.60 61.47 -34.33
CA ASP A 130 1.60 60.09 -34.84
C ASP A 130 3.03 59.54 -35.02
N PRO A 131 3.24 58.23 -34.80
CA PRO A 131 4.55 57.60 -34.97
C PRO A 131 4.99 57.59 -36.45
N PRO A 132 6.27 57.93 -36.75
CA PRO A 132 6.78 57.95 -38.13
C PRO A 132 6.56 56.64 -38.88
N GLY A 133 5.89 56.72 -40.03
CA GLY A 133 5.60 55.57 -40.90
C GLY A 133 4.34 54.77 -40.54
N PHE A 134 3.59 55.14 -39.50
CA PHE A 134 2.33 54.47 -39.15
C PHE A 134 1.26 55.49 -38.70
N PRO A 135 0.65 56.24 -39.65
CA PRO A 135 -0.39 57.22 -39.34
C PRO A 135 -1.67 56.55 -38.84
N ARG A 136 -2.31 57.14 -37.83
CA ARG A 136 -3.54 56.62 -37.22
C ARG A 136 -4.76 57.16 -37.98
N VAL A 137 -5.65 56.26 -38.41
CA VAL A 137 -6.89 56.63 -39.11
C VAL A 137 -8.02 56.77 -38.11
N GLU A 138 -8.62 57.95 -38.03
CA GLU A 138 -9.73 58.24 -37.11
C GLU A 138 -11.06 57.63 -37.61
N PRO A 139 -11.88 57.01 -36.73
CA PRO A 139 -11.65 56.78 -35.30
C PRO A 139 -10.77 55.55 -35.02
N CYS A 140 -9.74 55.73 -34.19
CA CYS A 140 -8.81 54.66 -33.78
C CYS A 140 -8.82 54.37 -32.27
N ALA A 141 -8.15 53.28 -31.87
CA ALA A 141 -7.77 53.01 -30.49
C ALA A 141 -6.90 54.15 -29.91
N LYS A 142 -7.30 54.68 -28.76
CA LYS A 142 -6.66 55.85 -28.11
C LYS A 142 -6.40 55.73 -26.63
N MET A 143 -7.21 54.95 -25.90
CA MET A 143 -7.10 54.88 -24.44
C MET A 143 -5.78 54.20 -24.06
N GLU A 144 -5.00 54.83 -23.19
CA GLU A 144 -3.77 54.29 -22.63
C GLU A 144 -3.99 54.11 -21.12
N CYS A 145 -3.81 52.89 -20.60
CA CYS A 145 -4.05 52.54 -19.20
C CYS A 145 -5.46 52.95 -18.71
N TRP A 146 -6.45 52.89 -19.60
CA TRP A 146 -7.84 53.36 -19.40
C TRP A 146 -8.02 54.88 -19.22
N VAL A 147 -7.09 55.70 -19.70
CA VAL A 147 -7.18 57.17 -19.71
C VAL A 147 -7.07 57.67 -21.16
N ASP A 148 -7.88 58.65 -21.54
CA ASP A 148 -7.71 59.36 -22.81
C ASP A 148 -6.45 60.26 -22.72
N PRO A 149 -5.44 60.09 -23.59
CA PRO A 149 -4.20 60.84 -23.50
C PRO A 149 -4.36 62.36 -23.72
N MET A 150 -5.32 62.78 -24.55
CA MET A 150 -5.61 64.20 -24.79
C MET A 150 -6.28 64.82 -23.57
N VAL A 151 -7.22 64.11 -22.94
CA VAL A 151 -7.83 64.54 -21.66
C VAL A 151 -6.78 64.63 -20.55
N ALA A 152 -5.88 63.65 -20.44
CA ALA A 152 -4.78 63.67 -19.48
C ALA A 152 -3.84 64.87 -19.69
N HIS A 153 -3.53 65.19 -20.94
CA HIS A 153 -2.70 66.33 -21.31
C HIS A 153 -3.36 67.67 -20.94
N VAL A 154 -4.64 67.86 -21.26
CA VAL A 154 -5.38 69.08 -20.93
C VAL A 154 -5.56 69.24 -19.41
N ALA A 155 -5.91 68.17 -18.70
CA ALA A 155 -6.20 68.21 -17.26
C ALA A 155 -5.00 68.68 -16.41
N LYS A 156 -3.78 68.19 -16.69
CA LYS A 156 -2.57 68.65 -15.99
C LYS A 156 -2.09 70.04 -16.45
N SER A 157 -2.35 70.45 -17.69
CA SER A 157 -2.07 71.82 -18.15
C SER A 157 -2.90 72.87 -17.43
N ALA A 158 -4.18 72.58 -17.14
CA ALA A 158 -5.06 73.48 -16.39
C ALA A 158 -4.64 73.72 -14.92
N HIS A 159 -3.79 72.86 -14.34
CA HIS A 159 -3.39 72.93 -12.93
C HIS A 159 -2.00 73.53 -12.67
N ARG A 160 -1.23 73.95 -13.69
CA ARG A 160 0.15 74.44 -13.55
C ARG A 160 0.36 75.89 -13.97
N SER A 161 -0.24 76.82 -13.22
CA SER A 161 0.10 78.26 -13.29
C SER A 161 1.30 78.68 -12.40
N GLY A 162 2.13 77.72 -11.95
CA GLY A 162 3.26 78.01 -11.06
C GLY A 162 4.30 76.89 -10.96
N ARG A 163 5.56 77.27 -11.25
CA ARG A 163 6.83 76.50 -11.14
C ARG A 163 6.98 75.25 -12.04
N GLY A 164 8.06 75.26 -12.82
CA GLY A 164 8.79 74.06 -13.24
C GLY A 164 8.60 73.63 -14.69
N SER A 165 9.66 73.78 -15.49
CA SER A 165 9.77 73.12 -16.80
C SER A 165 9.67 71.61 -16.66
N GLY A 166 8.90 70.97 -17.54
CA GLY A 166 8.67 69.52 -17.53
C GLY A 166 7.60 69.13 -18.55
N ALA A 167 8.01 68.98 -19.82
CA ALA A 167 7.14 68.46 -20.87
C ALA A 167 6.78 66.99 -20.63
N GLY A 168 5.60 66.56 -21.10
CA GLY A 168 5.07 65.20 -20.88
C GLY A 168 4.03 65.06 -19.76
N GLY A 169 3.32 66.14 -19.41
CA GLY A 169 2.35 66.15 -18.31
C GLY A 169 1.25 65.07 -18.41
N GLY A 170 0.63 64.91 -19.58
CA GLY A 170 -0.36 63.83 -19.80
C GLY A 170 0.25 62.43 -19.64
N SER A 171 1.40 62.21 -20.27
CA SER A 171 2.16 60.95 -20.25
C SER A 171 2.58 60.54 -18.83
N ASP A 172 2.92 61.51 -17.97
CA ASP A 172 3.19 61.29 -16.53
C ASP A 172 1.94 60.84 -15.76
N SER A 173 0.74 61.33 -16.13
CA SER A 173 -0.53 60.88 -15.54
C SER A 173 -0.91 59.45 -15.93
N ILE A 174 -0.60 59.06 -17.17
CA ILE A 174 -0.77 57.68 -17.65
C ILE A 174 0.23 56.76 -16.93
N ALA A 175 1.50 57.16 -16.86
CA ALA A 175 2.54 56.41 -16.16
C ALA A 175 2.23 56.19 -14.66
N GLU A 176 1.69 57.20 -13.97
CA GLU A 176 1.21 57.07 -12.58
C GLU A 176 0.03 56.11 -12.44
N THR A 177 -0.84 56.05 -13.46
CA THR A 177 -1.94 55.09 -13.52
C THR A 177 -1.43 53.66 -13.76
N LEU A 178 -0.46 53.48 -14.66
CA LEU A 178 0.22 52.21 -14.88
C LEU A 178 0.96 51.71 -13.63
N GLU A 179 1.64 52.60 -12.89
CA GLU A 179 2.25 52.28 -11.59
C GLU A 179 1.20 51.72 -10.60
N ARG A 180 0.02 52.34 -10.53
CA ARG A 180 -1.08 51.93 -9.66
C ARG A 180 -1.68 50.58 -10.07
N GLN A 181 -1.84 50.33 -11.37
CA GLN A 181 -2.32 49.03 -11.87
C GLN A 181 -1.28 47.93 -11.63
N TYR A 182 0.00 48.18 -11.89
CA TYR A 182 1.05 47.17 -11.64
C TYR A 182 1.14 46.80 -10.15
N ARG A 183 0.92 47.72 -9.21
CA ARG A 183 0.87 47.37 -7.77
C ARG A 183 -0.21 46.33 -7.44
N SER A 184 -1.37 46.35 -8.11
CA SER A 184 -2.46 45.39 -7.83
C SER A 184 -2.20 43.98 -8.37
N VAL A 185 -1.37 43.83 -9.42
CA VAL A 185 -0.97 42.53 -9.98
C VAL A 185 0.35 42.01 -9.37
N LEU A 186 1.22 42.93 -8.94
CA LEU A 186 2.47 42.62 -8.24
C LEU A 186 2.22 42.57 -6.72
N ARG A 187 2.97 43.37 -5.97
CA ARG A 187 2.83 43.60 -4.53
C ARG A 187 3.27 45.03 -4.23
N ASP A 188 2.75 45.62 -3.17
CA ASP A 188 3.13 46.97 -2.75
C ASP A 188 4.60 47.11 -2.30
N ASP A 189 5.31 46.01 -2.00
CA ASP A 189 6.75 46.01 -1.69
C ASP A 189 7.68 46.15 -2.92
N VAL A 190 7.12 46.19 -4.15
CA VAL A 190 7.90 46.43 -5.37
C VAL A 190 8.13 47.92 -5.58
N GLY A 191 9.40 48.34 -5.62
CA GLY A 191 9.77 49.71 -5.95
C GLY A 191 9.60 50.00 -7.44
N VAL A 192 8.85 51.05 -7.79
CA VAL A 192 8.58 51.42 -9.19
C VAL A 192 9.32 52.71 -9.55
N MET A 193 9.99 52.73 -10.71
CA MET A 193 10.68 53.90 -11.25
C MET A 193 10.09 54.28 -12.61
N ARG A 194 9.40 55.43 -12.65
CA ARG A 194 8.81 55.98 -13.88
C ARG A 194 9.85 56.81 -14.65
N VAL A 195 9.96 56.55 -15.95
CA VAL A 195 10.81 57.27 -16.90
C VAL A 195 9.93 57.65 -18.08
N VAL A 196 9.52 58.91 -18.14
CA VAL A 196 8.48 59.39 -19.07
C VAL A 196 9.11 60.35 -20.06
N GLU A 197 9.10 60.00 -21.35
CA GLU A 197 9.58 60.82 -22.46
C GLU A 197 10.98 61.41 -22.20
N ALA A 198 11.88 60.59 -21.62
CA ALA A 198 13.19 61.03 -21.16
C ALA A 198 14.27 60.75 -22.22
N SER A 199 15.36 61.52 -22.16
CA SER A 199 16.54 61.30 -22.99
C SER A 199 17.21 59.95 -22.68
N LEU A 200 17.83 59.33 -23.68
CA LEU A 200 18.57 58.05 -23.60
C LEU A 200 19.36 57.84 -22.28
N GLU A 201 20.17 58.83 -21.88
CA GLU A 201 21.03 58.76 -20.69
C GLU A 201 20.25 58.58 -19.36
N VAL A 202 19.05 59.17 -19.26
CA VAL A 202 18.18 59.03 -18.09
C VAL A 202 17.63 57.61 -18.01
N SER A 203 17.24 57.03 -19.14
CA SER A 203 16.73 55.66 -19.23
C SER A 203 17.83 54.63 -18.90
N LYS A 204 19.05 54.82 -19.41
CA LYS A 204 20.22 54.01 -19.04
C LYS A 204 20.53 54.10 -17.55
N SER A 205 20.56 55.32 -17.00
CA SER A 205 20.77 55.56 -15.57
C SER A 205 19.67 54.93 -14.69
N ALA A 206 18.42 54.90 -15.15
CA ALA A 206 17.30 54.29 -14.44
C ALA A 206 17.47 52.76 -14.36
N LEU A 207 17.78 52.07 -15.47
CA LEU A 207 18.04 50.63 -15.49
C LEU A 207 19.18 50.25 -14.52
N ALA A 208 20.34 50.90 -14.64
CA ALA A 208 21.50 50.64 -13.80
C ALA A 208 21.26 51.01 -12.31
N LYS A 209 20.40 52.01 -12.02
CA LYS A 209 19.98 52.31 -10.64
C LYS A 209 19.09 51.21 -10.08
N SER A 210 18.11 50.73 -10.86
CA SER A 210 17.21 49.66 -10.45
C SER A 210 17.93 48.33 -10.18
N ARG A 211 18.98 47.95 -10.94
CA ARG A 211 19.80 46.77 -10.61
C ARG A 211 20.54 46.93 -9.28
N ARG A 212 21.16 48.08 -9.03
CA ARG A 212 21.80 48.38 -7.73
C ARG A 212 20.83 48.35 -6.55
N MET A 213 19.56 48.72 -6.76
CA MET A 213 18.49 48.61 -5.75
C MET A 213 17.94 47.18 -5.60
N SER A 214 17.85 46.44 -6.71
CA SER A 214 17.31 45.06 -6.76
C SER A 214 18.20 44.03 -6.06
N ARG A 215 19.53 44.21 -6.14
CA ARG A 215 20.53 43.15 -5.87
C ARG A 215 20.20 41.92 -6.72
N ASP A 216 20.05 40.75 -6.10
CA ASP A 216 19.75 39.45 -6.71
C ASP A 216 18.25 39.28 -7.07
N GLY A 217 17.42 40.30 -6.81
CA GLY A 217 16.00 40.31 -7.18
C GLY A 217 15.77 40.40 -8.69
N ARG A 218 14.55 40.07 -9.14
CA ARG A 218 14.15 40.23 -10.54
C ARG A 218 13.65 41.65 -10.80
N ILE A 219 14.03 42.22 -11.94
CA ILE A 219 13.54 43.53 -12.38
C ILE A 219 12.50 43.33 -13.47
N LEU A 220 11.36 44.01 -13.35
CA LEU A 220 10.41 44.20 -14.44
C LEU A 220 10.81 45.45 -15.24
N ILE A 221 10.94 45.34 -16.55
CA ILE A 221 11.19 46.46 -17.46
C ILE A 221 10.03 46.49 -18.44
N HIS A 222 9.18 47.51 -18.30
CA HIS A 222 8.06 47.75 -19.20
C HIS A 222 8.43 48.92 -20.12
N TYR A 223 8.30 48.72 -21.43
CA TYR A 223 8.44 49.75 -22.45
C TYR A 223 7.13 49.84 -23.24
N ASN A 224 6.48 50.99 -23.17
CA ASN A 224 5.36 51.37 -24.04
C ASN A 224 5.88 52.46 -25.00
N GLY A 225 5.80 52.17 -26.30
CA GLY A 225 6.35 52.98 -27.38
C GLY A 225 5.32 53.44 -28.41
N HIS A 226 4.05 53.64 -28.06
CA HIS A 226 2.99 53.92 -29.05
C HIS A 226 3.12 55.28 -29.79
N GLY A 227 3.96 56.20 -29.30
CA GLY A 227 4.33 57.45 -30.00
C GLY A 227 5.67 57.39 -30.75
N MET A 228 6.27 56.20 -30.86
CA MET A 228 7.61 55.97 -31.39
C MET A 228 7.56 55.17 -32.72
N PRO A 229 8.60 55.22 -33.55
CA PRO A 229 8.75 54.29 -34.66
C PRO A 229 8.77 52.82 -34.19
N ARG A 230 8.46 51.88 -35.08
CA ARG A 230 8.50 50.44 -34.78
C ARG A 230 9.90 49.95 -34.36
N ALA A 231 9.95 48.86 -33.60
CA ALA A 231 11.20 48.20 -33.23
C ALA A 231 11.95 47.64 -34.47
N THR A 232 13.27 47.52 -34.39
CA THR A 232 14.13 47.10 -35.52
C THR A 232 14.63 45.66 -35.42
N ASP A 233 14.94 45.04 -36.56
CA ASP A 233 15.54 43.69 -36.65
C ASP A 233 17.01 43.63 -36.16
N LEU A 234 17.58 44.79 -35.77
CA LEU A 234 18.86 44.92 -35.09
C LEU A 234 18.71 44.83 -33.55
N GLY A 235 17.48 44.84 -33.04
CA GLY A 235 17.15 44.77 -31.62
C GLY A 235 16.96 46.13 -30.94
N GLU A 236 16.49 47.15 -31.66
CA GLU A 236 16.41 48.52 -31.15
C GLU A 236 14.98 48.97 -30.88
N VAL A 237 14.78 49.64 -29.74
CA VAL A 237 13.61 50.47 -29.43
C VAL A 237 14.01 51.95 -29.43
N TRP A 238 13.05 52.86 -29.46
CA TRP A 238 13.32 54.29 -29.60
C TRP A 238 13.03 55.06 -28.32
N VAL A 239 13.88 56.05 -28.05
CA VAL A 239 13.74 57.04 -26.98
C VAL A 239 14.02 58.44 -27.54
N PHE A 240 13.95 59.49 -26.73
CA PHE A 240 14.30 60.85 -27.17
C PHE A 240 15.80 61.14 -27.01
N ASP A 241 16.28 62.15 -27.75
CA ASP A 241 17.46 62.94 -27.42
C ASP A 241 17.23 63.83 -26.17
N LYS A 242 18.07 64.83 -25.92
CA LYS A 242 17.95 65.70 -24.73
C LYS A 242 16.94 66.84 -24.95
N GLU A 243 16.83 67.30 -26.19
CA GLU A 243 16.00 68.41 -26.63
C GLU A 243 14.57 67.97 -27.00
N ARG A 244 14.32 66.66 -27.11
CA ARG A 244 13.13 66.00 -27.69
C ARG A 244 12.90 66.35 -29.16
N THR A 245 13.97 66.45 -29.94
CA THR A 245 13.94 66.77 -31.38
C THR A 245 14.09 65.54 -32.28
N HIS A 246 14.79 64.50 -31.82
CA HIS A 246 15.05 63.29 -32.59
C HIS A 246 14.73 62.02 -31.79
N TYR A 247 14.34 60.98 -32.52
CA TYR A 247 14.28 59.61 -32.00
C TYR A 247 15.68 59.00 -32.01
N VAL A 248 16.11 58.45 -30.87
CA VAL A 248 17.42 57.85 -30.66
C VAL A 248 17.24 56.36 -30.35
N PRO A 249 18.00 55.45 -30.98
CA PRO A 249 17.88 54.02 -30.72
C PRO A 249 18.51 53.64 -29.37
N LEU A 250 17.88 52.66 -28.71
CA LEU A 250 18.35 51.96 -27.52
C LEU A 250 18.29 50.46 -27.82
N ASN A 251 19.44 49.78 -27.80
CA ASN A 251 19.51 48.36 -28.18
C ASN A 251 19.21 47.43 -26.98
N ILE A 252 18.54 46.31 -27.24
CA ILE A 252 18.21 45.28 -26.26
C ILE A 252 19.45 44.68 -25.57
N THR A 253 20.61 44.63 -26.24
CA THR A 253 21.86 44.17 -25.61
C THR A 253 22.32 45.12 -24.52
N GLU A 254 22.33 46.44 -24.80
CA GLU A 254 22.70 47.47 -23.83
C GLU A 254 21.67 47.56 -22.69
N MET A 255 20.38 47.39 -22.99
CA MET A 255 19.35 47.25 -21.94
C MET A 255 19.65 46.07 -21.00
N ALA A 256 20.07 44.91 -21.53
CA ALA A 256 20.38 43.73 -20.73
C ALA A 256 21.71 43.82 -19.96
N GLU A 257 22.71 44.53 -20.49
CA GLU A 257 23.95 44.84 -19.77
C GLU A 257 23.71 45.78 -18.58
N LEU A 258 22.82 46.78 -18.73
CA LEU A 258 22.47 47.74 -17.67
C LEU A 258 21.47 47.18 -16.65
N ALA A 259 20.53 46.35 -17.11
CA ALA A 259 19.49 45.74 -16.27
C ALA A 259 19.97 44.52 -15.50
N ASP A 260 20.89 43.75 -16.09
CA ASP A 260 21.39 42.45 -15.68
C ASP A 260 20.34 41.36 -15.32
N THR A 261 20.78 40.12 -15.12
CA THR A 261 19.95 38.94 -14.85
C THR A 261 19.68 38.82 -13.34
N PRO A 262 18.49 38.37 -12.91
CA PRO A 262 17.32 38.06 -13.74
C PRO A 262 16.46 39.30 -14.02
N ALA A 263 15.92 39.39 -15.23
CA ALA A 263 15.00 40.45 -15.69
C ALA A 263 13.72 39.87 -16.33
N ILE A 264 12.67 40.67 -16.46
CA ILE A 264 11.53 40.39 -17.33
C ILE A 264 11.20 41.64 -18.14
N TYR A 265 11.21 41.51 -19.45
CA TYR A 265 10.97 42.59 -20.40
C TYR A 265 9.55 42.50 -20.95
N VAL A 266 8.82 43.62 -20.95
CA VAL A 266 7.49 43.78 -21.54
C VAL A 266 7.58 44.90 -22.58
N PHE A 267 7.28 44.59 -23.84
CA PHE A 267 7.34 45.53 -24.96
C PHE A 267 5.97 45.69 -25.61
N ASP A 268 5.31 46.82 -25.32
CA ASP A 268 4.07 47.26 -25.96
C ASP A 268 4.43 48.31 -27.02
N CYS A 269 4.67 47.85 -28.24
CA CYS A 269 5.04 48.66 -29.40
C CYS A 269 4.88 47.88 -30.71
N ASN A 270 4.90 48.59 -31.85
CA ASN A 270 4.85 47.97 -33.17
C ASN A 270 6.13 47.17 -33.47
N SER A 271 5.93 45.99 -34.07
CA SER A 271 6.96 44.99 -34.41
C SER A 271 7.84 44.53 -33.23
N ALA A 272 7.30 44.52 -32.00
CA ALA A 272 8.01 44.18 -30.75
C ALA A 272 8.76 42.83 -30.80
N GLY A 273 8.19 41.82 -31.48
CA GLY A 273 8.79 40.48 -31.61
C GLY A 273 10.17 40.47 -32.27
N SER A 274 10.53 41.50 -33.04
CA SER A 274 11.87 41.65 -33.65
C SER A 274 12.98 41.70 -32.59
N LEU A 275 12.68 42.22 -31.40
CA LEU A 275 13.58 42.28 -30.25
C LEU A 275 13.86 40.87 -29.69
N LEU A 276 12.83 40.03 -29.57
CA LEU A 276 12.97 38.65 -29.14
C LEU A 276 13.61 37.77 -30.23
N GLN A 277 13.28 38.00 -31.50
CA GLN A 277 13.94 37.32 -32.62
C GLN A 277 15.45 37.62 -32.64
N ARG A 278 15.86 38.87 -32.38
CA ARG A 278 17.27 39.26 -32.17
C ARG A 278 17.90 38.52 -30.98
N TRP A 279 17.21 38.49 -29.83
CA TRP A 279 17.68 37.84 -28.61
C TRP A 279 17.93 36.33 -28.79
N CYS A 280 17.06 35.67 -29.54
CA CYS A 280 17.21 34.27 -29.92
C CYS A 280 18.35 34.08 -30.93
N ARG A 281 18.40 34.87 -32.01
CA ARG A 281 19.44 34.83 -33.06
C ARG A 281 20.86 34.99 -32.49
N ASP A 282 21.03 35.86 -31.51
CA ASP A 282 22.32 36.21 -30.92
C ASP A 282 22.71 35.28 -29.74
N ARG A 283 21.92 34.22 -29.49
CA ARG A 283 22.08 33.23 -28.41
C ARG A 283 22.14 33.86 -27.00
N LEU A 284 21.50 35.00 -26.81
CA LEU A 284 21.43 35.65 -25.49
C LEU A 284 20.56 34.83 -24.52
N HIS A 285 19.55 34.14 -25.04
CA HIS A 285 18.73 33.19 -24.28
C HIS A 285 19.53 32.01 -23.69
N GLU A 286 20.57 31.50 -24.37
CA GLU A 286 21.49 30.47 -23.83
C GLU A 286 22.34 31.03 -22.68
N LYS A 287 22.84 32.26 -22.84
CA LYS A 287 23.72 32.94 -21.88
C LYS A 287 22.96 33.50 -20.67
N ARG A 288 21.67 33.78 -20.83
CA ARG A 288 20.80 34.47 -19.85
C ARG A 288 19.49 33.69 -19.66
N PRO A 289 19.54 32.40 -19.28
CA PRO A 289 18.37 31.49 -19.28
C PRO A 289 17.31 31.82 -18.23
N HIS A 290 17.53 32.84 -17.40
CA HIS A 290 16.58 33.32 -16.40
C HIS A 290 15.84 34.58 -16.82
N ASP A 291 16.24 35.24 -17.91
CA ASP A 291 15.58 36.45 -18.43
C ASP A 291 14.32 36.08 -19.24
N LEU A 292 13.25 36.86 -19.10
CA LEU A 292 11.92 36.55 -19.64
C LEU A 292 11.42 37.69 -20.56
N PHE A 293 10.63 37.37 -21.57
CA PHE A 293 10.08 38.35 -22.53
C PHE A 293 8.57 38.22 -22.69
N VAL A 294 7.91 39.36 -22.92
CA VAL A 294 6.53 39.49 -23.41
C VAL A 294 6.51 40.62 -24.45
N CYS A 295 6.13 40.32 -25.68
CA CYS A 295 6.08 41.24 -26.82
C CYS A 295 4.66 41.26 -27.39
N ALA A 296 4.08 42.44 -27.60
CA ALA A 296 2.67 42.59 -28.00
C ALA A 296 2.33 42.07 -29.41
N CYS A 297 3.30 42.04 -30.31
CA CYS A 297 3.13 41.63 -31.71
C CYS A 297 4.43 40.99 -32.26
N SER A 298 4.32 40.26 -33.37
CA SER A 298 5.42 39.55 -34.02
C SER A 298 6.28 40.48 -34.93
N PRO A 299 7.44 40.02 -35.45
CA PRO A 299 8.27 40.84 -36.33
C PRO A 299 7.48 41.32 -37.55
N GLY A 300 7.50 42.64 -37.81
CA GLY A 300 6.76 43.27 -38.91
C GLY A 300 5.27 43.53 -38.66
N GLU A 301 4.65 42.95 -37.63
CA GLU A 301 3.26 43.24 -37.25
C GLU A 301 3.09 44.63 -36.59
N THR A 302 1.85 45.06 -36.49
CA THR A 302 1.41 46.35 -35.91
C THR A 302 0.21 46.15 -34.99
N LEU A 303 0.13 46.95 -33.93
CA LEU A 303 -0.90 46.84 -32.89
C LEU A 303 -2.31 47.17 -33.42
N PRO A 304 -3.37 46.55 -32.85
CA PRO A 304 -4.74 46.73 -33.32
C PRO A 304 -5.26 48.16 -33.08
N LEU A 305 -5.86 48.75 -34.11
CA LEU A 305 -6.35 50.13 -34.11
C LEU A 305 -7.87 50.28 -33.85
N SER A 306 -8.58 49.22 -33.46
CA SER A 306 -10.04 49.27 -33.30
C SER A 306 -10.47 50.27 -32.20
N PRO A 307 -11.36 51.25 -32.47
CA PRO A 307 -11.77 52.26 -31.49
C PRO A 307 -12.61 51.69 -30.33
N ALA A 308 -13.02 50.43 -30.39
CA ALA A 308 -13.65 49.70 -29.27
C ALA A 308 -12.63 49.16 -28.25
N LEU A 309 -11.32 49.28 -28.51
CA LEU A 309 -10.24 48.77 -27.69
C LEU A 309 -9.33 49.91 -27.16
N PRO A 310 -8.64 49.69 -26.03
CA PRO A 310 -7.51 50.54 -25.66
C PRO A 310 -6.35 50.36 -26.66
N ALA A 311 -5.52 51.40 -26.80
CA ALA A 311 -4.30 51.33 -27.60
C ALA A 311 -3.27 50.39 -26.94
N ASP A 312 -3.24 50.34 -25.61
CA ASP A 312 -2.36 49.49 -24.82
C ASP A 312 -3.02 48.13 -24.49
N LEU A 313 -3.48 47.40 -25.51
CA LEU A 313 -4.22 46.14 -25.32
C LEU A 313 -3.39 45.09 -24.55
N LEU A 314 -2.10 44.92 -24.84
CA LEU A 314 -1.24 44.03 -24.04
C LEU A 314 -1.17 44.52 -22.60
N THR A 315 -0.83 45.79 -22.37
CA THR A 315 -0.73 46.37 -21.03
C THR A 315 -2.03 46.20 -20.24
N SER A 316 -3.17 46.55 -20.83
CA SER A 316 -4.51 46.43 -20.23
C SER A 316 -4.88 44.98 -19.89
N CYS A 317 -4.49 43.99 -20.71
CA CYS A 317 -4.58 42.57 -20.34
C CYS A 317 -3.66 42.22 -19.16
N LEU A 318 -2.39 42.64 -19.19
CA LEU A 318 -1.39 42.29 -18.18
C LEU A 318 -1.70 42.90 -16.80
N THR A 319 -2.25 44.10 -16.73
CA THR A 319 -2.43 44.86 -15.48
C THR A 319 -3.88 44.88 -14.99
N THR A 320 -4.86 44.68 -15.88
CA THR A 320 -6.31 44.77 -15.57
C THR A 320 -7.15 43.68 -16.26
N PRO A 321 -6.78 42.38 -16.15
CA PRO A 321 -7.30 41.30 -16.99
C PRO A 321 -8.84 41.18 -17.00
N LEU A 322 -9.50 41.19 -15.84
CA LEU A 322 -10.97 41.10 -15.78
C LEU A 322 -11.65 42.30 -16.44
N ARG A 323 -11.11 43.52 -16.31
CA ARG A 323 -11.68 44.70 -16.98
C ARG A 323 -11.56 44.57 -18.49
N MET A 324 -10.40 44.15 -18.99
CA MET A 324 -10.20 43.96 -20.41
C MET A 324 -11.10 42.84 -20.97
N ALA A 325 -11.27 41.72 -20.25
CA ALA A 325 -12.19 40.66 -20.65
C ALA A 325 -13.67 41.12 -20.68
N LEU A 326 -14.10 41.97 -19.75
CA LEU A 326 -15.46 42.52 -19.73
C LEU A 326 -15.70 43.59 -20.80
N GLU A 327 -14.75 44.48 -21.07
CA GLU A 327 -14.86 45.46 -22.16
C GLU A 327 -14.77 44.76 -23.54
N TRP A 328 -13.98 43.68 -23.67
CA TRP A 328 -14.00 42.80 -24.85
C TRP A 328 -15.37 42.15 -25.04
N TYR A 329 -15.97 41.60 -23.97
CA TYR A 329 -17.33 41.05 -24.03
C TYR A 329 -18.36 42.11 -24.46
N ILE A 330 -18.28 43.34 -23.93
CA ILE A 330 -19.15 44.46 -24.34
C ILE A 330 -18.99 44.81 -25.82
N GLY A 331 -17.74 44.85 -26.33
CA GLY A 331 -17.46 45.32 -27.69
C GLY A 331 -17.61 44.27 -28.80
N PHE A 332 -17.39 42.99 -28.48
CA PHE A 332 -17.16 41.93 -29.48
C PHE A 332 -17.99 40.66 -29.26
N SER A 333 -18.65 40.48 -28.11
CA SER A 333 -19.46 39.27 -27.88
C SER A 333 -20.78 39.31 -28.62
N PHE A 334 -21.04 38.29 -29.45
CA PHE A 334 -22.38 38.06 -30.02
C PHE A 334 -23.44 37.80 -28.94
N HIS A 335 -23.04 37.28 -27.76
CA HIS A 335 -23.95 36.96 -26.67
C HIS A 335 -24.45 38.21 -25.93
N ALA A 336 -23.69 39.31 -25.94
CA ALA A 336 -24.15 40.60 -25.42
C ALA A 336 -25.41 41.09 -26.17
N MET A 337 -25.54 40.81 -27.47
CA MET A 337 -26.75 41.13 -28.26
C MET A 337 -27.96 40.24 -27.92
N LEU A 338 -27.76 39.10 -27.24
CA LEU A 338 -28.83 38.19 -26.81
C LEU A 338 -29.40 38.57 -25.42
N LEU A 339 -28.80 39.54 -24.71
CA LEU A 339 -29.20 40.00 -23.39
C LEU A 339 -29.71 41.47 -23.42
N PRO A 340 -30.84 41.79 -24.11
CA PRO A 340 -31.28 43.16 -24.38
C PRO A 340 -31.66 43.99 -23.14
N HIS A 341 -31.74 43.37 -21.96
CA HIS A 341 -31.98 44.04 -20.69
C HIS A 341 -30.70 44.39 -19.91
N VAL A 342 -29.52 44.02 -20.43
CA VAL A 342 -28.22 44.34 -19.84
C VAL A 342 -27.54 45.43 -20.66
N THR A 343 -27.20 46.56 -20.04
CA THR A 343 -26.42 47.62 -20.70
C THR A 343 -24.92 47.47 -20.44
N ALA A 344 -24.09 48.03 -21.31
CA ALA A 344 -22.64 48.10 -21.09
C ALA A 344 -22.28 48.73 -19.72
N ASP A 345 -23.07 49.71 -19.28
CA ASP A 345 -22.84 50.39 -18.01
C ASP A 345 -23.26 49.55 -16.79
N MET A 346 -24.19 48.60 -16.93
CA MET A 346 -24.43 47.58 -15.89
C MET A 346 -23.21 46.67 -15.72
N ILE A 347 -22.58 46.26 -16.82
CA ILE A 347 -21.40 45.39 -16.81
C ILE A 347 -20.19 46.12 -16.19
N ARG A 348 -19.96 47.39 -16.56
CA ARG A 348 -18.91 48.23 -15.96
C ARG A 348 -19.12 48.44 -14.46
N ASN A 349 -20.37 48.68 -14.05
CA ASN A 349 -20.76 48.91 -12.65
C ASN A 349 -21.12 47.61 -11.89
N MET A 350 -20.70 46.44 -12.37
CA MET A 350 -20.88 45.14 -11.70
C MET A 350 -20.50 45.22 -10.21
N PRO A 351 -21.34 44.75 -9.27
CA PRO A 351 -21.11 44.96 -7.85
C PRO A 351 -19.97 44.09 -7.27
N GLY A 352 -19.35 44.61 -6.21
CA GLY A 352 -18.31 43.92 -5.44
C GLY A 352 -16.87 44.32 -5.77
N ASP A 353 -15.93 43.64 -5.10
CA ASP A 353 -14.49 43.78 -5.26
C ASP A 353 -13.86 42.50 -5.82
N CYS A 354 -12.76 42.64 -6.56
CA CYS A 354 -12.01 41.54 -7.16
C CYS A 354 -11.48 40.52 -6.13
N ASN A 355 -11.38 40.87 -4.83
CA ASN A 355 -10.97 39.95 -3.77
C ASN A 355 -12.15 39.20 -3.12
N ASP A 356 -13.38 39.73 -3.17
CA ASP A 356 -14.54 39.09 -2.55
C ASP A 356 -15.20 38.09 -3.50
N ARG A 357 -14.84 36.82 -3.32
CA ARG A 357 -15.38 35.68 -4.08
C ARG A 357 -16.88 35.42 -3.87
N LYS A 358 -17.55 36.10 -2.93
CA LYS A 358 -19.02 36.04 -2.81
C LYS A 358 -19.74 37.06 -3.69
N SER A 359 -19.00 38.01 -4.26
CA SER A 359 -19.52 39.01 -5.20
C SER A 359 -19.31 38.56 -6.66
N PRO A 360 -20.16 38.98 -7.61
CA PRO A 360 -20.01 38.60 -9.02
C PRO A 360 -18.66 39.02 -9.61
N ARG A 361 -18.16 40.23 -9.26
CA ARG A 361 -16.85 40.70 -9.73
C ARG A 361 -15.69 39.84 -9.19
N GLY A 362 -15.73 39.48 -7.90
CA GLY A 362 -14.68 38.66 -7.29
C GLY A 362 -14.75 37.18 -7.64
N GLU A 363 -15.95 36.64 -7.89
CA GLU A 363 -16.11 35.29 -8.44
C GLU A 363 -15.60 35.21 -9.88
N LEU A 364 -16.00 36.13 -10.78
CA LEU A 364 -15.47 36.15 -12.15
C LEU A 364 -13.95 36.36 -12.18
N ASN A 365 -13.39 37.21 -11.32
CA ASN A 365 -11.93 37.30 -11.17
C ASN A 365 -11.33 35.95 -10.78
N TRP A 366 -11.93 35.25 -9.81
CA TRP A 366 -11.43 33.95 -9.34
C TRP A 366 -11.55 32.84 -10.39
N ILE A 367 -12.63 32.81 -11.19
CA ILE A 367 -12.84 31.86 -12.29
C ILE A 367 -11.92 32.16 -13.48
N LEU A 368 -11.76 33.42 -13.89
CA LEU A 368 -10.78 33.81 -14.93
C LEU A 368 -9.37 33.33 -14.56
N ASN A 369 -9.02 33.47 -13.28
CA ASN A 369 -7.75 33.00 -12.72
C ASN A 369 -7.64 31.47 -12.60
N ALA A 370 -8.75 30.72 -12.68
CA ALA A 370 -8.77 29.26 -12.74
C ALA A 370 -8.65 28.77 -14.19
N VAL A 371 -9.47 29.32 -15.08
CA VAL A 371 -9.46 29.07 -16.54
C VAL A 371 -8.05 29.22 -17.11
N THR A 372 -7.39 30.35 -16.83
CA THR A 372 -6.04 30.65 -17.35
C THR A 372 -4.92 29.81 -16.71
N ASP A 373 -5.06 29.40 -15.44
CA ASP A 373 -4.17 28.40 -14.80
C ASP A 373 -4.35 27.00 -15.42
N THR A 374 -5.57 26.64 -15.83
CA THR A 374 -5.91 25.36 -16.45
C THR A 374 -5.42 25.29 -17.89
N ILE A 375 -5.64 26.34 -18.70
CA ILE A 375 -5.08 26.42 -20.06
C ILE A 375 -3.55 26.31 -20.01
N ALA A 376 -2.90 26.98 -19.06
CA ALA A 376 -1.46 26.87 -18.84
C ALA A 376 -1.01 25.45 -18.49
N TRP A 377 -1.80 24.71 -17.71
CA TRP A 377 -1.48 23.33 -17.29
C TRP A 377 -1.63 22.32 -18.43
N CYS A 378 -2.67 22.46 -19.26
CA CYS A 378 -2.92 21.56 -20.38
C CYS A 378 -1.97 21.80 -21.56
N THR A 379 -1.50 23.04 -21.76
CA THR A 379 -0.77 23.43 -22.98
C THR A 379 0.74 23.68 -22.80
N LEU A 380 1.26 23.79 -21.56
CA LEU A 380 2.70 24.02 -21.33
C LEU A 380 3.42 22.76 -20.82
N PRO A 381 4.68 22.52 -21.22
CA PRO A 381 5.49 21.44 -20.64
C PRO A 381 5.55 21.53 -19.10
N PRO A 382 5.41 20.41 -18.34
CA PRO A 382 5.22 20.49 -16.88
C PRO A 382 6.33 21.23 -16.11
N ALA A 383 7.58 21.16 -16.57
CA ALA A 383 8.70 21.92 -15.99
C ALA A 383 8.57 23.44 -16.22
N GLN A 384 8.13 23.86 -17.41
CA GLN A 384 7.87 25.26 -17.75
C GLN A 384 6.66 25.81 -17.00
N PHE A 385 5.59 25.02 -16.89
CA PHE A 385 4.44 25.35 -16.05
C PHE A 385 4.86 25.57 -14.59
N HIS A 386 5.60 24.62 -14.00
CA HIS A 386 6.06 24.73 -12.62
C HIS A 386 6.96 25.96 -12.39
N TYR A 387 7.87 26.25 -13.33
CA TYR A 387 8.72 27.43 -13.29
C TYR A 387 7.91 28.74 -13.27
N LEU A 388 7.02 28.93 -14.25
CA LEU A 388 6.27 30.18 -14.44
C LEU A 388 5.11 30.33 -13.44
N PHE A 389 4.31 29.28 -13.25
CA PHE A 389 3.04 29.34 -12.52
C PHE A 389 3.10 28.90 -11.05
N ARG A 390 4.24 28.34 -10.55
CA ARG A 390 4.33 27.84 -9.16
C ARG A 390 5.50 28.40 -8.35
N GLN A 391 6.67 28.69 -8.94
CA GLN A 391 7.80 29.23 -8.17
C GLN A 391 7.52 30.65 -7.61
N GLY A 392 7.10 31.60 -8.44
CA GLY A 392 6.93 33.01 -8.07
C GLY A 392 5.52 33.55 -8.25
N THR A 393 4.92 34.16 -7.21
CA THR A 393 3.55 34.69 -7.25
C THR A 393 3.35 35.77 -8.31
N SER A 394 4.35 36.64 -8.51
CA SER A 394 4.27 37.76 -9.45
C SER A 394 4.47 37.32 -10.91
N ILE A 395 5.35 36.33 -11.16
CA ILE A 395 5.54 35.76 -12.50
C ILE A 395 4.32 34.95 -12.91
N LYS A 396 3.72 34.19 -11.98
CA LYS A 396 2.39 33.58 -12.19
C LYS A 396 1.38 34.63 -12.64
N GLY A 397 1.26 35.74 -11.91
CA GLY A 397 0.34 36.82 -12.23
C GLY A 397 0.52 37.35 -13.66
N ILE A 398 1.76 37.65 -14.07
CA ILE A 398 2.07 38.14 -15.41
C ILE A 398 1.75 37.09 -16.48
N PHE A 399 2.32 35.87 -16.41
CA PHE A 399 2.16 34.87 -17.48
C PHE A 399 0.75 34.32 -17.63
N ARG A 400 -0.01 34.26 -16.52
CA ARG A 400 -1.44 33.94 -16.56
C ARG A 400 -2.23 35.02 -17.30
N ASN A 401 -1.90 36.29 -17.07
CA ASN A 401 -2.51 37.41 -17.79
C ASN A 401 -2.01 37.49 -19.25
N CYS A 402 -0.80 36.98 -19.57
CA CYS A 402 -0.33 36.79 -20.95
C CYS A 402 -1.19 35.81 -21.75
N ILE A 403 -1.80 34.79 -21.12
CA ILE A 403 -2.69 33.84 -21.82
C ILE A 403 -4.00 34.51 -22.24
N LEU A 404 -4.52 35.45 -21.45
CA LEU A 404 -5.62 36.32 -21.89
C LEU A 404 -5.18 37.23 -23.04
N ALA A 405 -3.99 37.84 -22.93
CA ALA A 405 -3.45 38.71 -23.99
C ALA A 405 -3.25 37.95 -25.31
N ASP A 406 -2.71 36.73 -25.27
CA ASP A 406 -2.51 35.85 -26.43
C ASP A 406 -3.83 35.60 -27.17
N ARG A 407 -4.92 35.35 -26.42
CA ARG A 407 -6.26 35.24 -27.02
C ARG A 407 -6.73 36.55 -27.66
N LEU A 408 -6.81 37.65 -26.90
CA LEU A 408 -7.46 38.88 -27.39
C LEU A 408 -6.65 39.59 -28.50
N LEU A 409 -5.32 39.46 -28.49
CA LEU A 409 -4.48 39.97 -29.58
C LEU A 409 -4.69 39.13 -30.85
N ARG A 410 -4.71 37.79 -30.77
CA ARG A 410 -4.94 36.94 -31.95
C ARG A 410 -6.33 37.16 -32.56
N GLU A 411 -7.37 37.28 -31.74
CA GLU A 411 -8.73 37.62 -32.21
C GLU A 411 -8.83 39.01 -32.86
N SER A 412 -7.93 39.94 -32.50
CA SER A 412 -7.81 41.26 -33.15
C SER A 412 -6.77 41.30 -34.29
N GLY A 413 -6.22 40.16 -34.70
CA GLY A 413 -5.31 40.03 -35.84
C GLY A 413 -3.83 40.33 -35.55
N CYS A 414 -3.40 40.15 -34.30
CA CYS A 414 -2.06 40.47 -33.80
C CYS A 414 -1.46 39.28 -33.04
N THR A 415 -0.21 38.90 -33.31
CA THR A 415 0.40 37.67 -32.78
C THR A 415 1.47 37.99 -31.72
N PRO A 416 1.14 37.98 -30.41
CA PRO A 416 2.13 38.25 -29.37
C PRO A 416 3.16 37.11 -29.26
N MET A 417 4.31 37.45 -28.69
CA MET A 417 5.41 36.49 -28.46
C MET A 417 5.87 36.55 -27.01
N THR A 418 6.24 35.40 -26.43
CA THR A 418 6.83 35.34 -25.08
C THR A 418 8.12 34.52 -25.07
N TYR A 419 8.94 34.74 -24.05
CA TYR A 419 10.05 33.83 -23.70
C TYR A 419 10.02 33.48 -22.21
N PRO A 420 9.92 32.19 -21.83
CA PRO A 420 9.59 31.03 -22.68
C PRO A 420 8.29 31.21 -23.47
N ALA A 421 8.18 30.54 -24.62
CA ALA A 421 7.00 30.62 -25.49
C ALA A 421 5.77 29.97 -24.85
N LEU A 422 4.60 30.60 -24.98
CA LEU A 422 3.31 29.94 -24.77
C LEU A 422 3.02 29.00 -25.95
N SER A 423 2.14 28.00 -25.75
CA SER A 423 1.66 27.15 -26.85
C SER A 423 0.74 27.95 -27.77
N GLU A 424 0.87 27.74 -29.07
CA GLU A 424 -0.02 28.34 -30.07
C GLU A 424 -1.48 27.88 -29.90
N GLU A 425 -1.73 26.74 -29.26
CA GLU A 425 -3.08 26.22 -29.00
C GLU A 425 -3.79 26.93 -27.83
N ALA A 426 -3.09 27.72 -27.01
CA ALA A 426 -3.64 28.31 -25.78
C ALA A 426 -4.82 29.27 -26.02
N HIS A 427 -4.86 29.96 -27.17
CA HIS A 427 -6.00 30.82 -27.53
C HIS A 427 -7.25 30.05 -27.98
N LEU A 428 -7.11 28.79 -28.43
CA LEU A 428 -8.21 27.95 -28.93
C LEU A 428 -8.72 26.93 -27.90
N HIS A 429 -8.22 26.99 -26.66
CA HIS A 429 -8.49 25.97 -25.65
C HIS A 429 -9.95 26.01 -25.15
N PRO A 430 -10.69 24.88 -25.11
CA PRO A 430 -12.14 24.85 -24.81
C PRO A 430 -12.60 25.48 -23.49
N MET A 431 -11.70 25.60 -22.50
CA MET A 431 -11.95 26.35 -21.27
C MET A 431 -12.34 27.83 -21.49
N TRP A 432 -12.07 28.39 -22.67
CA TRP A 432 -12.56 29.71 -23.06
C TRP A 432 -14.07 29.76 -23.35
N GLU A 433 -14.66 28.70 -23.90
CA GLU A 433 -16.12 28.59 -24.07
C GLU A 433 -16.81 28.54 -22.70
N LEU A 434 -16.21 27.82 -21.74
CA LEU A 434 -16.69 27.72 -20.36
C LEU A 434 -16.55 29.06 -19.60
N TRP A 435 -15.52 29.85 -19.90
CA TRP A 435 -15.40 31.23 -19.41
C TRP A 435 -16.54 32.11 -19.93
N GLU A 436 -16.84 32.08 -21.22
CA GLU A 436 -17.92 32.88 -21.83
C GLU A 436 -19.29 32.52 -21.29
N TYR A 437 -19.62 31.23 -21.19
CA TYR A 437 -20.83 30.74 -20.54
C TYR A 437 -20.95 31.19 -19.06
N THR A 438 -19.83 31.26 -18.35
CA THR A 438 -19.80 31.78 -16.97
C THR A 438 -20.06 33.29 -16.93
N VAL A 439 -19.47 34.05 -17.87
CA VAL A 439 -19.72 35.50 -18.00
C VAL A 439 -21.18 35.75 -18.32
N ASP A 440 -21.77 35.08 -19.31
CA ASP A 440 -23.21 35.18 -19.65
C ASP A 440 -24.11 34.99 -18.42
N LYS A 441 -23.89 33.91 -17.66
CA LYS A 441 -24.68 33.60 -16.45
C LYS A 441 -24.51 34.62 -15.32
N CYS A 442 -23.34 35.25 -15.20
CA CYS A 442 -23.12 36.31 -14.24
C CYS A 442 -23.75 37.64 -14.71
N VAL A 443 -23.54 37.99 -15.98
CA VAL A 443 -23.99 39.22 -16.63
C VAL A 443 -25.51 39.30 -16.72
N SER A 444 -26.20 38.19 -17.02
CA SER A 444 -27.67 38.10 -17.04
C SER A 444 -28.34 38.33 -15.67
N GLN A 445 -27.61 38.20 -14.55
CA GLN A 445 -28.14 38.56 -13.23
C GLN A 445 -28.06 40.06 -12.92
N LEU A 446 -27.20 40.83 -13.60
CA LEU A 446 -26.91 42.23 -13.26
C LEU A 446 -28.15 43.14 -13.17
N PRO A 447 -29.17 43.05 -14.05
CA PRO A 447 -30.38 43.88 -13.92
C PRO A 447 -31.14 43.64 -12.61
N ARG A 448 -31.17 42.39 -12.12
CA ARG A 448 -31.79 42.02 -10.84
C ARG A 448 -30.97 42.51 -9.65
N LEU A 449 -29.64 42.44 -9.74
CA LEU A 449 -28.72 42.81 -8.67
C LEU A 449 -28.59 44.33 -8.51
N LEU A 450 -28.60 45.09 -9.61
CA LEU A 450 -28.48 46.55 -9.62
C LEU A 450 -29.82 47.26 -9.36
N ALA A 451 -30.95 46.57 -9.51
CA ALA A 451 -32.27 47.06 -9.11
C ALA A 451 -32.63 46.76 -7.64
N ALA A 452 -31.75 46.09 -6.89
CA ALA A 452 -31.97 45.77 -5.48
C ALA A 452 -31.95 47.02 -4.60
N THR A 453 -32.83 47.05 -3.59
CA THR A 453 -32.88 48.08 -2.54
C THR A 453 -32.60 47.43 -1.18
N ASP A 454 -32.32 48.24 -0.16
CA ASP A 454 -32.12 47.74 1.22
C ASP A 454 -33.36 46.99 1.77
N GLU A 455 -34.56 47.28 1.24
CA GLU A 455 -35.81 46.59 1.58
C GLU A 455 -35.99 45.25 0.85
N ALA A 456 -35.29 45.03 -0.27
CA ALA A 456 -35.38 43.85 -1.12
C ALA A 456 -33.99 43.43 -1.66
N PRO A 457 -33.08 42.95 -0.79
CA PRO A 457 -31.72 42.60 -1.18
C PRO A 457 -31.69 41.38 -2.10
N ALA A 458 -31.38 41.58 -3.38
CA ALA A 458 -31.22 40.51 -4.35
C ALA A 458 -29.93 39.72 -4.10
N ALA A 459 -30.05 38.50 -3.57
CA ALA A 459 -28.90 37.60 -3.42
C ALA A 459 -28.29 37.24 -4.77
N TYR A 460 -26.96 37.28 -4.88
CA TYR A 460 -26.22 36.74 -6.02
C TYR A 460 -26.29 35.21 -6.03
N GLU A 461 -26.50 34.62 -7.20
CA GLU A 461 -26.45 33.17 -7.40
C GLU A 461 -25.06 32.80 -7.96
N PRO A 462 -24.20 32.09 -7.18
CA PRO A 462 -22.84 31.73 -7.60
C PRO A 462 -22.82 30.78 -8.81
N SER A 463 -21.69 30.77 -9.52
CA SER A 463 -21.49 29.87 -10.66
C SER A 463 -21.31 28.40 -10.24
N SER A 464 -21.90 27.48 -11.02
CA SER A 464 -21.70 26.04 -10.89
C SER A 464 -20.28 25.58 -11.28
N PHE A 465 -19.46 26.47 -11.87
CA PHE A 465 -18.13 26.17 -12.45
C PHE A 465 -17.29 25.19 -11.62
N PHE A 466 -17.14 25.40 -10.31
CA PHE A 466 -16.29 24.52 -9.49
C PHE A 466 -16.89 23.14 -9.21
N ASP A 467 -18.21 23.03 -9.08
CA ASP A 467 -18.88 21.73 -8.99
C ASP A 467 -18.89 21.00 -10.34
N ASP A 468 -19.02 21.73 -11.45
CA ASP A 468 -18.92 21.17 -12.81
C ASP A 468 -17.49 20.61 -13.06
N GLN A 469 -16.45 21.37 -12.69
CA GLN A 469 -15.04 20.94 -12.78
C GLN A 469 -14.72 19.76 -11.85
N LEU A 470 -15.28 19.73 -10.64
CA LEU A 470 -15.13 18.58 -9.72
C LEU A 470 -15.82 17.33 -10.27
N THR A 471 -17.02 17.47 -10.86
CA THR A 471 -17.76 16.37 -11.47
C THR A 471 -17.05 15.82 -12.72
N ALA A 472 -16.45 16.70 -13.54
CA ALA A 472 -15.64 16.28 -14.67
C ALA A 472 -14.38 15.51 -14.23
N PHE A 473 -13.69 15.97 -13.17
CA PHE A 473 -12.56 15.26 -12.59
C PHE A 473 -12.96 13.91 -11.97
N GLU A 474 -14.12 13.85 -11.32
CA GLU A 474 -14.70 12.63 -10.75
C GLU A 474 -14.97 11.55 -11.81
N VAL A 475 -15.63 11.93 -12.92
CA VAL A 475 -15.85 11.04 -14.07
C VAL A 475 -14.53 10.62 -14.73
N TRP A 476 -13.55 11.52 -14.85
CA TRP A 476 -12.23 11.17 -15.38
C TRP A 476 -11.51 10.15 -14.48
N VAL A 477 -11.49 10.37 -13.17
CA VAL A 477 -10.91 9.45 -12.17
C VAL A 477 -11.63 8.07 -12.18
N GLU A 478 -12.91 8.02 -12.52
CA GLU A 478 -13.67 6.77 -12.66
C GLU A 478 -13.47 6.04 -13.99
N SER A 479 -12.94 6.71 -15.02
CA SER A 479 -12.62 6.07 -16.30
C SER A 479 -11.41 5.11 -16.23
N GLY A 480 -10.57 5.25 -15.19
CA GLY A 480 -9.41 4.40 -14.92
C GLY A 480 -8.16 4.66 -15.78
N ASP A 481 -8.27 5.34 -16.93
CA ASP A 481 -7.12 5.66 -17.77
C ASP A 481 -6.37 6.89 -17.27
N MET A 482 -5.39 6.63 -16.40
CA MET A 482 -4.58 7.64 -15.72
C MET A 482 -3.33 8.04 -16.53
N ALA A 483 -3.19 7.57 -17.77
CA ALA A 483 -2.03 7.87 -18.62
C ALA A 483 -2.00 9.35 -19.02
N GLU A 484 -3.14 9.94 -19.36
CA GLU A 484 -3.27 11.35 -19.76
C GLU A 484 -3.16 12.32 -18.58
N VAL A 485 -2.91 13.60 -18.86
CA VAL A 485 -2.82 14.64 -17.82
C VAL A 485 -4.22 15.13 -17.48
N PRO A 486 -4.68 15.03 -16.20
CA PRO A 486 -6.00 15.54 -15.84
C PRO A 486 -6.06 17.06 -15.97
N GLU A 487 -6.87 17.53 -16.91
CA GLU A 487 -7.03 18.96 -17.23
C GLU A 487 -7.53 19.73 -16.00
N GLN A 488 -8.51 19.19 -15.29
CA GLN A 488 -9.23 19.85 -14.19
C GLN A 488 -8.39 20.00 -12.92
N LEU A 489 -7.21 19.36 -12.83
CA LEU A 489 -6.38 19.33 -11.63
C LEU A 489 -6.07 20.72 -11.03
N PRO A 490 -5.76 21.79 -11.80
CA PRO A 490 -5.57 23.13 -11.26
C PRO A 490 -6.86 23.71 -10.66
N CYS A 491 -8.03 23.45 -11.26
CA CYS A 491 -9.34 23.84 -10.70
C CYS A 491 -9.61 23.13 -9.38
N VAL A 492 -9.33 21.82 -9.29
CA VAL A 492 -9.47 21.03 -8.05
C VAL A 492 -8.56 21.56 -6.95
N LEU A 493 -7.28 21.87 -7.26
CA LEU A 493 -6.36 22.50 -6.30
C LEU A 493 -6.82 23.91 -5.87
N LEU A 494 -7.46 24.67 -6.76
CA LEU A 494 -8.02 25.97 -6.42
C LEU A 494 -9.25 25.85 -5.53
N ALA A 495 -10.10 24.84 -5.75
CA ALA A 495 -11.30 24.56 -4.97
C ALA A 495 -10.98 24.30 -3.48
N LEU A 496 -9.84 23.65 -3.16
CA LEU A 496 -9.34 23.47 -1.78
C LEU A 496 -9.26 24.76 -0.94
N THR A 497 -9.16 25.92 -1.60
CA THR A 497 -9.10 27.22 -0.91
C THR A 497 -10.45 27.67 -0.36
N GLN A 498 -11.58 27.16 -0.88
CA GLN A 498 -12.92 27.40 -0.35
C GLN A 498 -13.38 26.25 0.54
N VAL A 499 -13.98 26.57 1.69
CA VAL A 499 -14.44 25.56 2.68
C VAL A 499 -15.43 24.58 2.04
N LEU A 500 -16.45 25.10 1.33
CA LEU A 500 -17.54 24.34 0.70
C LEU A 500 -17.06 23.11 -0.09
N TYR A 501 -15.99 23.26 -0.87
CA TYR A 501 -15.51 22.22 -1.79
C TYR A 501 -14.42 21.31 -1.21
N ARG A 502 -13.86 21.62 -0.02
CA ARG A 502 -12.65 20.94 0.51
C ARG A 502 -12.78 19.41 0.53
N VAL A 503 -13.79 18.87 1.21
CA VAL A 503 -13.93 17.40 1.38
C VAL A 503 -14.07 16.70 0.02
N ARG A 504 -15.01 17.12 -0.83
CA ARG A 504 -15.20 16.56 -2.19
C ARG A 504 -13.91 16.62 -3.01
N ALA A 505 -13.24 17.76 -3.05
CA ALA A 505 -11.98 17.92 -3.75
C ALA A 505 -10.85 17.04 -3.16
N PHE A 506 -10.77 16.88 -1.83
CA PHE A 506 -9.77 16.04 -1.19
C PHE A 506 -10.00 14.54 -1.41
N THR A 507 -11.25 14.04 -1.35
CA THR A 507 -11.51 12.61 -1.56
C THR A 507 -11.26 12.22 -3.02
N LEU A 508 -11.64 13.07 -3.98
CA LEU A 508 -11.28 12.90 -5.40
C LEU A 508 -9.76 12.96 -5.63
N LEU A 509 -9.05 13.89 -4.99
CA LEU A 509 -7.57 13.92 -5.02
C LEU A 509 -6.96 12.65 -4.43
N ALA A 510 -7.52 12.09 -3.37
CA ALA A 510 -7.03 10.84 -2.78
C ALA A 510 -7.18 9.67 -3.76
N LYS A 511 -8.36 9.52 -4.39
CA LYS A 511 -8.65 8.50 -5.41
C LYS A 511 -7.72 8.62 -6.63
N TYR A 512 -7.46 9.85 -7.09
CA TYR A 512 -6.48 10.12 -8.14
C TYR A 512 -5.04 9.76 -7.73
N LEU A 513 -4.59 10.20 -6.55
CA LEU A 513 -3.24 9.92 -6.05
C LEU A 513 -2.99 8.43 -5.74
N ASP A 514 -4.06 7.66 -5.51
CA ASP A 514 -3.95 6.22 -5.29
C ASP A 514 -3.53 5.44 -6.55
N SER A 515 -3.82 5.99 -7.73
CA SER A 515 -3.51 5.36 -9.03
C SER A 515 -2.01 5.11 -9.27
N GLY A 516 -1.12 5.87 -8.63
CA GLY A 516 0.32 5.63 -8.71
C GLY A 516 1.21 6.85 -8.48
N ARG A 517 2.53 6.61 -8.39
CA ARG A 517 3.52 7.65 -8.09
C ARG A 517 3.53 8.79 -9.13
N THR A 518 3.20 8.49 -10.38
CA THR A 518 3.10 9.48 -11.48
C THR A 518 2.00 10.52 -11.23
N ALA A 519 0.86 10.12 -10.67
CA ALA A 519 -0.21 11.05 -10.28
C ALA A 519 0.27 12.04 -9.21
N GLY A 520 1.03 11.55 -8.21
CA GLY A 520 1.68 12.38 -7.19
C GLY A 520 2.74 13.34 -7.76
N LYS A 521 3.62 12.87 -8.65
CA LYS A 521 4.58 13.75 -9.35
C LYS A 521 3.87 14.87 -10.13
N ARG A 522 2.80 14.54 -10.86
CA ARG A 522 1.94 15.52 -11.56
C ARG A 522 1.28 16.50 -10.58
N ALA A 523 0.77 16.04 -9.44
CA ALA A 523 0.19 16.92 -8.41
C ALA A 523 1.21 17.87 -7.77
N ILE A 524 2.46 17.44 -7.57
CA ILE A 524 3.58 18.29 -7.11
C ILE A 524 3.90 19.38 -8.13
N LEU A 525 4.03 19.02 -9.42
CA LEU A 525 4.26 19.97 -10.52
C LEU A 525 3.09 20.95 -10.69
N CYS A 526 1.84 20.46 -10.54
CA CYS A 526 0.62 21.26 -10.49
C CYS A 526 0.51 22.10 -9.19
N GLY A 527 1.41 21.89 -8.22
CA GLY A 527 1.60 22.75 -7.06
C GLY A 527 0.74 22.44 -5.84
N ILE A 528 0.42 21.17 -5.57
CA ILE A 528 -0.42 20.76 -4.42
C ILE A 528 0.19 21.11 -3.04
N LEU A 529 1.52 21.03 -2.91
CA LEU A 529 2.25 21.10 -1.62
C LEU A 529 1.94 22.34 -0.77
N PRO A 530 1.96 23.60 -1.30
CA PRO A 530 1.65 24.79 -0.49
C PRO A 530 0.19 24.84 -0.01
N TYR A 531 -0.76 24.21 -0.72
CA TYR A 531 -2.15 24.10 -0.25
C TYR A 531 -2.22 23.15 0.95
N MET A 532 -1.61 21.96 0.84
CA MET A 532 -1.57 20.97 1.91
C MET A 532 -0.91 21.51 3.19
N SER A 533 0.25 22.17 3.08
CA SER A 533 0.90 22.81 4.24
C SER A 533 0.05 23.93 4.85
N LYS A 534 -0.57 24.77 4.02
CA LYS A 534 -1.48 25.81 4.52
C LYS A 534 -2.65 25.19 5.28
N LEU A 535 -3.25 24.13 4.75
CA LEU A 535 -4.41 23.46 5.34
C LEU A 535 -4.05 22.78 6.67
N VAL A 536 -2.93 22.06 6.78
CA VAL A 536 -2.41 21.54 8.08
C VAL A 536 -2.26 22.66 9.13
N THR A 537 -1.81 23.86 8.72
CA THR A 537 -1.58 24.98 9.65
C THR A 537 -2.81 25.87 9.92
N GLN A 538 -3.95 25.66 9.26
CA GLN A 538 -5.10 26.59 9.29
C GLN A 538 -6.49 25.93 9.32
N ALA A 539 -6.58 24.63 9.08
CA ALA A 539 -7.83 23.90 8.90
C ALA A 539 -7.75 22.53 9.60
N PRO A 540 -7.85 22.47 10.94
CA PRO A 540 -7.72 21.23 11.69
C PRO A 540 -8.81 20.21 11.36
N GLU A 541 -9.99 20.66 10.94
CA GLU A 541 -11.15 19.83 10.63
C GLU A 541 -10.90 18.84 9.47
N VAL A 542 -9.98 19.17 8.55
CA VAL A 542 -9.60 18.31 7.42
C VAL A 542 -8.25 17.61 7.60
N PHE A 543 -7.63 17.71 8.78
CA PHE A 543 -6.24 17.29 8.99
C PHE A 543 -6.00 15.79 8.75
N LEU A 544 -6.97 14.91 9.07
CA LEU A 544 -6.82 13.47 8.86
C LEU A 544 -6.85 13.09 7.37
N ILE A 545 -7.79 13.63 6.58
CA ILE A 545 -7.79 13.45 5.11
C ILE A 545 -6.53 14.05 4.48
N VAL A 546 -6.11 15.25 4.90
CA VAL A 546 -4.88 15.88 4.42
C VAL A 546 -3.64 15.04 4.74
N THR A 547 -3.64 14.27 5.83
CA THR A 547 -2.55 13.32 6.16
C THR A 547 -2.45 12.17 5.14
N VAL A 548 -3.57 11.69 4.59
CA VAL A 548 -3.56 10.67 3.53
C VAL A 548 -2.92 11.23 2.25
N LEU A 549 -3.23 12.48 1.89
CA LEU A 549 -2.61 13.15 0.75
C LEU A 549 -1.11 13.38 0.98
N TRP A 550 -0.69 13.72 2.22
CA TRP A 550 0.73 13.83 2.58
C TRP A 550 1.49 12.51 2.41
N MET A 551 0.90 11.39 2.79
CA MET A 551 1.48 10.06 2.55
C MET A 551 1.71 9.82 1.06
N GLN A 552 0.68 10.00 0.22
CA GLN A 552 0.80 9.73 -1.22
C GLN A 552 1.77 10.69 -1.94
N VAL A 553 1.74 11.98 -1.59
CA VAL A 553 2.66 12.98 -2.16
C VAL A 553 4.12 12.73 -1.74
N ILE A 554 4.37 12.33 -0.49
CA ILE A 554 5.72 11.95 -0.02
C ILE A 554 6.16 10.59 -0.59
N ARG A 555 5.25 9.67 -0.93
CA ARG A 555 5.58 8.45 -1.70
C ARG A 555 6.03 8.76 -3.13
N ALA A 556 5.44 9.78 -3.76
CA ALA A 556 5.79 10.20 -5.12
C ALA A 556 7.11 10.99 -5.19
N ASP A 557 7.36 11.89 -4.23
CA ASP A 557 8.65 12.57 -4.05
C ASP A 557 8.91 12.90 -2.55
N PRO A 558 9.75 12.10 -1.85
CA PRO A 558 10.12 12.39 -0.46
C PRO A 558 10.96 13.67 -0.31
N ALA A 559 11.69 14.10 -1.34
CA ALA A 559 12.55 15.27 -1.27
C ALA A 559 11.73 16.57 -1.31
N GLU A 560 10.89 16.80 -2.31
CA GLU A 560 10.04 18.01 -2.34
C GLU A 560 9.01 18.00 -1.21
N GLY A 561 8.40 16.86 -0.91
CA GLY A 561 7.47 16.71 0.21
C GLY A 561 8.07 17.10 1.55
N CYS A 562 9.20 16.50 1.95
CA CYS A 562 9.84 16.84 3.23
C CYS A 562 10.44 18.26 3.26
N ASN A 563 10.84 18.83 2.11
CA ASN A 563 11.31 20.23 2.04
C ASN A 563 10.17 21.22 2.38
N GLU A 564 8.97 21.05 1.80
CA GLU A 564 7.83 21.90 2.14
C GLU A 564 7.36 21.65 3.59
N MET A 565 7.38 20.39 4.04
CA MET A 565 7.04 20.01 5.42
C MET A 565 7.94 20.73 6.43
N GLN A 566 9.26 20.78 6.19
CA GLN A 566 10.22 21.54 6.99
C GLN A 566 9.96 23.06 6.94
N LYS A 567 9.66 23.60 5.75
CA LYS A 567 9.41 25.03 5.53
C LYS A 567 8.20 25.55 6.32
N CYS A 568 7.21 24.69 6.55
CA CYS A 568 5.98 25.03 7.27
C CYS A 568 5.89 24.45 8.69
N GLN A 569 6.97 23.82 9.21
CA GLN A 569 7.01 23.15 10.52
C GLN A 569 5.86 22.14 10.72
N CYS A 570 5.54 21.37 9.68
CA CYS A 570 4.41 20.44 9.70
C CYS A 570 4.69 19.18 10.52
N GLU A 571 5.96 18.85 10.83
CA GLU A 571 6.35 17.66 11.60
C GLU A 571 5.75 17.64 13.02
N LYS A 572 5.54 18.80 13.64
CA LYS A 572 4.88 18.92 14.96
C LYS A 572 3.40 18.55 14.94
N TYR A 573 2.71 18.77 13.80
CA TYR A 573 1.30 18.42 13.64
C TYR A 573 1.15 16.89 13.50
N PHE A 574 1.97 16.25 12.67
CA PHE A 574 2.01 14.77 12.59
C PHE A 574 2.42 14.13 13.92
N THR A 575 3.35 14.76 14.66
CA THR A 575 3.73 14.32 16.02
C THR A 575 2.57 14.46 17.02
N SER A 576 1.63 15.40 16.82
CA SER A 576 0.40 15.48 17.63
C SER A 576 -0.68 14.50 17.17
N LEU A 577 -0.77 14.16 15.88
CA LEU A 577 -1.73 13.16 15.36
C LEU A 577 -1.58 11.80 16.05
N LEU A 578 -0.35 11.37 16.33
CA LEU A 578 -0.07 10.11 17.05
C LEU A 578 -0.67 10.07 18.47
N LYS A 579 -0.98 11.23 19.07
CA LYS A 579 -1.54 11.37 20.44
C LYS A 579 -3.08 11.37 20.48
N LEU A 580 -3.75 11.41 19.33
CA LEU A 580 -5.22 11.35 19.27
C LEU A 580 -5.72 9.96 19.66
N GLU A 581 -6.85 9.88 20.39
CA GLU A 581 -7.49 8.61 20.75
C GLU A 581 -8.87 8.48 20.12
N GLU A 582 -9.21 7.28 19.65
CA GLU A 582 -10.47 6.98 18.95
C GLU A 582 -11.70 7.11 19.87
N SER A 583 -11.49 7.02 21.18
CA SER A 583 -12.47 7.24 22.25
C SER A 583 -12.82 8.71 22.51
N SER A 584 -11.93 9.64 22.15
CA SER A 584 -12.04 11.07 22.49
C SER A 584 -12.02 12.02 21.28
N THR A 585 -11.70 11.51 20.09
CA THR A 585 -11.66 12.26 18.84
C THR A 585 -12.98 12.13 18.09
N LEU A 586 -13.70 13.22 17.87
CA LEU A 586 -14.91 13.23 17.05
C LEU A 586 -14.52 13.10 15.57
N ILE A 587 -14.89 11.99 14.93
CA ILE A 587 -14.58 11.71 13.52
C ILE A 587 -15.89 11.57 12.73
N GLU A 588 -16.01 12.32 11.63
CA GLU A 588 -17.07 12.18 10.64
C GLU A 588 -16.51 11.49 9.38
N TYR A 589 -17.02 10.30 9.10
CA TYR A 589 -16.56 9.48 7.97
C TYR A 589 -17.23 9.92 6.66
N VAL A 590 -16.44 10.11 5.61
CA VAL A 590 -16.88 10.63 4.31
C VAL A 590 -16.50 9.69 3.16
N GLU A 591 -17.36 9.61 2.15
CA GLU A 591 -17.15 8.83 0.93
C GLU A 591 -16.51 9.68 -0.19
N TYR A 592 -16.05 9.02 -1.26
CA TYR A 592 -15.59 9.70 -2.47
C TYR A 592 -16.71 10.56 -3.06
N GLY A 593 -16.38 11.77 -3.50
CA GLY A 593 -17.35 12.71 -4.09
C GLY A 593 -18.24 13.45 -3.08
N GLN A 594 -18.37 12.98 -1.84
CA GLN A 594 -19.37 13.47 -0.90
C GLN A 594 -19.20 14.96 -0.53
N MET A 595 -20.27 15.74 -0.71
CA MET A 595 -20.38 17.10 -0.17
C MET A 595 -20.74 17.08 1.32
N VAL A 596 -20.11 17.95 2.11
CA VAL A 596 -20.33 18.09 3.55
C VAL A 596 -20.90 19.47 3.86
N ASN A 597 -21.97 19.52 4.67
CA ASN A 597 -22.60 20.78 5.06
C ASN A 597 -21.95 21.34 6.35
N TYR A 598 -20.94 22.19 6.17
CA TYR A 598 -20.18 22.85 7.23
C TYR A 598 -21.01 23.72 8.20
N ALA A 599 -22.28 24.02 7.90
CA ALA A 599 -23.15 24.81 8.77
C ALA A 599 -23.36 24.24 10.18
N ARG A 600 -23.04 22.95 10.41
CA ARG A 600 -23.01 22.34 11.76
C ARG A 600 -21.80 22.73 12.62
N VAL A 601 -20.71 23.22 12.02
CA VAL A 601 -19.43 23.43 12.71
C VAL A 601 -19.33 24.82 13.35
N GLU A 602 -19.94 25.85 12.74
CA GLU A 602 -19.85 27.25 13.19
C GLU A 602 -20.92 27.64 14.24
N SER A 603 -21.39 26.72 15.09
CA SER A 603 -22.45 27.01 16.07
C SER A 603 -22.39 26.19 17.37
N PRO A 604 -21.54 26.59 18.34
CA PRO A 604 -21.83 26.32 19.74
C PRO A 604 -23.05 27.15 20.16
N GLN A 605 -24.27 26.61 20.00
CA GLN A 605 -25.47 27.23 20.52
C GLN A 605 -25.41 27.28 22.05
N MET A 606 -25.00 28.44 22.58
CA MET A 606 -25.27 28.81 23.97
C MET A 606 -26.78 28.62 24.21
N PRO A 607 -27.19 27.84 25.22
CA PRO A 607 -28.60 27.51 25.42
C PRO A 607 -29.40 28.77 25.74
N SER A 608 -30.18 29.24 24.77
CA SER A 608 -31.09 30.38 24.94
C SER A 608 -32.11 30.04 26.03
N PRO A 609 -32.21 30.82 27.12
CA PRO A 609 -33.08 30.47 28.24
C PRO A 609 -34.55 30.53 27.81
N SER A 610 -35.25 29.40 27.96
CA SER A 610 -36.67 29.28 27.62
C SER A 610 -37.53 30.11 28.59
N PHE A 611 -37.96 31.29 28.16
CA PHE A 611 -38.92 32.10 28.91
C PHE A 611 -40.34 31.52 28.81
N SER A 612 -40.74 30.74 29.81
CA SER A 612 -42.15 30.49 30.13
C SER A 612 -42.68 31.59 31.07
N PRO A 613 -43.87 32.17 30.84
CA PRO A 613 -44.33 33.33 31.59
C PRO A 613 -45.05 33.01 32.91
N THR A 614 -44.82 33.85 33.93
CA THR A 614 -45.60 34.00 35.19
C THR A 614 -45.64 32.78 36.14
N THR A 615 -45.70 32.93 37.48
CA THR A 615 -46.08 34.05 38.38
C THR A 615 -45.18 34.15 39.63
N ALA A 616 -44.90 35.38 40.13
CA ALA A 616 -44.66 35.75 41.56
C ALA A 616 -43.48 35.05 42.33
N THR A 617 -42.73 35.60 43.31
CA THR A 617 -42.59 36.92 43.99
C THR A 617 -41.31 36.83 44.89
N ALA A 618 -40.58 37.88 45.31
CA ALA A 618 -40.60 39.32 44.97
C ALA A 618 -39.28 40.06 45.34
N ALA A 619 -39.02 41.17 44.62
CA ALA A 619 -38.56 42.46 45.15
C ALA A 619 -37.03 42.71 45.48
N PRO A 620 -36.54 43.98 45.48
CA PRO A 620 -35.71 44.44 44.34
C PRO A 620 -34.59 45.50 44.63
N ARG A 621 -34.05 46.09 43.53
CA ARG A 621 -33.26 47.36 43.38
C ARG A 621 -31.72 47.22 43.50
N GLN A 622 -30.83 47.64 42.56
CA GLN A 622 -30.77 48.67 41.47
C GLN A 622 -30.84 50.14 41.93
N LYS A 623 -30.07 51.15 41.44
CA LYS A 623 -29.09 51.38 40.32
C LYS A 623 -28.05 52.43 40.80
N ARG A 624 -26.75 52.45 40.44
CA ARG A 624 -26.01 52.74 39.17
C ARG A 624 -25.89 54.24 38.77
N ALA A 625 -24.68 54.81 38.92
CA ALA A 625 -23.96 55.80 38.07
C ALA A 625 -22.60 56.11 38.77
N GLU A 626 -21.41 55.78 38.25
CA GLU A 626 -20.64 56.36 37.12
C GLU A 626 -20.00 57.74 37.39
N PHE A 627 -18.71 57.76 37.80
CA PHE A 627 -17.61 58.63 37.30
C PHE A 627 -16.23 58.19 37.88
N GLN A 628 -15.12 58.61 37.26
CA GLN A 628 -13.70 58.40 37.66
C GLN A 628 -13.01 59.80 37.77
N PRO A 629 -11.82 60.02 38.41
CA PRO A 629 -10.62 59.16 38.34
C PRO A 629 -9.58 59.15 39.51
N ARG A 630 -8.52 58.32 39.33
CA ARG A 630 -7.11 58.45 39.78
C ARG A 630 -6.71 58.52 41.29
N SER A 631 -6.19 57.37 41.74
CA SER A 631 -4.80 57.14 42.24
C SER A 631 -4.32 57.43 43.69
N GLN A 632 -3.53 56.45 44.18
CA GLN A 632 -2.42 56.46 45.16
C GLN A 632 -2.60 56.05 46.65
N THR A 633 -1.80 55.02 46.99
CA THR A 633 -1.06 54.74 48.25
C THR A 633 -1.72 54.09 49.50
N TRP A 634 -0.85 53.32 50.19
CA TRP A 634 -1.03 52.52 51.42
C TRP A 634 -0.92 53.39 52.71
N ALA A 635 -0.94 52.92 53.97
CA ALA A 635 -0.76 51.57 54.56
C ALA A 635 -1.22 51.42 56.04
N SER A 636 -1.40 50.17 56.51
CA SER A 636 -1.07 49.65 57.88
C SER A 636 -1.80 50.24 59.12
N THR A 637 -1.69 49.79 60.40
CA THR A 637 -0.87 48.81 61.21
C THR A 637 -1.76 48.12 62.28
N THR A 638 -1.41 47.10 63.10
CA THR A 638 -0.17 46.26 63.26
C THR A 638 -0.56 44.75 63.28
N SER A 639 -0.54 43.86 64.30
CA SER A 639 0.00 43.71 65.69
C SER A 639 -0.30 42.27 66.18
N LEU A 640 0.46 41.56 67.03
CA LEU A 640 1.85 41.69 67.56
C LEU A 640 2.29 40.31 68.18
N ASP A 641 3.42 40.28 68.91
CA ASP A 641 3.99 39.22 69.78
C ASP A 641 4.48 37.88 69.15
N GLY A 642 5.69 37.36 69.46
CA GLY A 642 6.70 37.80 70.42
C GLY A 642 8.15 37.31 70.16
N ALA A 643 9.08 37.76 71.01
CA ALA A 643 10.56 37.73 70.86
C ALA A 643 11.21 36.35 71.17
N ALA A 644 12.53 36.10 71.05
CA ALA A 644 13.72 36.99 71.01
C ALA A 644 14.90 36.31 70.22
N GLU A 645 16.17 36.76 70.16
CA GLU A 645 16.92 37.81 70.90
C GLU A 645 18.10 38.44 70.09
N ALA A 646 19.34 38.42 70.62
CA ALA A 646 20.57 39.02 70.09
C ALA A 646 21.19 38.27 68.88
N GLY A 647 22.03 38.86 68.01
CA GLY A 647 22.60 40.22 67.91
C GLY A 647 23.82 40.21 66.95
N GLU A 648 24.43 41.31 66.48
CA GLU A 648 24.14 42.74 66.62
C GLU A 648 24.39 43.50 65.28
N GLN A 649 25.30 44.49 65.23
CA GLN A 649 25.61 45.39 64.09
C GLN A 649 27.08 45.92 64.21
N PRO A 650 27.60 46.86 63.39
CA PRO A 650 27.16 47.39 62.07
C PRO A 650 28.28 47.37 60.98
N LEU A 651 27.92 47.66 59.71
CA LEU A 651 28.54 48.72 58.89
C LEU A 651 28.00 48.75 57.44
N GLN A 652 27.55 49.94 57.01
CA GLN A 652 27.52 50.42 55.62
C GLN A 652 28.65 51.49 55.51
N PRO A 653 29.14 51.94 54.32
CA PRO A 653 28.29 52.52 53.25
C PRO A 653 28.82 52.42 51.79
N MET A 654 28.21 53.24 50.91
CA MET A 654 28.70 53.78 49.61
C MET A 654 28.35 53.04 48.30
N GLN A 655 27.34 53.61 47.61
CA GLN A 655 27.46 53.95 46.18
C GLN A 655 27.89 55.43 46.05
N PRO A 656 28.44 55.84 44.88
CA PRO A 656 28.27 57.22 44.43
C PRO A 656 27.93 57.41 42.92
N MET A 657 26.87 58.19 42.68
CA MET A 657 26.70 59.26 41.67
C MET A 657 26.81 59.04 40.12
N ARG A 658 25.64 59.14 39.48
CA ARG A 658 25.20 60.19 38.51
C ARG A 658 26.07 60.59 37.28
N SER A 659 25.51 60.31 36.08
CA SER A 659 25.26 61.26 34.96
C SER A 659 26.42 61.82 34.10
N PRO A 660 26.16 62.45 32.91
CA PRO A 660 25.38 61.97 31.75
C PRO A 660 26.07 62.27 30.38
N LEU A 661 25.31 62.23 29.27
CA LEU A 661 25.61 62.72 27.89
C LEU A 661 26.49 61.86 26.96
N ALA A 662 25.84 61.13 26.05
CA ALA A 662 25.98 61.27 24.59
C ALA A 662 24.87 60.46 23.87
N GLU A 663 24.18 61.04 22.90
CA GLU A 663 23.15 60.33 22.12
C GLU A 663 23.75 59.60 20.91
N ALA A 664 23.37 58.34 20.73
CA ALA A 664 23.40 57.66 19.45
C ALA A 664 22.08 56.85 19.34
N PRO A 665 21.27 57.02 18.28
CA PRO A 665 19.99 56.34 18.19
C PRO A 665 20.19 54.83 17.97
N PRO A 666 19.49 53.95 18.72
CA PRO A 666 19.49 52.54 18.40
C PRO A 666 18.81 52.31 17.04
N PRO A 667 19.24 51.30 16.25
CA PRO A 667 18.51 50.91 15.05
C PRO A 667 17.09 50.45 15.41
N PRO A 668 16.10 50.63 14.52
CA PRO A 668 14.74 50.15 14.77
C PRO A 668 14.75 48.61 14.94
N PRO A 669 13.90 48.05 15.82
CA PRO A 669 13.89 46.62 16.07
C PRO A 669 13.52 45.85 14.80
N ALA A 670 14.29 44.81 14.49
CA ALA A 670 13.99 43.91 13.38
C ALA A 670 12.63 43.21 13.64
N GLN A 671 11.64 43.50 12.79
CA GLN A 671 10.31 42.87 12.88
C GLN A 671 10.36 41.45 12.31
N SER A 672 10.93 40.50 13.07
CA SER A 672 11.19 39.13 12.61
C SER A 672 10.63 37.99 13.48
N ASP A 673 9.78 38.26 14.48
CA ASP A 673 9.30 37.23 15.43
C ASP A 673 7.78 37.06 15.58
N LEU A 674 6.95 37.90 14.96
CA LEU A 674 5.47 37.79 15.12
C LEU A 674 4.87 36.53 14.47
N ALA A 675 5.61 35.85 13.59
CA ALA A 675 5.17 34.62 12.92
C ALA A 675 5.27 33.38 13.83
N ALA A 676 6.31 33.28 14.66
CA ALA A 676 6.55 32.11 15.51
C ALA A 676 5.47 31.95 16.60
N ALA A 677 5.05 33.07 17.21
CA ALA A 677 4.01 33.07 18.25
C ALA A 677 2.66 32.51 17.75
N LYS A 678 2.21 32.90 16.55
CA LYS A 678 0.97 32.36 15.96
C LYS A 678 1.07 30.87 15.63
N LEU A 679 2.24 30.40 15.19
CA LEU A 679 2.49 28.99 14.86
C LEU A 679 2.44 28.04 16.06
N ASN A 680 2.55 28.54 17.29
CA ASN A 680 2.37 27.74 18.51
C ASN A 680 0.93 27.76 19.02
N SER A 681 0.19 28.86 18.81
CA SER A 681 -1.25 28.94 19.16
C SER A 681 -2.08 27.86 18.46
N VAL A 682 -1.79 27.58 17.17
CA VAL A 682 -2.55 26.58 16.40
C VAL A 682 -2.25 25.14 16.85
N ALA A 683 -1.01 24.85 17.27
CA ALA A 683 -0.65 23.51 17.75
C ALA A 683 -1.47 23.09 18.98
N ASN A 684 -1.87 24.06 19.83
CA ASN A 684 -2.73 23.79 21.00
C ASN A 684 -4.17 23.42 20.63
N HIS A 685 -4.69 23.81 19.46
CA HIS A 685 -6.06 23.44 19.06
C HIS A 685 -6.20 21.94 18.75
N LEU A 686 -5.16 21.29 18.21
CA LEU A 686 -5.14 19.82 18.08
C LEU A 686 -5.04 19.08 19.43
N VAL A 687 -4.68 19.78 20.52
CA VAL A 687 -4.51 19.20 21.87
C VAL A 687 -5.80 19.28 22.69
N ASN A 688 -6.83 20.00 22.21
CA ASN A 688 -8.17 20.04 22.81
C ASN A 688 -9.18 19.26 21.92
N PRO A 689 -9.18 17.91 21.93
CA PRO A 689 -9.95 17.11 20.98
C PRO A 689 -11.48 17.29 21.09
N GLY A 690 -12.00 17.58 22.29
CA GLY A 690 -13.45 17.61 22.59
C GLY A 690 -14.28 18.71 21.91
N HIS A 691 -13.72 19.51 21.00
CA HIS A 691 -14.43 20.56 20.26
C HIS A 691 -14.20 20.55 18.73
N THR A 692 -13.31 19.70 18.21
CA THR A 692 -13.03 19.65 16.76
C THR A 692 -13.58 18.35 16.18
N VAL A 693 -14.49 18.46 15.21
CA VAL A 693 -14.88 17.32 14.37
C VAL A 693 -13.86 17.21 13.24
N TYR A 694 -13.28 16.02 13.09
CA TYR A 694 -12.32 15.71 12.03
C TYR A 694 -13.01 14.89 10.93
N PHE A 695 -12.85 15.30 9.68
CA PHE A 695 -13.26 14.48 8.54
C PHE A 695 -12.22 13.41 8.25
N LEU A 696 -12.67 12.20 7.90
CA LEU A 696 -11.82 11.06 7.52
C LEU A 696 -12.51 10.21 6.45
N MET A 697 -11.75 9.65 5.49
CA MET A 697 -12.34 8.80 4.45
C MET A 697 -12.81 7.47 5.03
N LYS A 698 -13.97 6.98 4.57
CA LYS A 698 -14.64 5.76 5.06
C LYS A 698 -13.73 4.52 5.10
N ASP A 699 -12.82 4.36 4.13
CA ASP A 699 -11.90 3.22 4.03
C ASP A 699 -10.66 3.31 4.95
N VAL A 700 -10.58 4.36 5.78
CA VAL A 700 -9.41 4.71 6.60
C VAL A 700 -9.84 4.94 8.04
N ASN A 701 -9.26 4.22 9.00
CA ASN A 701 -9.48 4.44 10.43
C ASN A 701 -8.35 5.28 11.07
N LEU A 702 -8.53 5.69 12.34
CA LEU A 702 -7.55 6.55 13.02
C LEU A 702 -6.18 5.86 13.17
N SER A 703 -6.15 4.55 13.41
CA SER A 703 -4.89 3.77 13.49
C SER A 703 -4.10 3.81 12.18
N ARG A 704 -4.79 3.66 11.04
CA ARG A 704 -4.23 3.79 9.69
C ARG A 704 -3.69 5.19 9.43
N CYS A 705 -4.41 6.25 9.83
CA CYS A 705 -3.88 7.63 9.76
C CYS A 705 -2.63 7.84 10.62
N LYS A 706 -2.55 7.21 11.81
CA LYS A 706 -1.31 7.24 12.63
C LYS A 706 -0.14 6.53 11.92
N SER A 707 -0.38 5.38 11.29
CA SER A 707 0.64 4.67 10.52
C SER A 707 1.17 5.51 9.34
N MET A 708 0.27 6.17 8.60
CA MET A 708 0.64 7.13 7.55
C MET A 708 1.48 8.29 8.09
N ALA A 709 1.12 8.85 9.25
CA ALA A 709 1.90 9.90 9.91
C ALA A 709 3.29 9.41 10.36
N CYS A 710 3.40 8.19 10.89
CA CYS A 710 4.68 7.55 11.20
C CYS A 710 5.57 7.37 9.96
N TYR A 711 5.01 6.94 8.81
CA TYR A 711 5.74 6.86 7.54
C TYR A 711 6.25 8.25 7.07
N VAL A 712 5.37 9.27 7.09
CA VAL A 712 5.72 10.66 6.76
C VAL A 712 6.85 11.19 7.66
N LEU A 713 6.81 10.88 8.95
CA LEU A 713 7.87 11.22 9.90
C LEU A 713 9.16 10.41 9.66
N CYS A 714 9.09 9.13 9.30
CA CYS A 714 10.27 8.34 8.90
C CYS A 714 11.01 8.96 7.71
N GLN A 715 10.28 9.36 6.67
CA GLN A 715 10.84 10.03 5.48
C GLN A 715 11.50 11.37 5.84
N PHE A 716 10.90 12.11 6.79
CA PHE A 716 11.49 13.35 7.30
C PHE A 716 12.79 13.13 8.10
N LEU A 717 12.80 12.13 9.00
CA LEU A 717 14.00 11.71 9.75
C LEU A 717 15.12 11.18 8.83
N GLN A 718 14.80 10.68 7.64
CA GLN A 718 15.81 10.29 6.64
C GLN A 718 16.54 11.49 6.01
N ARG A 719 16.02 12.74 6.14
CA ARG A 719 16.64 13.93 5.52
C ARG A 719 17.87 14.46 6.25
N GLY A 720 18.11 14.08 7.51
CA GLY A 720 19.35 14.42 8.25
C GLY A 720 19.17 14.73 9.74
N GLU A 721 20.29 14.97 10.43
CA GLU A 721 20.36 15.24 11.88
C GLU A 721 19.41 16.37 12.32
N ARG A 722 19.34 17.46 11.56
CA ARG A 722 18.49 18.62 11.86
C ARG A 722 17.01 18.24 11.97
N GLN A 723 16.53 17.36 11.11
CA GLN A 723 15.15 16.89 11.11
C GLN A 723 14.89 15.99 12.33
N CYS A 724 15.85 15.15 12.70
CA CYS A 724 15.79 14.37 13.93
C CYS A 724 15.75 15.25 15.19
N ILE A 725 16.57 16.32 15.27
CA ILE A 725 16.55 17.29 16.40
C ILE A 725 15.16 17.95 16.51
N LEU A 726 14.57 18.38 15.37
CA LEU A 726 13.23 18.96 15.36
C LEU A 726 12.17 17.98 15.86
N SER A 727 12.18 16.74 15.37
CA SER A 727 11.26 15.69 15.83
C SER A 727 11.44 15.32 17.31
N TRP A 728 12.69 15.27 17.80
CA TRP A 728 12.99 15.06 19.22
C TRP A 728 12.40 16.18 20.08
N ASN A 729 12.66 17.44 19.74
CA ASN A 729 12.15 18.61 20.47
C ASN A 729 10.62 18.73 20.42
N ASN A 730 9.98 18.29 19.33
CA ASN A 730 8.52 18.15 19.22
C ASN A 730 7.94 16.97 20.04
N ARG A 731 8.78 16.27 20.81
CA ARG A 731 8.47 15.11 21.68
C ARG A 731 7.98 13.87 20.92
N LEU A 732 8.57 13.57 19.76
CA LEU A 732 8.20 12.39 18.95
C LEU A 732 8.28 11.07 19.74
N LEU A 733 9.31 10.89 20.57
CA LEU A 733 9.43 9.70 21.44
C LEU A 733 8.16 9.48 22.29
N ASN A 734 7.67 10.54 22.93
CA ASN A 734 6.46 10.49 23.76
C ASN A 734 5.16 10.33 22.98
N ALA A 735 5.18 10.55 21.66
CA ALA A 735 4.01 10.39 20.79
C ALA A 735 3.96 9.00 20.14
N ALA A 736 5.11 8.45 19.74
CA ALA A 736 5.22 7.17 19.08
C ALA A 736 5.31 5.98 20.05
N PHE A 737 5.89 6.13 21.25
CA PHE A 737 6.06 5.01 22.18
C PHE A 737 4.74 4.38 22.67
N PRO A 738 3.66 5.14 22.99
CA PRO A 738 2.36 4.55 23.31
C PRO A 738 1.73 3.76 22.16
N CYS A 739 2.05 4.11 20.90
CA CYS A 739 1.56 3.38 19.73
C CYS A 739 2.14 1.96 19.63
N LEU A 740 3.19 1.61 20.38
CA LEU A 740 3.70 0.24 20.48
C LEU A 740 2.71 -0.73 21.14
N SER A 741 1.76 -0.23 21.94
CA SER A 741 0.71 -1.03 22.59
C SER A 741 -0.61 -1.07 21.79
N SER A 742 -0.68 -0.46 20.61
CA SER A 742 -1.94 -0.37 19.84
C SER A 742 -2.42 -1.74 19.36
N THR A 743 -3.73 -1.93 19.25
CA THR A 743 -4.36 -3.18 18.74
C THR A 743 -4.03 -3.47 17.27
N ASN A 744 -3.92 -2.42 16.44
CA ASN A 744 -3.57 -2.51 15.02
C ASN A 744 -2.08 -2.85 14.82
N ALA A 745 -1.78 -3.85 13.97
CA ALA A 745 -0.43 -4.38 13.77
C ALA A 745 0.45 -3.47 12.90
N GLU A 746 -0.08 -2.97 11.78
CA GLU A 746 0.55 -1.93 10.96
C GLU A 746 1.07 -0.74 11.83
N LEU A 747 0.27 -0.24 12.77
CA LEU A 747 0.66 0.87 13.65
C LEU A 747 1.80 0.49 14.62
N ARG A 748 1.79 -0.73 15.19
CA ARG A 748 2.92 -1.21 16.02
C ARG A 748 4.21 -1.31 15.19
N SER A 749 4.13 -1.80 13.96
CA SER A 749 5.25 -1.87 13.01
C SER A 749 5.82 -0.47 12.71
N TRP A 750 4.95 0.48 12.31
CA TRP A 750 5.36 1.84 12.00
C TRP A 750 5.86 2.64 13.22
N ALA A 751 5.33 2.38 14.41
CA ALA A 751 5.84 2.93 15.66
C ALA A 751 7.26 2.42 15.98
N CYS A 752 7.53 1.13 15.79
CA CYS A 752 8.89 0.58 15.88
C CYS A 752 9.85 1.24 14.88
N LEU A 753 9.43 1.41 13.62
CA LEU A 753 10.27 2.00 12.56
C LEU A 753 10.59 3.48 12.77
N VAL A 754 9.61 4.30 13.20
CA VAL A 754 9.85 5.73 13.45
C VAL A 754 10.75 5.97 14.67
N LEU A 755 10.63 5.13 15.70
CA LEU A 755 11.52 5.15 16.87
C LEU A 755 12.94 4.66 16.48
N SER A 756 13.05 3.56 15.73
CA SER A 756 14.33 3.06 15.20
C SER A 756 15.06 4.13 14.40
N ARG A 757 14.35 4.83 13.51
CA ARG A 757 14.94 5.92 12.72
C ARG A 757 15.35 7.13 13.55
N LEU A 758 14.61 7.46 14.61
CA LEU A 758 14.97 8.52 15.56
C LEU A 758 16.24 8.17 16.36
N PHE A 759 16.39 6.90 16.77
CA PHE A 759 17.56 6.44 17.53
C PHE A 759 18.81 6.26 16.66
N LEU A 760 18.67 5.80 15.41
CA LEU A 760 19.76 5.83 14.43
C LEU A 760 20.13 7.28 14.02
N GLY A 761 19.17 8.20 14.07
CA GLY A 761 19.34 9.58 13.62
C GLY A 761 19.94 10.56 14.63
N LEU A 762 20.05 10.18 15.92
CA LEU A 762 20.66 11.00 16.99
C LEU A 762 21.40 10.13 18.01
N ARG A 763 22.68 10.43 18.24
CA ARG A 763 23.49 9.79 19.30
C ARG A 763 22.89 10.04 20.67
N HIS A 764 22.36 11.24 20.92
CA HIS A 764 21.66 11.56 22.16
C HIS A 764 20.44 10.65 22.37
N ALA A 765 19.60 10.47 21.34
CA ALA A 765 18.41 9.62 21.43
C ALA A 765 18.77 8.14 21.62
N LYS A 766 19.79 7.64 20.91
CA LYS A 766 20.34 6.28 21.11
C LYS A 766 20.80 6.05 22.55
N LYS A 767 21.54 7.01 23.10
CA LYS A 767 22.08 7.01 24.47
C LYS A 767 20.99 7.14 25.54
N PHE A 768 19.90 7.86 25.26
CA PHE A 768 18.72 7.95 26.12
C PHE A 768 17.91 6.64 26.09
N ALA A 769 17.53 6.17 24.91
CA ALA A 769 16.71 4.97 24.73
C ALA A 769 17.36 3.72 25.35
N SER A 770 18.68 3.60 25.21
CA SER A 770 19.45 2.50 25.79
C SER A 770 19.61 2.54 27.32
N LYS A 771 19.20 3.64 27.99
CA LYS A 771 19.06 3.71 29.46
C LYS A 771 17.63 3.46 29.93
N GLU A 772 16.66 4.12 29.29
CA GLU A 772 15.29 4.16 29.79
C GLU A 772 14.38 3.09 29.15
N CYS A 773 14.42 2.93 27.82
CA CYS A 773 13.55 1.94 27.14
C CYS A 773 13.95 0.50 27.48
N THR A 774 15.23 0.25 27.75
CA THR A 774 15.78 -1.06 28.09
C THR A 774 15.35 -1.57 29.48
N SER A 775 14.76 -0.70 30.31
CA SER A 775 14.04 -1.11 31.52
C SER A 775 12.68 -1.79 31.23
N ARG A 776 12.10 -1.58 30.03
CA ARG A 776 10.80 -2.13 29.63
C ARG A 776 10.94 -3.40 28.76
N LEU A 777 11.83 -4.31 29.16
CA LEU A 777 12.15 -5.52 28.38
C LEU A 777 10.92 -6.39 28.08
N ASP A 778 9.90 -6.36 28.95
CA ASP A 778 8.64 -7.08 28.79
C ASP A 778 7.77 -6.56 27.64
N LEU A 779 7.88 -5.27 27.28
CA LEU A 779 7.19 -4.71 26.10
C LEU A 779 7.83 -5.25 24.81
N PHE A 780 9.17 -5.20 24.72
CA PHE A 780 9.88 -5.74 23.55
C PHE A 780 9.74 -7.26 23.46
N THR A 781 9.68 -7.97 24.60
CA THR A 781 9.40 -9.42 24.61
C THR A 781 8.00 -9.73 24.06
N ARG A 782 6.98 -8.93 24.39
CA ARG A 782 5.65 -9.05 23.78
C ARG A 782 5.66 -8.75 22.28
N LEU A 783 6.40 -7.74 21.82
CA LEU A 783 6.51 -7.38 20.41
C LEU A 783 7.30 -8.39 19.56
N LEU A 784 8.30 -9.08 20.15
CA LEU A 784 8.97 -10.21 19.52
C LEU A 784 8.10 -11.48 19.48
N GLN A 785 7.05 -11.55 20.30
CA GLN A 785 6.05 -12.63 20.32
C GLN A 785 4.73 -12.24 19.63
N ASP A 786 4.75 -11.17 18.83
CA ASP A 786 3.56 -10.67 18.13
C ASP A 786 3.11 -11.63 17.00
N ARG A 787 1.80 -11.74 16.80
CA ARG A 787 1.22 -12.54 15.71
C ARG A 787 1.59 -12.02 14.33
N SER A 788 1.91 -10.73 14.20
CA SER A 788 2.38 -10.17 12.94
C SER A 788 3.90 -10.37 12.79
N PRO A 789 4.39 -11.09 11.76
CA PRO A 789 5.82 -11.20 11.48
C PRO A 789 6.46 -9.85 11.17
N VAL A 790 5.64 -8.91 10.71
CA VAL A 790 6.05 -7.54 10.39
C VAL A 790 6.29 -6.73 11.66
N VAL A 791 5.46 -6.88 12.71
CA VAL A 791 5.73 -6.28 14.02
C VAL A 791 6.96 -6.90 14.67
N ARG A 792 7.11 -8.23 14.59
CA ARG A 792 8.30 -8.94 15.09
C ARG A 792 9.58 -8.44 14.44
N SER A 793 9.63 -8.38 13.10
CA SER A 793 10.80 -7.89 12.35
C SER A 793 11.09 -6.40 12.60
N SER A 794 10.08 -5.53 12.55
CA SER A 794 10.24 -4.10 12.91
C SER A 794 10.70 -3.91 14.36
N CYS A 795 10.34 -4.79 15.29
CA CYS A 795 10.87 -4.80 16.65
C CYS A 795 12.36 -5.18 16.70
N VAL A 796 12.83 -6.12 15.86
CA VAL A 796 14.28 -6.40 15.72
C VAL A 796 15.01 -5.18 15.16
N THR A 797 14.45 -4.48 14.17
CA THR A 797 15.01 -3.20 13.65
C THR A 797 15.08 -2.10 14.74
N LEU A 798 14.12 -2.08 15.68
CA LEU A 798 14.16 -1.19 16.84
C LEU A 798 15.23 -1.60 17.86
N LEU A 799 15.38 -2.89 18.15
CA LEU A 799 16.41 -3.40 19.06
C LEU A 799 17.83 -3.27 18.48
N ALA A 800 17.99 -3.36 17.17
CA ALA A 800 19.25 -3.04 16.49
C ALA A 800 19.62 -1.55 16.66
N SER A 801 18.66 -0.64 16.53
CA SER A 801 18.92 0.81 16.59
C SER A 801 19.52 1.30 17.92
N ILE A 802 19.34 0.57 19.02
CA ILE A 802 19.90 0.90 20.33
C ILE A 802 21.29 0.31 20.59
N VAL A 803 21.70 -0.74 19.86
CA VAL A 803 22.99 -1.47 20.00
C VAL A 803 24.16 -0.68 19.42
N GLY A 804 25.37 -0.83 19.97
CA GLY A 804 26.56 -0.17 19.43
C GLY A 804 26.62 1.31 19.82
N VAL A 805 26.80 1.56 21.11
CA VAL A 805 27.24 2.86 21.66
C VAL A 805 28.71 2.72 22.05
N ARG A 806 29.49 3.80 21.96
CA ARG A 806 30.91 3.85 22.32
C ARG A 806 31.13 3.63 23.83
N VAL A 807 31.21 2.36 24.21
CA VAL A 807 31.43 1.90 25.59
C VAL A 807 32.81 2.28 26.12
N ASP A 808 33.83 2.33 25.27
CA ASP A 808 35.17 2.85 25.55
C ASP A 808 35.16 4.30 26.09
N LEU A 809 34.11 5.08 25.78
CA LEU A 809 33.92 6.44 26.28
C LEU A 809 33.03 6.51 27.55
N LEU A 810 32.67 5.35 28.14
CA LEU A 810 31.92 5.24 29.39
C LEU A 810 32.84 4.84 30.56
N PRO A 811 32.53 5.27 31.80
CA PRO A 811 33.16 4.73 33.01
C PRO A 811 33.10 3.20 33.07
N HIS A 812 34.16 2.56 33.58
CA HIS A 812 34.31 1.10 33.58
C HIS A 812 33.11 0.33 34.20
N ASP A 813 32.46 0.87 35.23
CA ASP A 813 31.28 0.28 35.86
C ASP A 813 30.00 0.38 34.99
N GLN A 814 29.99 1.30 34.02
CA GLN A 814 28.93 1.47 33.03
C GLN A 814 29.22 0.66 31.75
N GLN A 815 30.49 0.48 31.38
CA GLN A 815 30.91 -0.43 30.30
C GLN A 815 30.31 -1.83 30.49
N VAL A 816 30.55 -2.42 31.67
CA VAL A 816 30.11 -3.77 32.02
C VAL A 816 28.58 -3.89 31.98
N ARG A 817 27.86 -2.96 32.63
CA ARG A 817 26.38 -2.94 32.63
C ARG A 817 25.80 -2.80 31.22
N ARG A 818 26.42 -1.98 30.36
CA ARG A 818 25.99 -1.76 28.98
C ARG A 818 26.19 -3.00 28.11
N LEU A 819 27.35 -3.63 28.19
CA LEU A 819 27.65 -4.82 27.38
C LEU A 819 26.79 -6.01 27.80
N HIS A 820 26.54 -6.20 29.11
CA HIS A 820 25.58 -7.18 29.59
C HIS A 820 24.18 -6.96 29.00
N MET A 821 23.72 -5.71 28.89
CA MET A 821 22.42 -5.38 28.31
C MET A 821 22.34 -5.77 26.81
N GLU A 822 23.34 -5.42 26.01
CA GLU A 822 23.38 -5.82 24.58
C GLU A 822 23.50 -7.34 24.41
N LYS A 823 24.26 -8.01 25.29
CA LYS A 823 24.37 -9.47 25.31
C LYS A 823 23.05 -10.15 25.68
N SER A 824 22.30 -9.61 26.64
CA SER A 824 20.95 -10.08 26.96
C SER A 824 19.99 -9.98 25.77
N LEU A 825 20.06 -8.90 24.97
CA LEU A 825 19.28 -8.77 23.75
C LEU A 825 19.67 -9.81 22.69
N LEU A 826 20.97 -9.97 22.42
CA LEU A 826 21.47 -10.98 21.49
C LEU A 826 21.12 -12.42 21.92
N ILE A 827 21.14 -12.72 23.22
CA ILE A 827 20.68 -14.01 23.76
C ILE A 827 19.18 -14.21 23.50
N LYS A 828 18.34 -13.20 23.76
CA LYS A 828 16.89 -13.31 23.50
C LYS A 828 16.57 -13.48 22.02
N LEU A 829 17.32 -12.82 21.13
CA LEU A 829 17.13 -12.90 19.68
C LEU A 829 17.56 -14.26 19.07
N ARG A 830 18.40 -15.05 19.73
CA ARG A 830 18.74 -16.43 19.29
C ARG A 830 17.53 -17.36 19.24
N GLU A 831 16.49 -17.10 20.03
CA GLU A 831 15.24 -17.86 20.04
C GLU A 831 14.50 -17.80 18.68
N TYR A 832 14.86 -16.83 17.83
CA TYR A 832 14.22 -16.54 16.53
C TYR A 832 15.10 -16.91 15.31
N ILE A 833 16.18 -17.69 15.48
CA ILE A 833 16.99 -18.20 14.35
C ILE A 833 16.18 -19.16 13.45
N PHE A 834 15.19 -19.84 14.03
CA PHE A 834 14.25 -20.73 13.35
C PHE A 834 12.85 -20.12 13.27
N ASP A 835 12.77 -18.80 13.12
CA ASP A 835 11.53 -18.12 12.73
C ASP A 835 11.10 -18.56 11.34
N ALA A 836 9.79 -18.73 11.10
CA ALA A 836 9.31 -19.06 9.77
C ALA A 836 9.33 -17.82 8.85
N SER A 837 9.22 -16.61 9.41
CA SER A 837 9.27 -15.39 8.60
C SER A 837 10.70 -15.02 8.18
N MET A 838 10.93 -14.98 6.88
CA MET A 838 12.19 -14.48 6.30
C MET A 838 12.44 -13.00 6.68
N ASN A 839 11.38 -12.20 6.85
CA ASN A 839 11.49 -10.81 7.31
C ASN A 839 12.12 -10.68 8.70
N VAL A 840 11.81 -11.61 9.62
CA VAL A 840 12.37 -11.63 10.98
C VAL A 840 13.83 -12.06 10.95
N ARG A 841 14.17 -13.06 10.13
CA ARG A 841 15.54 -13.55 9.98
C ARG A 841 16.46 -12.56 9.26
N GLU A 842 15.97 -11.80 8.27
CA GLU A 842 16.76 -10.75 7.62
C GLU A 842 17.10 -9.61 8.58
N GLU A 843 16.15 -9.16 9.41
CA GLU A 843 16.43 -8.14 10.43
C GLU A 843 17.30 -8.69 11.59
N LEU A 844 17.30 -10.00 11.83
CA LEU A 844 18.26 -10.66 12.73
C LEU A 844 19.69 -10.69 12.14
N ILE A 845 19.84 -10.87 10.82
CA ILE A 845 21.13 -10.69 10.12
C ILE A 845 21.59 -9.25 10.27
N PHE A 846 20.71 -8.25 10.06
CA PHE A 846 21.02 -6.83 10.28
C PHE A 846 21.47 -6.55 11.72
N PHE A 847 20.76 -7.04 12.74
CA PHE A 847 21.17 -6.92 14.15
C PHE A 847 22.59 -7.46 14.41
N CYS A 848 22.90 -8.65 13.88
CA CYS A 848 24.23 -9.25 14.06
C CYS A 848 25.32 -8.48 13.29
N CYS A 849 24.99 -7.91 12.12
CA CYS A 849 25.90 -7.04 11.38
C CYS A 849 26.14 -5.70 12.08
N GLU A 850 25.15 -5.13 12.77
CA GLU A 850 25.34 -3.93 13.63
C GLU A 850 26.28 -4.21 14.81
N VAL A 851 26.13 -5.36 15.48
CA VAL A 851 27.07 -5.81 16.52
C VAL A 851 28.49 -5.91 15.97
N LEU A 852 28.68 -6.64 14.86
CA LEU A 852 30.00 -6.77 14.22
C LEU A 852 30.56 -5.42 13.78
N HIS A 853 29.75 -4.55 13.16
CA HIS A 853 30.20 -3.22 12.71
C HIS A 853 30.64 -2.33 13.86
N ALA A 854 29.84 -2.24 14.94
CA ALA A 854 30.12 -1.36 16.07
C ALA A 854 31.38 -1.77 16.85
N TYR A 855 31.63 -3.08 16.99
CA TYR A 855 32.69 -3.61 17.84
C TYR A 855 33.91 -4.14 17.06
N ARG A 856 33.95 -4.03 15.72
CA ARG A 856 35.07 -4.49 14.88
C ARG A 856 36.46 -4.00 15.32
N GLY A 857 36.55 -2.87 16.02
CA GLY A 857 37.78 -2.32 16.58
C GLY A 857 38.53 -3.28 17.54
N VAL A 858 37.83 -4.26 18.12
CA VAL A 858 38.38 -5.31 19.00
C VAL A 858 38.88 -6.53 18.20
N LEU A 859 38.38 -6.79 16.99
CA LEU A 859 38.84 -7.90 16.15
C LEU A 859 40.28 -7.69 15.65
N SER A 860 40.94 -8.79 15.28
CA SER A 860 42.25 -8.73 14.60
C SER A 860 42.17 -7.92 13.30
N LEU A 861 43.29 -7.41 12.79
CA LEU A 861 43.28 -6.60 11.57
C LEU A 861 42.87 -7.42 10.34
N ALA A 862 43.31 -8.67 10.25
CA ALA A 862 42.86 -9.62 9.21
C ALA A 862 41.36 -9.90 9.32
N HIS A 863 40.83 -10.15 10.53
CA HIS A 863 39.40 -10.34 10.76
C HIS A 863 38.56 -9.10 10.50
N ARG A 864 39.13 -7.89 10.57
CA ARG A 864 38.48 -6.63 10.18
C ARG A 864 38.37 -6.47 8.67
N GLU A 865 39.42 -6.82 7.93
CA GLU A 865 39.43 -6.77 6.47
C GLU A 865 38.59 -7.90 5.86
N ASN A 866 38.56 -9.08 6.49
CA ASN A 866 37.79 -10.25 6.06
C ASN A 866 36.87 -10.80 7.16
N ILE A 867 35.83 -10.05 7.52
CA ILE A 867 34.83 -10.47 8.52
C ILE A 867 34.12 -11.77 8.10
N SER A 868 34.06 -12.06 6.79
CA SER A 868 33.51 -13.33 6.27
C SER A 868 34.32 -14.55 6.73
N GLU A 869 35.65 -14.43 6.80
CA GLU A 869 36.56 -15.47 7.27
C GLU A 869 36.49 -15.65 8.80
N TYR A 870 36.39 -14.56 9.56
CA TYR A 870 36.12 -14.62 11.01
C TYR A 870 34.83 -15.41 11.32
N VAL A 871 33.74 -15.14 10.59
CA VAL A 871 32.47 -15.86 10.76
C VAL A 871 32.64 -17.36 10.43
N LEU A 872 33.34 -17.69 9.34
CA LEU A 872 33.63 -19.08 8.95
C LEU A 872 34.52 -19.81 9.97
N GLU A 873 35.53 -19.16 10.56
CA GLU A 873 36.37 -19.74 11.62
C GLU A 873 35.55 -20.03 12.89
N VAL A 874 34.70 -19.09 13.31
CA VAL A 874 33.79 -19.27 14.46
C VAL A 874 32.85 -20.45 14.23
N GLY A 875 32.30 -20.61 13.02
CA GLY A 875 31.49 -21.78 12.66
C GLY A 875 32.26 -23.11 12.67
N GLN A 876 33.53 -23.10 12.28
CA GLN A 876 34.39 -24.31 12.25
C GLN A 876 34.81 -24.78 13.65
N GLN A 877 34.91 -23.88 14.63
CA GLN A 877 35.18 -24.26 16.03
C GLN A 877 33.97 -24.95 16.72
N GLY A 878 32.86 -25.11 15.99
CA GLY A 878 31.66 -25.82 16.39
C GLY A 878 30.61 -24.92 17.04
N ASN A 879 29.37 -25.41 17.11
CA ASN A 879 28.21 -24.67 17.63
C ASN A 879 28.22 -24.50 19.17
N ARG A 880 29.38 -24.16 19.75
CA ARG A 880 29.56 -23.95 21.19
C ARG A 880 29.48 -22.46 21.50
N TRP A 881 28.32 -22.04 21.99
CA TRP A 881 28.15 -20.72 22.60
C TRP A 881 29.16 -20.58 23.75
N VAL A 882 29.94 -19.49 23.77
CA VAL A 882 31.11 -19.36 24.66
C VAL A 882 30.73 -19.09 26.13
N LEU A 883 29.45 -18.78 26.39
CA LEU A 883 28.88 -18.68 27.75
C LEU A 883 27.75 -19.70 27.96
N GLU A 884 28.08 -20.92 28.38
CA GLU A 884 27.21 -21.72 29.24
C GLU A 884 27.38 -21.27 30.69
N GLU A 885 26.96 -20.04 31.00
CA GLU A 885 26.96 -19.58 32.40
C GLU A 885 25.86 -20.30 33.20
N ALA A 886 26.24 -21.35 33.92
CA ALA A 886 25.36 -22.03 34.88
C ALA A 886 24.86 -21.13 36.03
N GLN A 887 25.39 -19.90 36.14
CA GLN A 887 24.90 -18.85 37.05
C GLN A 887 23.94 -17.87 36.36
N VAL A 888 23.91 -17.83 35.01
CA VAL A 888 22.83 -17.22 34.22
C VAL A 888 21.68 -18.21 34.07
N GLY A 889 21.10 -18.56 35.22
CA GLY A 889 19.65 -18.63 35.23
C GLY A 889 19.14 -17.24 34.87
N VAL A 890 18.28 -17.11 33.86
CA VAL A 890 17.85 -15.80 33.29
C VAL A 890 16.86 -15.05 34.19
N LYS A 891 17.16 -15.01 35.50
CA LYS A 891 16.89 -13.86 36.35
C LYS A 891 17.88 -12.76 35.94
N SER A 892 17.55 -12.05 34.87
CA SER A 892 18.26 -10.84 34.44
C SER A 892 18.66 -10.00 35.65
N GLN A 893 19.93 -9.61 35.78
CA GLN A 893 20.38 -8.84 36.95
C GLN A 893 19.78 -7.41 36.99
N LEU A 894 19.13 -6.95 35.91
CA LEU A 894 18.27 -5.76 35.94
C LEU A 894 17.05 -5.97 36.86
N ASN A 895 16.55 -7.20 37.00
CA ASN A 895 15.47 -7.59 37.91
C ASN A 895 15.95 -7.81 39.35
N ALA A 896 17.26 -7.88 39.60
CA ALA A 896 17.81 -8.11 40.94
C ALA A 896 17.89 -6.83 41.79
N ALA A 897 17.91 -5.66 41.15
CA ALA A 897 18.02 -4.35 41.81
C ALA A 897 16.88 -3.37 41.46
N ARG A 898 15.98 -3.73 40.53
CA ARG A 898 14.69 -3.05 40.32
C ARG A 898 13.58 -4.10 40.33
N PRO A 899 12.46 -3.87 41.04
CA PRO A 899 11.33 -4.79 40.96
C PRO A 899 10.73 -4.74 39.56
N THR A 900 10.76 -5.85 38.82
CA THR A 900 9.91 -6.05 37.62
C THR A 900 8.48 -6.38 38.03
N VAL A 901 7.94 -5.51 38.87
CA VAL A 901 6.54 -5.36 39.25
C VAL A 901 6.19 -3.99 38.67
N SER A 902 5.25 -3.85 37.75
CA SER A 902 3.94 -4.50 37.74
C SER A 902 3.31 -4.51 36.35
N SER A 903 2.11 -5.09 36.23
CA SER A 903 1.12 -4.82 35.17
C SER A 903 0.51 -3.40 35.27
N LEU A 904 1.32 -2.40 35.65
CA LEU A 904 0.99 -0.99 35.88
C LEU A 904 2.06 -0.06 35.27
N PHE A 905 2.88 -0.55 34.34
CA PHE A 905 3.53 0.33 33.37
C PHE A 905 2.50 0.73 32.31
N ASP A 906 1.61 1.64 32.70
CA ASP A 906 0.57 2.21 31.85
C ASP A 906 1.16 2.73 30.52
N ASP A 907 0.35 2.72 29.47
CA ASP A 907 0.69 3.30 28.17
C ASP A 907 0.84 4.84 28.22
N THR A 908 0.60 5.45 29.39
CA THR A 908 0.66 6.88 29.68
C THR A 908 2.03 7.38 30.17
N VAL A 909 3.03 6.51 30.36
CA VAL A 909 4.34 6.91 30.94
C VAL A 909 5.14 7.80 29.98
N VAL A 910 5.05 9.12 30.20
CA VAL A 910 5.82 10.18 29.54
C VAL A 910 7.28 10.15 29.98
N PHE A 911 8.20 10.04 29.02
CA PHE A 911 9.63 10.24 29.20
C PHE A 911 9.96 11.73 29.37
N ASP A 912 10.76 12.08 30.38
CA ASP A 912 11.32 13.42 30.50
C ASP A 912 12.46 13.61 29.47
N THR A 913 12.23 14.49 28.50
CA THR A 913 13.09 14.65 27.31
C THR A 913 13.63 16.07 27.24
N SER A 914 14.96 16.21 27.35
CA SER A 914 15.64 17.50 27.25
C SER A 914 15.53 18.13 25.85
N PHE A 915 15.55 19.46 25.77
CA PHE A 915 15.56 20.19 24.50
C PHE A 915 16.99 20.25 23.94
N LEU A 916 17.17 19.85 22.67
CA LEU A 916 18.46 19.79 21.99
C LEU A 916 18.63 20.95 21.00
N THR A 917 19.80 21.58 21.01
CA THR A 917 20.23 22.54 19.98
C THR A 917 21.16 21.91 18.94
N ALA A 918 21.86 20.83 19.31
CA ALA A 918 22.71 19.97 18.49
C ALA A 918 22.67 18.53 19.07
N ASP A 919 23.11 17.53 18.31
CA ASP A 919 23.32 16.17 18.82
C ASP A 919 24.61 16.05 19.67
N ASP A 920 24.76 14.95 20.41
CA ASP A 920 26.00 14.62 21.14
C ASP A 920 27.21 14.66 20.17
N PRO A 921 28.39 15.20 20.55
CA PRO A 921 29.52 15.41 19.64
C PRO A 921 30.05 14.11 19.01
N LEU A 922 30.75 14.25 17.87
CA LEU A 922 31.30 13.09 17.15
C LEU A 922 32.60 12.64 17.83
N PRO A 923 32.77 11.34 18.16
CA PRO A 923 34.01 10.84 18.75
C PRO A 923 35.19 10.95 17.77
N PRO A 924 36.44 11.09 18.25
CA PRO A 924 37.60 11.38 17.40
C PRO A 924 37.94 10.22 16.46
N THR A 925 37.89 9.00 16.97
CA THR A 925 37.86 7.75 16.19
C THR A 925 36.40 7.34 15.96
N ARG A 926 36.10 6.54 14.92
CA ARG A 926 34.77 5.91 14.79
C ARG A 926 34.66 4.61 15.58
N GLU A 927 35.68 3.77 15.52
CA GLU A 927 35.72 2.42 16.13
C GLU A 927 36.00 2.48 17.64
N VAL A 928 35.57 1.44 18.36
CA VAL A 928 35.85 1.23 19.80
C VAL A 928 37.33 0.91 20.01
N GLU A 929 38.00 1.63 20.90
CA GLU A 929 39.39 1.34 21.28
C GLU A 929 39.47 0.25 22.35
N ALA A 930 39.97 -0.93 21.99
CA ALA A 930 40.11 -2.07 22.89
C ALA A 930 40.94 -1.75 24.16
N SER A 931 41.91 -0.85 24.06
CA SER A 931 42.78 -0.41 25.16
C SER A 931 42.08 0.46 26.22
N GLN A 932 40.88 0.98 25.94
CA GLN A 932 40.07 1.77 26.89
C GLN A 932 39.01 0.91 27.59
N LEU A 933 38.92 -0.39 27.26
CA LEU A 933 37.98 -1.31 27.88
C LEU A 933 38.58 -1.93 29.14
N SER A 934 37.79 -2.02 30.20
CA SER A 934 38.11 -2.89 31.33
C SER A 934 38.20 -4.35 30.87
N PRO A 935 39.03 -5.22 31.49
CA PRO A 935 39.18 -6.61 31.07
C PRO A 935 37.84 -7.38 30.99
N ALA A 936 36.92 -7.12 31.93
CA ALA A 936 35.57 -7.70 31.91
C ALA A 936 34.68 -7.16 30.77
N ALA A 937 34.88 -5.90 30.35
CA ALA A 937 34.21 -5.35 29.18
C ALA A 937 34.79 -5.94 27.88
N LEU A 938 36.11 -6.07 27.76
CA LEU A 938 36.79 -6.67 26.61
C LEU A 938 36.30 -8.12 26.38
N GLN A 939 36.34 -8.96 27.41
CA GLN A 939 35.85 -10.34 27.36
C GLN A 939 34.37 -10.44 26.98
N MET A 940 33.53 -9.49 27.40
CA MET A 940 32.13 -9.45 26.97
C MET A 940 31.97 -9.03 25.51
N VAL A 941 32.78 -8.10 24.99
CA VAL A 941 32.77 -7.73 23.56
C VAL A 941 33.23 -8.91 22.69
N GLU A 942 34.32 -9.59 23.05
CA GLU A 942 34.79 -10.79 22.36
C GLU A 942 33.70 -11.87 22.30
N GLY A 943 33.06 -12.14 23.45
CA GLY A 943 31.94 -13.08 23.49
C GLY A 943 30.69 -12.61 22.74
N LEU A 944 30.44 -11.30 22.62
CA LEU A 944 29.32 -10.73 21.85
C LEU A 944 29.58 -10.85 20.34
N LEU A 945 30.82 -10.61 19.89
CA LEU A 945 31.28 -10.79 18.51
C LEU A 945 31.20 -12.26 18.09
N HIS A 946 31.72 -13.18 18.92
CA HIS A 946 31.65 -14.62 18.68
C HIS A 946 30.20 -15.12 18.62
N ASP A 947 29.36 -14.70 19.56
CA ASP A 947 27.95 -15.06 19.57
C ASP A 947 27.20 -14.53 18.33
N ALA A 948 27.50 -13.31 17.86
CA ALA A 948 26.90 -12.75 16.64
C ALA A 948 27.36 -13.49 15.38
N ALA A 949 28.64 -13.87 15.31
CA ALA A 949 29.18 -14.71 14.23
C ALA A 949 28.54 -16.11 14.21
N LEU A 950 28.31 -16.74 15.37
CA LEU A 950 27.57 -18.01 15.47
C LEU A 950 26.13 -17.89 14.96
N VAL A 951 25.42 -16.79 15.26
CA VAL A 951 24.06 -16.55 14.74
C VAL A 951 24.07 -16.48 13.21
N LEU A 952 25.01 -15.73 12.61
CA LEU A 952 25.15 -15.63 11.16
C LEU A 952 25.52 -16.98 10.52
N CYS A 953 26.38 -17.78 11.15
CA CYS A 953 26.70 -19.13 10.69
C CYS A 953 25.50 -20.07 10.71
N MET A 954 24.65 -20.03 11.74
CA MET A 954 23.44 -20.87 11.77
C MET A 954 22.40 -20.43 10.73
N LEU A 955 22.19 -19.12 10.56
CA LEU A 955 21.30 -18.58 9.51
C LEU A 955 21.79 -18.94 8.10
N TYR A 956 23.10 -18.86 7.86
CA TYR A 956 23.74 -19.30 6.61
C TYR A 956 23.51 -20.79 6.35
N ALA A 957 23.69 -21.63 7.37
CA ALA A 957 23.57 -23.09 7.25
C ALA A 957 22.11 -23.56 7.06
N ASN A 958 21.14 -22.80 7.59
CA ASN A 958 19.72 -23.07 7.46
C ASN A 958 19.25 -22.88 6.00
N CYS A 959 18.95 -21.62 5.63
CA CYS A 959 18.37 -21.24 4.35
C CYS A 959 18.87 -19.87 3.87
N ASP A 960 19.32 -19.00 4.77
CA ASP A 960 19.50 -17.56 4.52
C ASP A 960 20.90 -17.23 3.96
N GLY A 961 21.64 -18.23 3.46
CA GLY A 961 23.02 -18.08 2.99
C GLY A 961 23.22 -16.99 1.94
N VAL A 962 22.23 -16.73 1.08
CA VAL A 962 22.28 -15.60 0.11
C VAL A 962 22.21 -14.25 0.83
N LEU A 963 21.32 -14.10 1.81
CA LEU A 963 21.15 -12.89 2.61
C LEU A 963 22.38 -12.63 3.50
N VAL A 964 22.91 -13.67 4.15
CA VAL A 964 24.14 -13.58 4.96
C VAL A 964 25.34 -13.19 4.07
N ASN A 965 25.51 -13.80 2.90
CA ASN A 965 26.56 -13.40 1.95
C ASN A 965 26.40 -11.94 1.48
N LYS A 966 25.17 -11.49 1.18
CA LYS A 966 24.87 -10.09 0.81
C LYS A 966 25.30 -9.13 1.92
N ALA A 967 24.90 -9.42 3.17
CA ALA A 967 25.22 -8.59 4.33
C ALA A 967 26.72 -8.54 4.65
N LEU A 968 27.41 -9.69 4.66
CA LEU A 968 28.86 -9.78 4.94
C LEU A 968 29.70 -9.04 3.89
N ARG A 969 29.31 -9.06 2.61
CA ARG A 969 29.96 -8.27 1.55
C ARG A 969 29.82 -6.76 1.76
N TYR A 970 28.63 -6.29 2.16
CA TYR A 970 28.44 -4.88 2.54
C TYR A 970 29.28 -4.49 3.74
N LEU A 971 29.37 -5.37 4.75
CA LEU A 971 30.11 -5.13 5.98
C LEU A 971 31.64 -5.12 5.77
N SER A 972 32.18 -5.99 4.90
CA SER A 972 33.61 -6.03 4.54
C SER A 972 34.07 -4.76 3.80
N ASN A 973 33.18 -4.08 3.07
CA ASN A 973 33.44 -2.77 2.49
C ASN A 973 33.50 -1.63 3.54
N GLY A 974 33.41 -1.96 4.83
CA GLY A 974 33.49 -1.01 5.95
C GLY A 974 32.25 -0.12 6.12
N ALA A 975 31.23 -0.28 5.28
CA ALA A 975 29.99 0.48 5.30
C ALA A 975 29.12 0.14 6.53
N PRO A 976 28.27 1.08 7.01
CA PRO A 976 27.27 0.76 8.02
C PRO A 976 26.24 -0.23 7.43
N PRO A 977 25.77 -1.22 8.20
CA PRO A 977 24.65 -2.07 7.82
C PRO A 977 23.38 -1.27 7.51
N GLN A 978 22.45 -1.87 6.76
CA GLN A 978 21.17 -1.24 6.43
C GLN A 978 20.03 -2.27 6.52
N SER A 979 19.02 -1.93 7.31
CA SER A 979 17.72 -2.62 7.35
C SER A 979 16.94 -2.36 6.06
N GLN A 980 16.28 -3.40 5.53
CA GLN A 980 15.36 -3.27 4.39
C GLN A 980 13.90 -3.07 4.85
N ARG A 981 13.56 -3.40 6.11
CA ARG A 981 12.20 -3.34 6.68
C ARG A 981 11.45 -2.05 6.40
N PHE A 982 12.07 -0.87 6.46
CA PHE A 982 11.40 0.40 6.12
C PHE A 982 10.91 0.44 4.66
N ALA A 983 11.74 0.01 3.71
CA ALA A 983 11.40 0.05 2.29
C ALA A 983 10.33 -1.00 1.95
N SER A 984 10.49 -2.22 2.46
CA SER A 984 9.51 -3.30 2.32
C SER A 984 8.15 -2.93 2.95
N GLU A 985 8.16 -2.27 4.11
CA GLU A 985 6.92 -1.83 4.76
C GLU A 985 6.26 -0.66 4.04
N ALA A 986 7.04 0.30 3.53
CA ALA A 986 6.51 1.38 2.69
C ALA A 986 5.83 0.83 1.42
N LEU A 987 6.42 -0.18 0.77
CA LEU A 987 5.80 -0.84 -0.38
C LEU A 987 4.52 -1.60 0.01
N ARG A 988 4.60 -2.44 1.06
CA ARG A 988 3.49 -3.26 1.56
C ARG A 988 2.28 -2.44 1.99
N THR A 989 2.49 -1.32 2.69
CA THR A 989 1.40 -0.59 3.35
C THR A 989 1.10 0.78 2.79
N MET A 990 2.06 1.48 2.16
CA MET A 990 1.85 2.88 1.69
C MET A 990 1.62 2.99 0.18
N SER A 991 1.62 1.87 -0.55
CA SER A 991 1.29 1.81 -1.99
C SER A 991 -0.14 2.27 -2.31
N ARG A 992 -1.10 2.02 -1.41
CA ARG A 992 -2.52 2.42 -1.52
C ARG A 992 -3.03 3.18 -0.28
N VAL A 993 -4.19 3.83 -0.38
CA VAL A 993 -4.90 4.52 0.71
C VAL A 993 -5.46 3.49 1.70
N ALA A 994 -6.28 2.56 1.22
CA ALA A 994 -6.73 1.40 1.99
C ALA A 994 -5.52 0.50 2.35
N SER A 995 -5.54 -0.12 3.53
CA SER A 995 -4.50 -1.07 3.94
C SER A 995 -4.83 -2.48 3.45
N ALA A 996 -3.82 -3.22 2.99
CA ALA A 996 -3.94 -4.65 2.68
C ALA A 996 -4.17 -5.55 3.92
N GLU A 997 -4.09 -4.98 5.14
CA GLU A 997 -4.52 -5.64 6.38
C GLU A 997 -6.03 -5.56 6.65
N SER A 998 -6.83 -4.87 5.82
CA SER A 998 -8.30 -4.92 5.95
C SER A 998 -8.85 -6.23 5.39
N ALA A 999 -9.71 -6.90 6.16
CA ALA A 999 -10.29 -8.20 5.79
C ALA A 999 -11.25 -8.14 4.58
N GLU A 1000 -11.56 -6.93 4.11
CA GLU A 1000 -12.44 -6.64 2.98
C GLU A 1000 -11.66 -6.33 1.68
N TYR A 1001 -10.34 -6.16 1.76
CA TYR A 1001 -9.48 -5.98 0.59
C TYR A 1001 -9.26 -7.32 -0.13
N TRP A 1002 -10.19 -7.60 -1.03
CA TRP A 1002 -10.10 -8.64 -2.05
C TRP A 1002 -9.84 -7.97 -3.39
N SER A 1003 -9.01 -8.59 -4.25
CA SER A 1003 -8.94 -8.15 -5.65
C SER A 1003 -10.28 -8.42 -6.35
N GLU A 1004 -10.58 -7.69 -7.41
CA GLU A 1004 -11.79 -7.91 -8.22
C GLU A 1004 -11.81 -9.33 -8.85
N ALA A 1005 -10.62 -9.85 -9.16
CA ALA A 1005 -10.41 -11.20 -9.65
C ALA A 1005 -10.63 -12.26 -8.56
N ASP A 1006 -10.14 -12.07 -7.32
CA ASP A 1006 -10.46 -12.96 -6.19
C ASP A 1006 -11.97 -12.99 -5.89
N ARG A 1007 -12.65 -11.83 -6.01
CA ARG A 1007 -14.12 -11.75 -5.82
C ARG A 1007 -14.86 -12.58 -6.87
N THR A 1008 -14.50 -12.45 -8.16
CA THR A 1008 -15.11 -13.25 -9.24
C THR A 1008 -14.73 -14.73 -9.17
N ARG A 1009 -13.52 -15.05 -8.74
CA ARG A 1009 -13.07 -16.43 -8.48
C ARG A 1009 -13.87 -17.07 -7.34
N ALA A 1010 -14.15 -16.34 -6.26
CA ALA A 1010 -14.96 -16.83 -5.15
C ALA A 1010 -16.46 -16.98 -5.46
N THR A 1011 -17.06 -16.10 -6.27
CA THR A 1011 -18.46 -16.32 -6.72
C THR A 1011 -18.55 -17.56 -7.60
N TRP A 1012 -17.64 -17.73 -8.57
CA TRP A 1012 -17.55 -18.91 -9.42
C TRP A 1012 -17.38 -20.21 -8.60
N ASN A 1013 -16.46 -20.22 -7.63
CA ASN A 1013 -16.25 -21.34 -6.71
C ASN A 1013 -17.49 -21.63 -5.83
N THR A 1014 -18.24 -20.61 -5.45
CA THR A 1014 -19.49 -20.75 -4.67
C THR A 1014 -20.59 -21.40 -5.50
N ASP A 1015 -20.75 -21.00 -6.76
CA ASP A 1015 -21.76 -21.59 -7.65
C ASP A 1015 -21.42 -23.02 -8.06
N ILE A 1016 -20.13 -23.35 -8.28
CA ILE A 1016 -19.68 -24.74 -8.47
C ILE A 1016 -19.97 -25.57 -7.20
N MET A 1017 -19.61 -25.08 -6.00
CA MET A 1017 -19.98 -25.75 -4.74
C MET A 1017 -21.49 -25.93 -4.58
N ARG A 1018 -22.30 -24.95 -5.00
CA ARG A 1018 -23.78 -25.05 -4.98
C ARG A 1018 -24.29 -26.16 -5.89
N GLN A 1019 -23.82 -26.22 -7.14
CA GLN A 1019 -24.17 -27.31 -8.08
C GLN A 1019 -23.78 -28.68 -7.49
N LEU A 1020 -22.56 -28.80 -6.97
CA LEU A 1020 -22.06 -30.05 -6.39
C LEU A 1020 -22.85 -30.51 -5.15
N VAL A 1021 -23.31 -29.60 -4.28
CA VAL A 1021 -24.15 -29.98 -3.13
C VAL A 1021 -25.57 -30.38 -3.56
N LEU A 1022 -26.09 -29.84 -4.67
CA LEU A 1022 -27.35 -30.30 -5.28
C LEU A 1022 -27.19 -31.73 -5.83
N ASP A 1023 -26.18 -31.99 -6.67
CA ASP A 1023 -25.89 -33.34 -7.19
C ASP A 1023 -25.70 -34.39 -6.06
N MET A 1024 -25.23 -33.96 -4.88
CA MET A 1024 -25.03 -34.81 -3.69
C MET A 1024 -26.32 -35.19 -2.98
N ARG A 1025 -27.35 -34.33 -3.05
CA ARG A 1025 -28.68 -34.61 -2.49
C ARG A 1025 -29.40 -35.66 -3.35
N ASP A 1026 -29.21 -35.60 -4.67
CA ASP A 1026 -29.83 -36.53 -5.62
C ASP A 1026 -29.11 -37.89 -5.70
N ARG A 1027 -27.77 -37.92 -5.55
CA ARG A 1027 -26.95 -39.14 -5.71
C ARG A 1027 -26.49 -39.73 -4.37
N LYS A 1028 -27.35 -40.55 -3.75
CA LYS A 1028 -26.95 -41.42 -2.62
C LYS A 1028 -25.85 -42.39 -3.06
N LEU A 1029 -24.67 -42.29 -2.43
CA LEU A 1029 -23.42 -43.00 -2.78
C LEU A 1029 -23.40 -44.52 -2.48
N GLU A 1030 -24.52 -45.23 -2.59
CA GLU A 1030 -24.57 -46.69 -2.46
C GLU A 1030 -24.87 -47.37 -3.82
N PRO A 1031 -24.01 -48.29 -4.31
CA PRO A 1031 -24.32 -49.07 -5.50
C PRO A 1031 -25.52 -49.98 -5.22
N HIS A 1032 -26.55 -49.91 -6.07
CA HIS A 1032 -27.78 -50.68 -5.91
C HIS A 1032 -27.55 -52.19 -6.10
N ARG A 1033 -27.35 -52.93 -5.01
CA ARG A 1033 -27.58 -54.39 -5.00
C ARG A 1033 -29.06 -54.66 -5.29
N ARG A 1034 -29.39 -55.07 -6.53
CA ARG A 1034 -30.66 -55.74 -6.82
C ARG A 1034 -30.72 -57.05 -6.02
N TYR A 1035 -31.58 -57.13 -5.02
CA TYR A 1035 -31.88 -58.38 -4.31
C TYR A 1035 -32.64 -59.32 -5.26
N THR A 1036 -31.98 -60.37 -5.74
CA THR A 1036 -32.64 -61.47 -6.47
C THR A 1036 -33.31 -62.43 -5.47
N TYR A 1037 -34.53 -62.10 -5.06
CA TYR A 1037 -35.40 -63.08 -4.40
C TYR A 1037 -35.88 -64.11 -5.44
N THR A 1038 -35.60 -65.39 -5.22
CA THR A 1038 -35.94 -66.49 -6.15
C THR A 1038 -37.06 -67.36 -5.60
N GLY A 1039 -38.12 -67.57 -6.40
CA GLY A 1039 -39.31 -68.34 -6.04
C GLY A 1039 -40.49 -67.43 -5.70
N SER A 1040 -41.68 -67.54 -6.32
CA SER A 1040 -42.17 -68.57 -7.25
C SER A 1040 -43.12 -67.96 -8.31
N SER A 1041 -43.43 -68.72 -9.36
CA SER A 1041 -44.25 -68.31 -10.51
C SER A 1041 -45.42 -69.29 -10.73
N PRO A 1042 -46.54 -68.83 -11.33
CA PRO A 1042 -47.08 -69.62 -12.46
C PRO A 1042 -47.80 -68.83 -13.59
N LEU A 1043 -47.44 -69.13 -14.85
CA LEU A 1043 -48.31 -69.16 -16.07
C LEU A 1043 -48.87 -67.80 -16.61
N LEU A 1044 -49.19 -67.57 -17.89
CA LEU A 1044 -49.01 -68.29 -19.18
C LEU A 1044 -49.28 -67.33 -20.38
N LEU A 1045 -48.82 -67.69 -21.61
CA LEU A 1045 -49.25 -67.18 -22.95
C LEU A 1045 -48.87 -65.69 -23.29
N GLN A 1046 -48.57 -65.28 -24.54
CA GLN A 1046 -48.42 -65.98 -25.83
C GLN A 1046 -47.47 -65.23 -26.81
N ASP A 1047 -46.75 -65.97 -27.67
CA ASP A 1047 -45.99 -65.54 -28.88
C ASP A 1047 -46.91 -65.46 -30.13
N PRO A 1048 -46.51 -65.15 -31.41
CA PRO A 1048 -45.17 -65.20 -32.04
C PRO A 1048 -44.81 -64.11 -33.12
N ASN A 1049 -43.66 -64.34 -33.80
CA ASN A 1049 -43.23 -63.95 -35.18
C ASN A 1049 -42.17 -62.83 -35.32
N GLY A 1050 -41.02 -63.03 -36.00
CA GLY A 1050 -40.45 -64.30 -36.51
C GLY A 1050 -39.26 -64.15 -37.50
N HIS A 1051 -38.55 -65.27 -37.73
CA HIS A 1051 -37.63 -65.61 -38.86
C HIS A 1051 -36.35 -64.75 -39.11
N LEU A 1052 -35.11 -65.31 -39.15
CA LEU A 1052 -34.43 -66.25 -40.10
C LEU A 1052 -33.87 -65.56 -41.39
N ASP A 1053 -32.72 -65.90 -41.99
CA ASP A 1053 -31.76 -67.01 -41.71
C ASP A 1053 -30.31 -66.88 -42.30
N THR A 1054 -29.40 -67.74 -41.80
CA THR A 1054 -28.19 -68.40 -42.40
C THR A 1054 -27.09 -67.72 -43.26
N ASN A 1055 -25.84 -67.82 -42.77
CA ASN A 1055 -24.63 -68.49 -43.32
C ASN A 1055 -24.11 -68.29 -44.77
N SER A 1056 -22.80 -68.02 -44.92
CA SER A 1056 -21.78 -69.07 -45.20
C SER A 1056 -20.32 -68.57 -45.26
N ASN A 1057 -19.36 -69.50 -45.22
CA ASN A 1057 -17.94 -69.32 -44.84
C ASN A 1057 -17.01 -68.66 -45.88
N GLY A 1058 -15.97 -67.98 -45.38
CA GLY A 1058 -14.72 -67.69 -46.11
C GLY A 1058 -13.61 -67.24 -45.14
N ALA A 1059 -12.40 -67.79 -45.23
CA ALA A 1059 -11.37 -67.64 -44.19
C ALA A 1059 -10.06 -66.99 -44.70
N ALA A 1060 -9.71 -65.82 -44.15
CA ALA A 1060 -8.35 -65.29 -44.08
C ALA A 1060 -8.23 -64.08 -43.13
N SER A 1061 -7.18 -64.07 -42.29
CA SER A 1061 -6.48 -62.87 -41.76
C SER A 1061 -7.31 -61.70 -41.17
N ALA A 1062 -7.80 -61.83 -39.92
CA ALA A 1062 -7.92 -60.71 -38.97
C ALA A 1062 -8.18 -61.19 -37.53
N GLU A 1063 -7.17 -61.19 -36.65
CA GLU A 1063 -7.40 -61.19 -35.19
C GLU A 1063 -7.37 -59.76 -34.67
N ALA A 1064 -8.49 -59.05 -34.85
CA ALA A 1064 -8.74 -57.76 -34.24
C ALA A 1064 -10.19 -57.70 -33.73
N LEU A 1065 -10.35 -57.46 -32.42
CA LEU A 1065 -11.56 -56.93 -31.78
C LEU A 1065 -12.90 -57.66 -32.04
N SER A 1066 -13.19 -58.73 -31.27
CA SER A 1066 -14.53 -58.86 -30.64
C SER A 1066 -14.60 -59.90 -29.50
N VAL A 1067 -14.54 -59.44 -28.25
CA VAL A 1067 -15.18 -60.17 -27.12
C VAL A 1067 -16.56 -59.56 -26.94
N SER A 1068 -17.59 -60.22 -27.47
CA SER A 1068 -18.94 -59.65 -27.56
C SER A 1068 -19.75 -59.83 -26.27
N ARG A 1069 -20.06 -58.70 -25.63
CA ARG A 1069 -21.34 -58.39 -24.96
C ARG A 1069 -21.93 -59.47 -24.03
N ARG A 1070 -21.49 -59.51 -22.77
CA ARG A 1070 -22.32 -59.89 -21.59
C ARG A 1070 -21.71 -59.36 -20.29
N ASN A 1071 -21.73 -58.02 -20.12
CA ASN A 1071 -21.61 -57.31 -18.82
C ASN A 1071 -21.83 -55.78 -19.00
N THR A 1072 -23.00 -55.40 -19.52
CA THR A 1072 -23.47 -54.01 -19.42
C THR A 1072 -23.87 -53.70 -17.98
N GLU A 1073 -23.48 -52.53 -17.44
CA GLU A 1073 -23.69 -51.98 -16.08
C GLU A 1073 -22.46 -51.98 -15.10
N ALA A 1074 -21.29 -52.53 -15.45
CA ALA A 1074 -20.18 -52.76 -14.49
C ALA A 1074 -18.96 -51.80 -14.50
N GLU A 1075 -18.64 -51.12 -15.60
CA GLU A 1075 -17.38 -50.32 -15.71
C GLU A 1075 -17.50 -48.93 -15.06
N ARG A 1076 -17.37 -48.89 -13.73
CA ARG A 1076 -17.39 -47.66 -12.91
C ARG A 1076 -16.00 -47.11 -12.57
N HIS A 1077 -15.01 -47.33 -13.42
CA HIS A 1077 -13.64 -46.82 -13.19
C HIS A 1077 -13.05 -46.28 -14.50
N LEU A 1078 -12.58 -45.03 -14.48
CA LEU A 1078 -12.01 -44.36 -15.65
C LEU A 1078 -10.48 -44.32 -15.50
N VAL A 1079 -9.75 -44.91 -16.45
CA VAL A 1079 -8.29 -45.11 -16.36
C VAL A 1079 -7.57 -44.19 -17.34
N LEU A 1080 -6.87 -43.17 -16.81
CA LEU A 1080 -6.08 -42.22 -17.62
C LEU A 1080 -4.60 -42.60 -17.65
N ARG A 1081 -3.99 -42.51 -18.85
CA ARG A 1081 -2.55 -42.67 -19.05
C ARG A 1081 -1.79 -41.46 -18.47
N SER A 1082 -0.74 -41.72 -17.69
CA SER A 1082 0.13 -40.67 -17.14
C SER A 1082 0.87 -39.86 -18.21
N ALA A 1083 0.87 -38.53 -18.07
CA ALA A 1083 1.69 -37.62 -18.89
C ALA A 1083 3.16 -37.57 -18.42
N VAL A 1084 3.42 -37.88 -17.14
CA VAL A 1084 4.76 -37.91 -16.52
C VAL A 1084 5.16 -39.35 -16.23
N ARG A 1085 6.43 -39.73 -16.47
CA ARG A 1085 6.88 -41.11 -16.23
C ARG A 1085 6.76 -41.48 -14.73
N PRO A 1086 6.12 -42.61 -14.39
CA PRO A 1086 5.72 -42.94 -13.01
C PRO A 1086 6.91 -43.18 -12.08
N ASP A 1087 7.98 -43.78 -12.62
CA ASP A 1087 9.24 -44.01 -11.91
C ASP A 1087 9.96 -42.70 -11.53
N THR A 1088 9.65 -41.59 -12.20
CA THR A 1088 10.23 -40.28 -11.91
C THR A 1088 9.46 -39.46 -10.89
N VAL A 1089 8.21 -39.84 -10.55
CA VAL A 1089 7.37 -39.09 -9.60
C VAL A 1089 7.91 -39.24 -8.15
N VAL A 1090 7.63 -38.25 -7.31
CA VAL A 1090 7.86 -38.24 -5.85
C VAL A 1090 6.53 -38.09 -5.12
N CYS A 1091 5.76 -37.09 -5.51
CA CYS A 1091 4.48 -36.74 -4.94
C CYS A 1091 3.57 -36.08 -5.99
N THR A 1092 2.28 -36.07 -5.68
CA THR A 1092 1.17 -35.56 -6.49
C THR A 1092 0.13 -34.93 -5.57
N THR A 1093 -0.43 -33.78 -5.96
CA THR A 1093 -1.53 -33.11 -5.24
C THR A 1093 -2.53 -32.50 -6.24
N PHE A 1094 -3.79 -32.34 -5.84
CA PHE A 1094 -4.90 -31.93 -6.71
C PHE A 1094 -5.40 -30.53 -6.32
N ARG A 1095 -5.77 -29.71 -7.31
CA ARG A 1095 -6.43 -28.42 -7.09
C ARG A 1095 -7.86 -28.66 -6.59
N ALA A 1096 -8.36 -27.78 -5.72
CA ALA A 1096 -9.76 -27.75 -5.32
C ALA A 1096 -10.62 -27.08 -6.40
N LEU A 1097 -11.81 -27.63 -6.68
CA LEU A 1097 -12.81 -27.14 -7.65
C LEU A 1097 -12.37 -27.11 -9.14
N GLU A 1098 -11.14 -27.47 -9.46
CA GLU A 1098 -10.60 -27.58 -10.83
C GLU A 1098 -10.31 -29.05 -11.19
N ALA A 1099 -10.34 -29.42 -12.49
CA ALA A 1099 -9.98 -30.75 -12.96
C ALA A 1099 -8.47 -30.86 -13.30
N SER A 1100 -7.63 -30.44 -12.36
CA SER A 1100 -6.19 -30.30 -12.55
C SER A 1100 -5.36 -30.75 -11.33
N MET A 1101 -4.11 -31.14 -11.58
CA MET A 1101 -3.19 -31.67 -10.57
C MET A 1101 -1.76 -31.16 -10.76
N VAL A 1102 -0.99 -31.18 -9.68
CA VAL A 1102 0.43 -30.84 -9.64
C VAL A 1102 1.22 -32.13 -9.38
N VAL A 1103 2.12 -32.47 -10.30
CA VAL A 1103 2.99 -33.64 -10.25
C VAL A 1103 4.42 -33.19 -10.01
N ALA A 1104 5.07 -33.79 -9.01
CA ALA A 1104 6.39 -33.43 -8.54
C ALA A 1104 7.36 -34.60 -8.72
N THR A 1105 8.55 -34.34 -9.28
CA THR A 1105 9.49 -35.39 -9.73
C THR A 1105 10.82 -35.43 -8.98
N LYS A 1106 11.51 -36.57 -9.06
CA LYS A 1106 12.82 -36.85 -8.46
C LYS A 1106 13.91 -35.91 -8.97
N ASN A 1107 13.72 -35.35 -10.16
CA ASN A 1107 14.63 -34.40 -10.82
C ASN A 1107 14.33 -32.94 -10.43
N GLN A 1108 13.62 -32.70 -9.31
CA GLN A 1108 13.17 -31.38 -8.85
C GLN A 1108 12.38 -30.58 -9.91
N ARG A 1109 11.61 -31.25 -10.77
CA ARG A 1109 10.72 -30.61 -11.74
C ARG A 1109 9.26 -30.77 -11.31
N ILE A 1110 8.51 -29.68 -11.39
CA ILE A 1110 7.07 -29.58 -11.12
C ILE A 1110 6.33 -29.46 -12.45
N SER A 1111 5.24 -30.22 -12.63
CA SER A 1111 4.35 -30.13 -13.78
C SER A 1111 2.90 -29.93 -13.32
N TYR A 1112 2.21 -28.96 -13.91
CA TYR A 1112 0.79 -28.69 -13.72
C TYR A 1112 0.01 -29.30 -14.90
N ILE A 1113 -0.99 -30.13 -14.60
CA ILE A 1113 -1.59 -31.08 -15.55
C ILE A 1113 -3.11 -31.06 -15.43
N SER A 1114 -3.82 -30.82 -16.54
CA SER A 1114 -5.29 -30.96 -16.64
C SER A 1114 -5.70 -32.39 -17.02
N TYR A 1115 -6.88 -32.78 -16.55
CA TYR A 1115 -7.61 -33.99 -16.97
C TYR A 1115 -9.06 -33.69 -17.40
N ASP A 1116 -9.40 -32.42 -17.68
CA ASP A 1116 -10.75 -31.93 -18.07
C ASP A 1116 -11.38 -32.68 -19.25
N ASN A 1117 -10.57 -33.24 -20.15
CA ASN A 1117 -11.05 -33.92 -21.34
C ASN A 1117 -11.48 -35.40 -21.10
N TYR A 1118 -11.32 -35.92 -19.88
CA TYR A 1118 -11.70 -37.28 -19.47
C TYR A 1118 -11.11 -38.46 -20.29
N ASN A 1119 -10.15 -38.21 -21.21
CA ASN A 1119 -9.58 -39.23 -22.10
C ASN A 1119 -8.04 -39.25 -22.06
N SER A 1120 -7.41 -38.15 -21.66
CA SER A 1120 -5.95 -37.97 -21.67
C SER A 1120 -5.51 -36.87 -20.69
N GLN A 1121 -4.31 -37.00 -20.12
CA GLN A 1121 -3.69 -35.95 -19.33
C GLN A 1121 -2.98 -34.93 -20.23
N GLN A 1122 -3.15 -33.63 -19.97
CA GLN A 1122 -2.46 -32.55 -20.68
C GLN A 1122 -1.60 -31.73 -19.71
N GLU A 1123 -0.29 -31.71 -19.92
CA GLU A 1123 0.60 -30.78 -19.21
C GLU A 1123 0.34 -29.34 -19.69
N LEU A 1124 -0.04 -28.46 -18.77
CA LEU A 1124 -0.36 -27.05 -19.02
C LEU A 1124 0.86 -26.14 -18.82
N HIS A 1125 1.65 -26.41 -17.77
CA HIS A 1125 2.85 -25.67 -17.42
C HIS A 1125 3.83 -26.60 -16.67
N SER A 1126 5.14 -26.37 -16.81
CA SER A 1126 6.14 -27.23 -16.16
C SER A 1126 7.49 -26.53 -16.01
N PHE A 1127 8.04 -26.54 -14.79
CA PHE A 1127 9.22 -25.76 -14.41
C PHE A 1127 10.18 -26.54 -13.47
N PRO A 1128 11.49 -26.29 -13.56
CA PRO A 1128 12.46 -26.81 -12.59
C PRO A 1128 12.46 -25.95 -11.31
N VAL A 1129 12.87 -26.55 -10.20
CA VAL A 1129 13.11 -25.89 -8.91
C VAL A 1129 14.53 -26.25 -8.44
N GLN A 1130 15.16 -25.40 -7.63
CA GLN A 1130 16.43 -25.69 -6.97
C GLN A 1130 16.22 -25.74 -5.46
N LEU A 1131 16.18 -26.94 -4.88
CA LEU A 1131 15.98 -27.16 -3.45
C LEU A 1131 17.26 -27.67 -2.77
N SER A 1132 17.40 -27.40 -1.47
CA SER A 1132 18.62 -27.71 -0.69
C SER A 1132 18.91 -29.22 -0.57
N GLY A 1133 17.87 -30.05 -0.69
CA GLY A 1133 17.95 -31.49 -0.84
C GLY A 1133 16.88 -32.05 -1.79
N PRO A 1134 16.77 -33.38 -1.92
CA PRO A 1134 15.72 -34.01 -2.71
C PRO A 1134 14.33 -33.59 -2.23
N LEU A 1135 13.42 -33.35 -3.17
CA LEU A 1135 12.02 -33.09 -2.89
C LEU A 1135 11.39 -34.29 -2.15
N HIS A 1136 10.43 -34.00 -1.27
CA HIS A 1136 9.79 -34.98 -0.39
C HIS A 1136 8.27 -34.91 -0.42
N ASP A 1137 7.70 -33.69 -0.37
CA ASP A 1137 6.26 -33.45 -0.27
C ASP A 1137 5.87 -32.09 -0.88
N VAL A 1138 4.60 -31.90 -1.26
CA VAL A 1138 4.08 -30.68 -1.93
C VAL A 1138 2.64 -30.38 -1.51
N HIS A 1139 2.39 -29.16 -1.04
CA HIS A 1139 1.06 -28.66 -0.66
C HIS A 1139 0.67 -27.45 -1.52
N ILE A 1140 -0.61 -27.35 -1.90
CA ILE A 1140 -1.17 -26.14 -2.53
C ILE A 1140 -1.69 -25.23 -1.43
N ILE A 1141 -1.30 -23.96 -1.49
CA ILE A 1141 -1.62 -22.91 -0.52
C ILE A 1141 -2.55 -21.90 -1.18
N ASN A 1142 -3.55 -21.39 -0.46
CA ASN A 1142 -4.54 -20.42 -0.99
C ASN A 1142 -5.21 -20.85 -2.31
N ASP A 1143 -5.47 -22.14 -2.49
CA ASP A 1143 -5.89 -22.79 -3.75
C ASP A 1143 -6.94 -22.01 -4.58
N LEU A 1144 -7.99 -21.50 -3.91
CA LEU A 1144 -9.10 -20.77 -4.51
C LEU A 1144 -8.86 -19.25 -4.72
N SER A 1145 -7.64 -18.76 -4.51
CA SER A 1145 -7.24 -17.36 -4.71
C SER A 1145 -6.45 -17.17 -6.01
N GLU A 1146 -6.46 -15.93 -6.51
CA GLU A 1146 -5.46 -15.39 -7.44
C GLU A 1146 -4.04 -15.68 -6.93
N GLN A 1147 -3.81 -15.44 -5.62
CA GLN A 1147 -2.54 -15.66 -4.93
C GLN A 1147 -2.39 -17.11 -4.43
N SER A 1148 -2.82 -18.09 -5.22
CA SER A 1148 -2.52 -19.50 -4.93
C SER A 1148 -1.03 -19.79 -5.17
N GLY A 1149 -0.42 -20.59 -4.28
CA GLY A 1149 1.02 -20.89 -4.30
C GLY A 1149 1.33 -22.35 -4.00
N LEU A 1150 2.60 -22.74 -4.19
CA LEU A 1150 3.07 -24.09 -3.89
C LEU A 1150 4.06 -24.08 -2.73
N LEU A 1151 3.79 -24.87 -1.69
CA LEU A 1151 4.70 -25.12 -0.59
C LEU A 1151 5.39 -26.48 -0.81
N LEU A 1152 6.67 -26.42 -1.15
CA LEU A 1152 7.54 -27.56 -1.41
C LEU A 1152 8.29 -27.93 -0.13
N VAL A 1153 8.45 -29.23 0.15
CA VAL A 1153 9.16 -29.75 1.32
C VAL A 1153 10.33 -30.61 0.86
N ASP A 1154 11.54 -30.35 1.37
CA ASP A 1154 12.73 -31.15 1.06
C ASP A 1154 13.17 -32.09 2.20
N LYS A 1155 14.06 -33.03 1.88
CA LYS A 1155 14.57 -34.03 2.84
C LYS A 1155 15.60 -33.51 3.85
N ARG A 1156 15.99 -32.24 3.79
CA ARG A 1156 16.78 -31.57 4.84
C ARG A 1156 15.89 -30.87 5.87
N GLY A 1157 14.59 -30.77 5.60
CA GLY A 1157 13.60 -30.12 6.45
C GLY A 1157 13.30 -28.68 6.04
N VAL A 1158 13.71 -28.27 4.83
CA VAL A 1158 13.42 -26.94 4.30
C VAL A 1158 12.04 -26.93 3.65
N PHE A 1159 11.30 -25.87 3.90
CA PHE A 1159 10.02 -25.52 3.28
C PHE A 1159 10.23 -24.29 2.39
N THR A 1160 9.94 -24.43 1.09
CA THR A 1160 10.02 -23.36 0.09
C THR A 1160 8.61 -23.04 -0.42
N LEU A 1161 8.16 -21.81 -0.23
CA LEU A 1161 6.90 -21.29 -0.77
C LEU A 1161 7.15 -20.56 -2.09
N MET A 1162 6.43 -20.93 -3.14
CA MET A 1162 6.52 -20.32 -4.47
C MET A 1162 5.21 -19.63 -4.87
N LYS A 1163 5.33 -18.46 -5.53
CA LYS A 1163 4.23 -17.73 -6.18
C LYS A 1163 4.37 -17.77 -7.72
N GLY A 1164 3.27 -17.50 -8.43
CA GLY A 1164 3.27 -17.49 -9.91
C GLY A 1164 3.49 -18.88 -10.53
N CYS A 1165 2.84 -19.92 -9.99
CA CYS A 1165 3.08 -21.32 -10.40
C CYS A 1165 2.14 -21.83 -11.51
N TRP A 1166 1.25 -20.98 -12.06
CA TRP A 1166 0.07 -21.42 -12.82
C TRP A 1166 -0.03 -20.83 -14.24
N ASP A 1167 0.31 -19.54 -14.41
CA ASP A 1167 0.35 -18.90 -15.73
C ASP A 1167 1.65 -19.28 -16.45
N PRO A 1168 1.60 -19.93 -17.64
CA PRO A 1168 2.79 -20.34 -18.37
C PRO A 1168 3.63 -19.19 -18.93
N ASN A 1169 3.12 -17.95 -18.91
CA ASN A 1169 3.87 -16.74 -19.26
C ASN A 1169 4.64 -16.16 -18.07
N SER A 1170 4.23 -16.50 -16.84
CA SER A 1170 4.89 -16.08 -15.61
C SER A 1170 6.10 -16.97 -15.30
N VAL A 1171 7.13 -16.39 -14.67
CA VAL A 1171 8.26 -17.16 -14.11
C VAL A 1171 7.94 -17.40 -12.62
N PRO A 1172 7.80 -18.67 -12.18
CA PRO A 1172 7.56 -18.96 -10.76
C PRO A 1172 8.69 -18.43 -9.89
N THR A 1173 8.35 -17.73 -8.81
CA THR A 1173 9.31 -17.08 -7.90
C THR A 1173 9.22 -17.64 -6.50
N GLU A 1174 10.37 -17.76 -5.84
CA GLU A 1174 10.45 -18.08 -4.41
C GLU A 1174 9.96 -16.88 -3.60
N ALA A 1175 8.90 -17.09 -2.82
CA ALA A 1175 8.24 -16.07 -2.03
C ALA A 1175 8.73 -16.06 -0.56
N ALA A 1176 9.00 -17.25 -0.01
CA ALA A 1176 9.61 -17.42 1.31
C ALA A 1176 10.23 -18.80 1.49
N VAL A 1177 11.20 -18.90 2.40
CA VAL A 1177 11.82 -20.17 2.81
C VAL A 1177 11.95 -20.22 4.34
N PHE A 1178 11.78 -21.39 4.95
CA PHE A 1178 12.13 -21.66 6.35
C PHE A 1178 12.54 -23.12 6.57
N SER A 1179 13.22 -23.41 7.70
CA SER A 1179 13.60 -24.78 8.07
C SER A 1179 12.81 -25.27 9.29
N ALA A 1180 12.45 -26.55 9.31
CA ALA A 1180 11.81 -27.24 10.43
C ALA A 1180 12.65 -27.26 11.72
N CYS A 1181 13.97 -27.35 11.54
CA CYS A 1181 14.97 -27.60 12.58
C CYS A 1181 16.38 -27.26 12.05
N PRO A 1182 17.46 -27.38 12.85
CA PRO A 1182 18.83 -27.26 12.33
C PRO A 1182 19.10 -28.30 11.22
N PRO A 1183 19.81 -27.93 10.14
CA PRO A 1183 20.03 -28.81 8.99
C PRO A 1183 20.78 -30.09 9.41
N PRO A 1184 20.34 -31.28 8.98
CA PRO A 1184 21.02 -32.52 9.32
C PRO A 1184 22.40 -32.60 8.65
N PRO A 1185 23.35 -33.36 9.23
CA PRO A 1185 24.64 -33.66 8.61
C PRO A 1185 24.47 -34.20 7.19
N ALA A 1186 25.37 -33.87 6.27
CA ALA A 1186 25.21 -34.05 4.83
C ALA A 1186 24.77 -35.46 4.35
N ASN A 1187 25.06 -36.51 5.13
CA ASN A 1187 24.72 -37.90 4.82
C ASN A 1187 23.40 -38.39 5.48
N ARG A 1188 22.62 -37.52 6.12
CA ARG A 1188 21.37 -37.88 6.83
C ARG A 1188 20.19 -37.06 6.33
N TRP A 1189 19.13 -37.76 5.93
CA TRP A 1189 17.86 -37.18 5.53
C TRP A 1189 16.84 -37.25 6.69
N LEU A 1190 15.88 -36.33 6.70
CA LEU A 1190 14.70 -36.39 7.56
C LEU A 1190 13.56 -37.08 6.80
N ASP A 1191 12.76 -37.89 7.50
CA ASP A 1191 11.46 -38.35 7.02
C ASP A 1191 10.38 -37.57 7.77
N LEU A 1192 10.06 -36.38 7.25
CA LEU A 1192 8.96 -35.56 7.78
C LEU A 1192 7.62 -36.07 7.26
N LYS A 1193 6.56 -35.89 8.05
CA LYS A 1193 5.17 -35.94 7.58
C LYS A 1193 4.59 -34.53 7.70
N SER A 1194 3.93 -34.05 6.65
CA SER A 1194 3.37 -32.70 6.56
C SER A 1194 1.91 -32.77 6.10
N THR A 1195 1.07 -31.89 6.65
CA THR A 1195 -0.34 -31.77 6.27
C THR A 1195 -0.84 -30.34 6.49
N TYR A 1196 -1.60 -29.81 5.54
CA TYR A 1196 -2.03 -28.40 5.52
C TYR A 1196 -3.55 -28.28 5.76
N ARG A 1197 -3.94 -27.37 6.65
CA ARG A 1197 -5.32 -27.00 6.99
C ARG A 1197 -5.60 -25.60 6.45
N SER A 1198 -6.08 -25.54 5.21
CA SER A 1198 -6.42 -24.33 4.45
C SER A 1198 -7.32 -23.36 5.22
N SER A 1199 -8.40 -23.84 5.85
CA SER A 1199 -9.40 -23.08 6.60
C SER A 1199 -8.88 -22.18 7.73
N ALA A 1200 -7.63 -22.35 8.14
CA ALA A 1200 -6.97 -21.54 9.16
C ALA A 1200 -5.51 -21.19 8.78
N ALA A 1201 -5.11 -21.42 7.52
CA ALA A 1201 -3.73 -21.35 7.04
C ALA A 1201 -2.69 -22.04 7.96
N VAL A 1202 -3.04 -23.19 8.54
CA VAL A 1202 -2.14 -23.92 9.46
C VAL A 1202 -1.43 -25.06 8.75
N LEU A 1203 -0.10 -25.06 8.80
CA LEU A 1203 0.74 -26.19 8.43
C LEU A 1203 1.08 -27.00 9.69
N PHE A 1204 0.83 -28.31 9.65
CA PHE A 1204 1.38 -29.25 10.62
C PHE A 1204 2.52 -30.02 9.97
N TYR A 1205 3.64 -30.16 10.68
CA TYR A 1205 4.71 -31.08 10.29
C TYR A 1205 5.29 -31.79 11.50
N GLY A 1206 5.80 -33.00 11.33
CA GLY A 1206 6.42 -33.77 12.40
C GLY A 1206 7.39 -34.83 11.93
N GLY A 1207 8.21 -35.31 12.85
CA GLY A 1207 9.30 -36.24 12.58
C GLY A 1207 10.40 -36.17 13.66
N PRO A 1208 11.63 -36.61 13.36
CA PRO A 1208 12.77 -36.54 14.28
C PRO A 1208 13.35 -35.11 14.33
N ILE A 1209 12.59 -34.18 14.89
CA ILE A 1209 12.84 -32.72 14.89
C ILE A 1209 12.85 -32.08 16.29
N ALA A 1210 12.68 -32.88 17.36
CA ALA A 1210 12.79 -32.37 18.72
C ALA A 1210 14.25 -31.99 19.06
N THR A 1211 14.44 -31.19 20.11
CA THR A 1211 15.77 -30.69 20.52
C THR A 1211 16.73 -31.77 21.03
N ASP A 1212 16.20 -32.95 21.41
CA ASP A 1212 16.95 -34.17 21.74
C ASP A 1212 17.16 -35.10 20.53
N GLY A 1213 16.66 -34.73 19.35
CA GLY A 1213 16.58 -35.59 18.16
C GLY A 1213 15.40 -36.58 18.17
N GLY A 1214 14.52 -36.49 19.16
CA GLY A 1214 13.30 -37.29 19.30
C GLY A 1214 12.15 -36.83 18.40
N THR A 1215 10.98 -37.46 18.58
CA THR A 1215 9.80 -37.21 17.75
C THR A 1215 8.98 -36.05 18.30
N ALA A 1216 8.82 -35.01 17.50
CA ALA A 1216 7.91 -33.90 17.77
C ALA A 1216 7.02 -33.58 16.55
N ILE A 1217 5.91 -32.90 16.83
CA ILE A 1217 5.00 -32.34 15.84
C ILE A 1217 4.91 -30.83 16.11
N HIS A 1218 5.15 -30.01 15.09
CA HIS A 1218 5.03 -28.56 15.14
C HIS A 1218 3.77 -28.11 14.39
N MET A 1219 3.14 -27.07 14.92
CA MET A 1219 2.03 -26.35 14.33
C MET A 1219 2.52 -24.96 13.94
N VAL A 1220 2.59 -24.68 12.64
CA VAL A 1220 2.92 -23.35 12.10
C VAL A 1220 1.66 -22.70 11.57
N SER A 1221 1.40 -21.47 11.98
CA SER A 1221 0.47 -20.60 11.25
C SER A 1221 1.26 -19.94 10.11
N LEU A 1222 0.84 -20.16 8.87
CA LEU A 1222 1.44 -19.50 7.71
C LEU A 1222 1.05 -18.01 7.66
N ALA A 1223 -0.13 -17.64 8.15
CA ALA A 1223 -0.59 -16.25 8.20
C ALA A 1223 0.18 -15.42 9.26
N GLU A 1224 0.55 -16.03 10.39
CA GLU A 1224 1.40 -15.40 11.41
C GLU A 1224 2.90 -15.61 11.14
N GLU A 1225 3.27 -16.45 10.16
CA GLU A 1225 4.63 -16.90 9.86
C GLU A 1225 5.42 -17.34 11.12
N GLN A 1226 4.82 -18.18 11.98
CA GLN A 1226 5.47 -18.69 13.21
C GLN A 1226 5.00 -20.07 13.66
N VAL A 1227 5.86 -20.76 14.44
CA VAL A 1227 5.53 -21.99 15.16
C VAL A 1227 4.69 -21.65 16.40
N VAL A 1228 3.36 -21.69 16.24
CA VAL A 1228 2.37 -21.39 17.30
C VAL A 1228 2.42 -22.43 18.42
N GLN A 1229 2.66 -23.70 18.10
CA GLN A 1229 2.77 -24.76 19.10
C GLN A 1229 3.78 -25.84 18.72
N ARG A 1230 4.46 -26.39 19.73
CA ARG A 1230 5.35 -27.56 19.63
C ARG A 1230 4.80 -28.67 20.52
N LEU A 1231 4.62 -29.87 19.97
CA LEU A 1231 4.07 -31.06 20.64
C LEU A 1231 5.17 -32.13 20.74
N SER A 1232 5.64 -32.41 21.95
CA SER A 1232 6.52 -33.55 22.23
C SER A 1232 5.74 -34.86 22.24
N VAL A 1233 6.22 -35.91 21.56
CA VAL A 1233 5.55 -37.22 21.54
C VAL A 1233 6.15 -38.14 22.60
N SER A 1234 5.33 -38.58 23.56
CA SER A 1234 5.77 -39.49 24.62
C SER A 1234 6.27 -40.83 24.07
N GLY A 1235 7.49 -41.21 24.50
CA GLY A 1235 8.15 -42.46 24.09
C GLY A 1235 8.98 -42.40 22.81
N ASN A 1236 9.05 -41.24 22.13
CA ASN A 1236 9.77 -41.06 20.85
C ASN A 1236 9.52 -42.15 19.77
N PRO A 1237 8.27 -42.62 19.53
CA PRO A 1237 7.96 -43.51 18.41
C PRO A 1237 8.12 -42.77 17.07
N VAL A 1238 8.40 -43.48 15.98
CA VAL A 1238 8.51 -42.86 14.64
C VAL A 1238 7.12 -42.49 14.13
N LEU A 1239 6.96 -41.26 13.66
CA LEU A 1239 5.73 -40.77 13.02
C LEU A 1239 5.60 -41.38 11.61
N THR A 1240 4.54 -42.14 11.37
CA THR A 1240 4.32 -42.85 10.09
C THR A 1240 3.30 -42.15 9.19
N SER A 1241 2.26 -41.52 9.76
CA SER A 1241 1.27 -40.72 9.02
C SER A 1241 0.80 -39.51 9.82
N LEU A 1242 0.44 -38.42 9.13
CA LEU A 1242 -0.08 -37.19 9.74
C LEU A 1242 -1.17 -36.60 8.83
N GLU A 1243 -2.39 -36.48 9.32
CA GLU A 1243 -3.55 -35.98 8.56
C GLU A 1243 -4.38 -35.03 9.44
N THR A 1244 -4.84 -33.91 8.89
CA THR A 1244 -5.69 -32.93 9.57
C THR A 1244 -7.08 -32.84 8.94
N HIS A 1245 -8.10 -32.53 9.73
CA HIS A 1245 -9.44 -32.28 9.18
C HIS A 1245 -9.52 -30.86 8.59
N THR A 1246 -10.14 -30.72 7.43
CA THR A 1246 -10.27 -29.43 6.70
C THR A 1246 -11.07 -28.38 7.48
N THR A 1247 -12.32 -28.65 7.87
CA THR A 1247 -13.14 -27.71 8.67
C THR A 1247 -13.03 -27.94 10.19
N GLN A 1248 -12.97 -29.19 10.65
CA GLN A 1248 -12.95 -29.50 12.08
C GLN A 1248 -11.55 -29.39 12.68
N ARG A 1249 -11.49 -29.11 13.99
CA ARG A 1249 -10.28 -28.76 14.75
C ARG A 1249 -9.40 -29.96 15.15
N ALA A 1250 -9.31 -30.94 14.26
CA ALA A 1250 -8.77 -32.27 14.49
C ALA A 1250 -7.42 -32.51 13.75
N LEU A 1251 -6.50 -33.18 14.44
CA LEU A 1251 -5.24 -33.69 13.89
C LEU A 1251 -5.06 -35.16 14.32
N LEU A 1252 -4.67 -36.01 13.38
CA LEU A 1252 -4.45 -37.45 13.58
C LEU A 1252 -3.02 -37.80 13.21
N ALA A 1253 -2.30 -38.43 14.14
CA ALA A 1253 -0.92 -38.87 13.96
C ALA A 1253 -0.82 -40.38 14.19
N GLY A 1254 -0.39 -41.12 13.17
CA GLY A 1254 -0.11 -42.56 13.21
C GLY A 1254 1.36 -42.83 13.48
N PHE A 1255 1.68 -43.88 14.25
CA PHE A 1255 3.03 -44.13 14.74
C PHE A 1255 3.49 -45.59 14.62
N SER A 1256 4.80 -45.78 14.75
CA SER A 1256 5.45 -47.10 14.73
C SER A 1256 5.12 -48.00 15.93
N ASP A 1257 4.53 -47.45 16.99
CA ASP A 1257 4.06 -48.16 18.18
C ASP A 1257 2.63 -48.74 18.03
N GLY A 1258 2.06 -48.68 16.82
CA GLY A 1258 0.71 -49.19 16.53
C GLY A 1258 -0.42 -48.30 17.08
N VAL A 1259 -0.08 -47.10 17.58
CA VAL A 1259 -1.05 -46.13 18.12
C VAL A 1259 -1.35 -45.05 17.09
N VAL A 1260 -2.62 -44.70 16.94
CA VAL A 1260 -3.04 -43.40 16.37
C VAL A 1260 -3.38 -42.46 17.52
N ARG A 1261 -2.70 -41.32 17.60
CA ARG A 1261 -2.95 -40.27 18.60
C ARG A 1261 -3.87 -39.21 17.97
N TYR A 1262 -4.99 -38.93 18.63
CA TYR A 1262 -5.96 -37.89 18.24
C TYR A 1262 -5.72 -36.62 19.04
N TYR A 1263 -5.59 -35.49 18.35
CA TYR A 1263 -5.38 -34.17 18.92
C TYR A 1263 -6.51 -33.21 18.52
N ASP A 1264 -6.93 -32.36 19.47
CA ASP A 1264 -7.97 -31.35 19.30
C ASP A 1264 -7.45 -30.01 19.85
N ASP A 1265 -7.67 -28.90 19.13
CA ASP A 1265 -7.27 -27.56 19.59
C ASP A 1265 -8.29 -26.88 20.55
N ARG A 1266 -9.45 -27.51 20.80
CA ARG A 1266 -10.50 -27.01 21.70
C ARG A 1266 -10.20 -27.19 23.21
N GLN A 1267 -9.43 -28.20 23.62
CA GLN A 1267 -9.46 -28.67 25.02
C GLN A 1267 -8.81 -27.73 26.06
N ARG A 1268 -7.90 -26.81 25.67
CA ARG A 1268 -7.27 -25.86 26.60
C ARG A 1268 -6.98 -24.50 25.99
N GLN A 1269 -8.01 -23.67 25.78
CA GLN A 1269 -7.89 -22.23 25.45
C GLN A 1269 -6.81 -21.90 24.38
N GLY A 1270 -6.76 -22.69 23.28
CA GLY A 1270 -5.80 -22.51 22.19
C GLY A 1270 -4.55 -23.38 22.24
N GLN A 1271 -4.36 -24.22 23.27
CA GLN A 1271 -3.36 -25.29 23.26
C GLN A 1271 -3.99 -26.61 22.80
N MET A 1272 -3.46 -27.15 21.69
CA MET A 1272 -3.75 -28.49 21.21
C MET A 1272 -3.22 -29.55 22.19
N GLY A 1273 -4.06 -30.51 22.55
CA GLY A 1273 -3.71 -31.63 23.43
C GLY A 1273 -4.12 -32.96 22.82
N ALA A 1274 -3.45 -34.05 23.22
CA ALA A 1274 -3.87 -35.39 22.86
C ALA A 1274 -5.17 -35.74 23.61
N VAL A 1275 -6.29 -35.79 22.89
CA VAL A 1275 -7.62 -36.07 23.44
C VAL A 1275 -7.90 -37.57 23.52
N GLY A 1276 -7.20 -38.38 22.70
CA GLY A 1276 -7.29 -39.83 22.79
C GLY A 1276 -6.20 -40.56 22.05
N MET A 1277 -6.09 -41.86 22.33
CA MET A 1277 -5.14 -42.77 21.72
C MET A 1277 -5.86 -44.06 21.32
N VAL A 1278 -5.60 -44.53 20.11
CA VAL A 1278 -6.29 -45.65 19.46
C VAL A 1278 -5.29 -46.76 19.17
N SER A 1279 -5.51 -47.93 19.75
CA SER A 1279 -4.61 -49.09 19.65
C SER A 1279 -5.01 -49.99 18.48
N CYS A 1280 -4.28 -49.94 17.37
CA CYS A 1280 -4.62 -50.65 16.13
C CYS A 1280 -4.09 -52.10 16.16
N ARG A 1281 -4.64 -52.93 17.06
CA ARG A 1281 -4.24 -54.35 17.19
C ARG A 1281 -5.07 -55.27 16.29
N ALA A 1282 -4.41 -56.22 15.66
CA ALA A 1282 -5.08 -57.23 14.84
C ALA A 1282 -5.99 -58.15 15.69
N PRO A 1283 -7.15 -58.60 15.15
CA PRO A 1283 -8.04 -59.53 15.86
C PRO A 1283 -7.32 -60.82 16.26
N GLY A 1284 -7.57 -61.30 17.49
CA GLY A 1284 -7.00 -62.55 18.01
C GLY A 1284 -5.52 -62.50 18.42
N ALA A 1285 -4.84 -61.36 18.30
CA ALA A 1285 -3.43 -61.24 18.69
C ALA A 1285 -3.26 -61.30 20.23
N ALA A 1286 -2.51 -62.30 20.71
CA ALA A 1286 -2.12 -62.39 22.11
C ALA A 1286 -1.24 -61.19 22.54
N VAL A 1287 -1.24 -60.86 23.83
CA VAL A 1287 -0.61 -59.62 24.38
C VAL A 1287 0.90 -59.50 24.07
N ALA A 1288 1.59 -60.60 23.78
CA ALA A 1288 3.01 -60.65 23.42
C ALA A 1288 3.28 -60.65 21.89
N ALA A 1289 2.27 -60.54 21.03
CA ALA A 1289 2.45 -60.46 19.58
C ALA A 1289 3.09 -59.13 19.16
N ALA A 1290 3.94 -59.17 18.13
CA ALA A 1290 4.73 -58.02 17.70
C ALA A 1290 3.84 -56.83 17.30
N VAL A 1291 4.12 -55.66 17.88
CA VAL A 1291 3.45 -54.39 17.59
C VAL A 1291 3.61 -54.04 16.11
N GLU A 1292 2.49 -53.87 15.41
CA GLU A 1292 2.49 -53.54 13.97
C GLU A 1292 2.28 -52.03 13.78
N ALA A 1293 3.21 -51.39 13.08
CA ALA A 1293 3.18 -49.96 12.83
C ALA A 1293 1.91 -49.53 12.05
N VAL A 1294 1.39 -48.35 12.38
CA VAL A 1294 0.33 -47.70 11.58
C VAL A 1294 0.88 -47.39 10.19
N VAL A 1295 0.12 -47.74 9.16
CA VAL A 1295 0.46 -47.59 7.74
C VAL A 1295 -0.23 -46.37 7.10
N GLY A 1296 -1.33 -45.91 7.70
CA GLY A 1296 -2.00 -44.65 7.39
C GLY A 1296 -3.21 -44.47 8.30
N ALA A 1297 -3.55 -43.23 8.63
CA ALA A 1297 -4.74 -42.87 9.39
C ALA A 1297 -5.21 -41.47 9.01
N GLY A 1298 -6.52 -41.22 9.03
CA GLY A 1298 -7.10 -39.93 8.65
C GLY A 1298 -8.60 -39.79 8.99
N PRO A 1299 -9.16 -38.57 8.94
CA PRO A 1299 -10.55 -38.32 9.26
C PRO A 1299 -11.48 -38.69 8.10
N ILE A 1300 -12.71 -39.07 8.42
CA ILE A 1300 -13.82 -39.21 7.48
C ILE A 1300 -14.97 -38.34 7.97
N ALA A 1301 -15.41 -37.35 7.21
CA ALA A 1301 -16.60 -36.58 7.55
C ALA A 1301 -17.85 -37.48 7.49
N THR A 1302 -18.74 -37.31 8.47
CA THR A 1302 -20.02 -38.02 8.54
C THR A 1302 -21.14 -37.02 8.85
N ASN A 1303 -22.39 -37.40 8.58
CA ASN A 1303 -23.55 -36.50 8.74
C ASN A 1303 -23.77 -35.98 10.19
N THR A 1304 -23.01 -36.45 11.19
CA THR A 1304 -23.06 -35.95 12.58
C THR A 1304 -21.68 -35.67 13.20
N GLY A 1305 -20.63 -35.51 12.38
CA GLY A 1305 -19.27 -35.25 12.85
C GLY A 1305 -18.21 -35.83 11.93
N PHE A 1306 -17.33 -36.66 12.48
CA PHE A 1306 -16.36 -37.44 11.72
C PHE A 1306 -16.14 -38.82 12.37
N SER A 1307 -15.58 -39.76 11.60
CA SER A 1307 -15.02 -41.03 12.08
C SER A 1307 -13.51 -41.04 11.81
N ILE A 1308 -12.75 -41.86 12.54
CA ILE A 1308 -11.31 -42.00 12.36
C ILE A 1308 -11.04 -43.31 11.63
N ALA A 1309 -10.49 -43.24 10.41
CA ALA A 1309 -10.00 -44.41 9.70
C ALA A 1309 -8.51 -44.63 9.99
N ALA A 1310 -8.09 -45.89 10.14
CA ALA A 1310 -6.71 -46.28 10.34
C ALA A 1310 -6.42 -47.65 9.69
N ALA A 1311 -5.18 -47.91 9.30
CA ALA A 1311 -4.73 -49.22 8.85
C ALA A 1311 -3.35 -49.56 9.42
N THR A 1312 -3.13 -50.84 9.70
CA THR A 1312 -1.80 -51.44 9.85
C THR A 1312 -1.48 -52.26 8.60
N ARG A 1313 -0.44 -53.10 8.61
CA ARG A 1313 -0.12 -53.97 7.46
C ARG A 1313 -1.07 -55.17 7.35
N SER A 1314 -1.77 -55.53 8.42
CA SER A 1314 -2.64 -56.72 8.51
C SER A 1314 -4.14 -56.43 8.62
N ALA A 1315 -4.57 -55.22 8.97
CA ALA A 1315 -5.99 -54.87 9.11
C ALA A 1315 -6.29 -53.37 8.85
N PHE A 1316 -7.54 -53.10 8.49
CA PHE A 1316 -8.16 -51.79 8.39
C PHE A 1316 -9.20 -51.61 9.51
N PHE A 1317 -9.32 -50.38 10.02
CA PHE A 1317 -10.13 -50.04 11.18
C PHE A 1317 -10.88 -48.71 10.97
N ILE A 1318 -12.10 -48.61 11.52
CA ILE A 1318 -12.84 -47.35 11.69
C ILE A 1318 -13.25 -47.21 13.15
N PHE A 1319 -13.06 -46.02 13.72
CA PHE A 1319 -13.39 -45.68 15.11
C PHE A 1319 -14.32 -44.48 15.20
N ASP A 1320 -15.16 -44.47 16.23
CA ASP A 1320 -15.93 -43.29 16.63
C ASP A 1320 -15.06 -42.39 17.52
N PRO A 1321 -14.89 -41.08 17.25
CA PRO A 1321 -14.20 -40.18 18.16
C PRO A 1321 -14.85 -40.10 19.55
N ARG A 1322 -16.13 -40.51 19.68
CA ARG A 1322 -16.87 -40.60 20.95
C ARG A 1322 -16.59 -41.89 21.73
N LYS A 1323 -16.02 -42.93 21.09
CA LYS A 1323 -15.69 -44.24 21.70
C LYS A 1323 -14.41 -44.83 21.10
N LEU A 1324 -13.27 -44.25 21.48
CA LEU A 1324 -11.93 -44.63 20.97
C LEU A 1324 -11.38 -45.96 21.48
N SER A 1325 -12.05 -46.63 22.44
CA SER A 1325 -11.56 -47.86 23.07
C SER A 1325 -11.68 -49.11 22.20
N GLU A 1326 -12.62 -49.12 21.26
CA GLU A 1326 -12.97 -50.27 20.41
C GLU A 1326 -13.32 -49.77 18.99
N PRO A 1327 -12.90 -50.47 17.92
CA PRO A 1327 -13.29 -50.10 16.57
C PRO A 1327 -14.79 -50.31 16.33
N GLN A 1328 -15.43 -49.37 15.61
CA GLN A 1328 -16.77 -49.58 15.03
C GLN A 1328 -16.72 -50.64 13.92
N LEU A 1329 -15.61 -50.72 13.20
CA LEU A 1329 -15.36 -51.69 12.14
C LEU A 1329 -13.89 -52.10 12.15
N CYS A 1330 -13.62 -53.40 12.02
CA CYS A 1330 -12.29 -53.96 11.81
C CYS A 1330 -12.39 -55.02 10.71
N VAL A 1331 -11.54 -54.93 9.69
CA VAL A 1331 -11.55 -55.81 8.51
C VAL A 1331 -10.11 -56.25 8.21
N THR A 1332 -9.85 -57.54 8.08
CA THR A 1332 -8.47 -58.01 7.86
C THR A 1332 -8.04 -57.81 6.40
N HIS A 1333 -6.74 -57.74 6.15
CA HIS A 1333 -6.19 -57.74 4.78
C HIS A 1333 -6.63 -58.94 3.93
N GLN A 1334 -7.05 -60.05 4.53
CA GLN A 1334 -7.60 -61.20 3.80
C GLN A 1334 -9.04 -60.93 3.33
N ASP A 1335 -9.89 -60.42 4.23
CA ASP A 1335 -11.27 -60.02 3.91
C ASP A 1335 -11.32 -58.86 2.91
N LEU A 1336 -10.42 -57.88 3.04
CA LEU A 1336 -10.31 -56.74 2.12
C LEU A 1336 -9.86 -57.15 0.71
N TYR A 1337 -9.00 -58.17 0.61
CA TYR A 1337 -8.40 -58.58 -0.66
C TYR A 1337 -9.26 -59.60 -1.43
N TYR A 1338 -9.91 -60.53 -0.71
CA TYR A 1338 -10.74 -61.58 -1.31
C TYR A 1338 -12.25 -61.32 -1.21
N GLY A 1339 -12.68 -60.32 -0.43
CA GLY A 1339 -14.07 -59.98 -0.17
C GLY A 1339 -14.71 -60.87 0.92
N HIS A 1340 -15.67 -60.32 1.66
CA HIS A 1340 -16.50 -61.09 2.59
C HIS A 1340 -17.40 -62.08 1.81
N GLY A 1341 -16.95 -63.32 1.70
CA GLY A 1341 -17.64 -64.34 0.90
C GLY A 1341 -17.21 -65.78 1.14
N ARG A 1342 -16.91 -66.19 2.40
CA ARG A 1342 -16.60 -67.61 2.69
C ARG A 1342 -16.77 -68.18 4.11
N VAL A 1343 -17.75 -67.72 4.91
CA VAL A 1343 -18.37 -68.55 5.96
C VAL A 1343 -19.86 -68.22 6.08
N GLU A 1344 -20.73 -69.11 5.57
CA GLU A 1344 -22.10 -69.26 6.08
C GLU A 1344 -22.12 -70.55 6.91
N GLY A 1345 -22.58 -70.50 8.16
CA GLY A 1345 -22.69 -71.71 9.00
C GLY A 1345 -22.19 -71.62 10.46
N ALA A 1346 -22.37 -70.49 11.15
CA ALA A 1346 -22.23 -70.43 12.62
C ALA A 1346 -23.08 -69.31 13.22
N SER A 1347 -24.35 -69.61 13.54
CA SER A 1347 -25.19 -68.75 14.38
C SER A 1347 -24.87 -68.98 15.85
N LEU A 1348 -24.69 -67.92 16.64
CA LEU A 1348 -24.70 -68.00 18.11
C LEU A 1348 -25.20 -66.68 18.71
N ASP A 1349 -26.27 -66.77 19.49
CA ASP A 1349 -26.90 -65.64 20.18
C ASP A 1349 -26.08 -65.16 21.39
N ILE A 1350 -26.37 -63.93 21.82
CA ILE A 1350 -25.65 -63.22 22.89
C ILE A 1350 -26.30 -63.51 24.25
N GLY A 1351 -25.51 -63.96 25.24
CA GLY A 1351 -25.93 -63.94 26.64
C GLY A 1351 -24.96 -64.59 27.64
N GLY A 1352 -24.77 -63.94 28.81
CA GLY A 1352 -24.18 -64.58 30.00
C GLY A 1352 -22.85 -63.99 30.49
N VAL A 1353 -22.90 -63.12 31.51
CA VAL A 1353 -21.74 -62.58 32.24
C VAL A 1353 -21.15 -63.63 33.19
N GLY A 1354 -19.81 -63.70 33.31
CA GLY A 1354 -19.12 -64.44 34.39
C GLY A 1354 -17.59 -64.44 34.22
N ALA A 1355 -16.84 -64.44 35.32
CA ALA A 1355 -15.37 -64.44 35.33
C ALA A 1355 -14.82 -65.50 36.31
N ASP A 1356 -13.71 -66.17 35.98
CA ASP A 1356 -12.41 -66.08 36.70
C ASP A 1356 -11.36 -67.15 36.31
N ALA A 1357 -10.10 -66.90 36.73
CA ALA A 1357 -9.04 -67.86 37.07
C ALA A 1357 -8.43 -68.84 36.01
N ALA A 1358 -7.37 -68.35 35.34
CA ALA A 1358 -6.06 -68.99 35.10
C ALA A 1358 -5.83 -70.54 35.11
N ALA A 1359 -5.46 -71.05 33.92
CA ALA A 1359 -4.28 -71.89 33.62
C ALA A 1359 -4.01 -73.28 34.28
N ALA A 1360 -4.09 -74.35 33.45
CA ALA A 1360 -3.21 -75.53 33.56
C ALA A 1360 -3.04 -76.32 32.23
N SER A 1361 -1.79 -76.36 31.75
CA SER A 1361 -1.07 -77.21 30.79
C SER A 1361 -1.61 -78.58 30.26
N LEU A 1362 -1.33 -78.79 28.95
CA LEU A 1362 -0.78 -80.01 28.29
C LEU A 1362 -1.66 -81.19 27.78
N SER A 1363 -1.73 -81.25 26.43
CA SER A 1363 -1.52 -82.43 25.54
C SER A 1363 -2.40 -83.70 25.61
N SER A 1364 -3.11 -83.97 24.50
CA SER A 1364 -2.97 -85.24 23.74
C SER A 1364 -3.67 -85.16 22.36
N LEU A 1365 -3.23 -86.01 21.42
CA LEU A 1365 -3.79 -86.23 20.07
C LEU A 1365 -4.35 -87.67 20.01
N PRO A 1366 -5.37 -87.96 19.17
CA PRO A 1366 -5.05 -88.55 17.87
C PRO A 1366 -6.00 -88.23 16.69
N ASN A 1367 -5.54 -88.57 15.50
CA ASN A 1367 -6.15 -88.33 14.19
C ASN A 1367 -7.51 -89.02 13.96
N THR A 1368 -8.37 -88.38 13.15
CA THR A 1368 -9.14 -89.05 12.08
C THR A 1368 -9.08 -88.20 10.79
N SER A 1369 -9.37 -88.80 9.64
CA SER A 1369 -9.01 -88.28 8.32
C SER A 1369 -10.14 -87.53 7.60
N THR A 1370 -9.85 -86.31 7.11
CA THR A 1370 -10.58 -85.64 6.02
C THR A 1370 -9.61 -84.96 5.05
N VAL A 1371 -10.06 -84.71 3.82
CA VAL A 1371 -9.22 -84.25 2.69
C VAL A 1371 -8.80 -82.78 2.86
N PRO A 1372 -7.53 -82.41 2.63
CA PRO A 1372 -7.10 -81.02 2.66
C PRO A 1372 -7.63 -80.26 1.44
N VAL A 1373 -8.57 -79.34 1.67
CA VAL A 1373 -8.90 -78.27 0.74
C VAL A 1373 -7.65 -77.39 0.57
N PRO A 1374 -7.24 -76.99 -0.65
CA PRO A 1374 -6.08 -76.13 -0.83
C PRO A 1374 -6.32 -74.77 -0.13
N CYS A 1375 -5.41 -74.41 0.78
CA CYS A 1375 -5.43 -73.09 1.41
C CYS A 1375 -5.32 -72.00 0.33
N PRO A 1376 -6.11 -70.92 0.40
CA PRO A 1376 -5.92 -69.77 -0.48
C PRO A 1376 -4.52 -69.18 -0.26
N PRO A 1377 -3.87 -68.63 -1.29
CA PRO A 1377 -2.57 -67.96 -1.13
C PRO A 1377 -2.70 -66.80 -0.12
N LEU A 1378 -1.65 -66.59 0.67
CA LEU A 1378 -1.65 -65.55 1.70
C LEU A 1378 -1.92 -64.18 1.05
N ALA A 1379 -2.95 -63.46 1.53
CA ALA A 1379 -3.29 -62.16 0.96
C ALA A 1379 -2.09 -61.19 1.11
N PRO A 1380 -1.84 -60.32 0.11
CA PRO A 1380 -0.77 -59.34 0.20
C PRO A 1380 -1.06 -58.36 1.34
N ARG A 1381 -0.03 -57.97 2.09
CA ARG A 1381 -0.18 -57.02 3.20
C ARG A 1381 -0.48 -55.61 2.68
N ILE A 1382 -1.15 -54.81 3.50
CA ILE A 1382 -1.37 -53.38 3.24
C ILE A 1382 -0.01 -52.67 3.39
N VAL A 1383 0.37 -51.87 2.39
CA VAL A 1383 1.63 -51.10 2.35
C VAL A 1383 1.38 -49.60 2.44
N ARG A 1384 0.20 -49.11 2.00
CA ARG A 1384 -0.29 -47.74 2.24
C ARG A 1384 -1.80 -47.68 2.42
N CYS A 1385 -2.25 -46.65 3.14
CA CYS A 1385 -3.65 -46.31 3.36
C CYS A 1385 -3.83 -44.79 3.21
N SER A 1386 -4.91 -44.35 2.57
CA SER A 1386 -5.26 -42.94 2.38
C SER A 1386 -6.76 -42.73 2.49
N VAL A 1387 -7.17 -41.57 3.01
CA VAL A 1387 -8.55 -41.32 3.45
C VAL A 1387 -9.07 -40.02 2.84
N GLY A 1388 -10.20 -40.05 2.14
CA GLY A 1388 -10.85 -38.86 1.59
C GLY A 1388 -11.89 -38.28 2.56
N ILE A 1389 -11.55 -37.19 3.26
CA ILE A 1389 -12.41 -36.64 4.33
C ILE A 1389 -13.83 -36.32 3.83
N HIS A 1390 -13.95 -35.74 2.63
CA HIS A 1390 -15.23 -35.27 2.07
C HIS A 1390 -15.94 -36.33 1.22
N THR A 1391 -15.25 -37.40 0.81
CA THR A 1391 -15.80 -38.49 -0.02
C THR A 1391 -16.15 -39.72 0.80
N GLY A 1392 -15.59 -39.86 2.01
CA GLY A 1392 -15.80 -41.04 2.87
C GLY A 1392 -15.12 -42.30 2.35
N LEU A 1393 -14.14 -42.15 1.46
CA LEU A 1393 -13.47 -43.26 0.78
C LEU A 1393 -12.08 -43.52 1.35
N VAL A 1394 -11.68 -44.79 1.37
CA VAL A 1394 -10.38 -45.25 1.84
C VAL A 1394 -9.69 -46.04 0.72
N GLY A 1395 -8.55 -45.54 0.28
CA GLY A 1395 -7.70 -46.19 -0.71
C GLY A 1395 -6.61 -47.01 -0.02
N LEU A 1396 -6.56 -48.31 -0.29
CA LEU A 1396 -5.52 -49.21 0.23
C LEU A 1396 -4.66 -49.72 -0.93
N CYS A 1397 -3.34 -49.63 -0.77
CA CYS A 1397 -2.37 -50.24 -1.67
C CYS A 1397 -1.73 -51.46 -1.00
N PHE A 1398 -1.69 -52.57 -1.71
CA PHE A 1398 -1.17 -53.85 -1.23
C PHE A 1398 0.25 -54.13 -1.74
N GLN A 1399 0.95 -55.05 -1.08
CA GLN A 1399 2.35 -55.41 -1.34
C GLN A 1399 2.64 -55.94 -2.75
N ASN A 1400 1.64 -56.37 -3.50
CA ASN A 1400 1.76 -56.83 -4.89
C ASN A 1400 1.45 -55.74 -5.93
N ASN A 1401 1.55 -54.44 -5.57
CA ASN A 1401 1.20 -53.30 -6.42
C ASN A 1401 -0.25 -53.35 -6.95
N THR A 1402 -1.19 -53.86 -6.15
CA THR A 1402 -2.62 -53.71 -6.40
C THR A 1402 -3.22 -52.66 -5.47
N TYR A 1403 -4.29 -52.00 -5.92
CA TYR A 1403 -5.02 -50.99 -5.17
C TYR A 1403 -6.50 -51.36 -5.09
N ALA A 1404 -7.15 -51.10 -3.96
CA ALA A 1404 -8.60 -51.13 -3.83
C ALA A 1404 -9.12 -49.90 -3.07
N ALA A 1405 -10.27 -49.36 -3.51
CA ALA A 1405 -11.02 -48.34 -2.78
C ALA A 1405 -12.15 -48.99 -1.97
N PHE A 1406 -12.40 -48.47 -0.77
CA PHE A 1406 -13.44 -48.92 0.14
C PHE A 1406 -14.25 -47.71 0.64
N ASN A 1407 -15.51 -47.93 1.02
CA ASN A 1407 -16.32 -46.90 1.69
C ASN A 1407 -16.29 -47.02 3.22
N THR A 1408 -16.99 -46.11 3.90
CA THR A 1408 -17.13 -46.05 5.37
C THR A 1408 -17.75 -47.29 6.04
N LYS A 1409 -18.24 -48.26 5.27
CA LYS A 1409 -18.79 -49.54 5.75
C LYS A 1409 -17.85 -50.72 5.47
N GLY A 1410 -16.64 -50.47 4.97
CA GLY A 1410 -15.68 -51.50 4.56
C GLY A 1410 -16.07 -52.23 3.26
N LEU A 1411 -17.09 -51.76 2.54
CA LEU A 1411 -17.46 -52.33 1.24
C LEU A 1411 -16.46 -51.85 0.19
N ILE A 1412 -15.86 -52.79 -0.53
CA ILE A 1412 -15.00 -52.52 -1.68
C ILE A 1412 -15.85 -51.87 -2.80
N LEU A 1413 -15.35 -50.78 -3.39
CA LEU A 1413 -16.03 -50.06 -4.47
C LEU A 1413 -15.59 -50.51 -5.86
N ASN A 1414 -14.41 -51.14 -5.94
CA ASN A 1414 -13.92 -51.81 -7.13
C ASN A 1414 -14.18 -53.30 -6.91
N GLU A 1415 -14.85 -54.01 -7.82
CA GLU A 1415 -15.25 -55.41 -7.56
C GLU A 1415 -14.08 -56.35 -7.24
N ARG A 1416 -12.86 -55.98 -7.66
CA ARG A 1416 -11.59 -56.61 -7.26
C ARG A 1416 -10.50 -55.55 -7.10
N PRO A 1417 -9.43 -55.82 -6.33
CA PRO A 1417 -8.22 -54.99 -6.34
C PRO A 1417 -7.63 -54.88 -7.76
N LEU A 1418 -7.44 -53.64 -8.24
CA LEU A 1418 -6.91 -53.35 -9.56
C LEU A 1418 -5.38 -53.43 -9.56
N ALA A 1419 -4.80 -54.04 -10.59
CA ALA A 1419 -3.36 -54.18 -10.73
C ALA A 1419 -2.74 -52.92 -11.36
N VAL A 1420 -1.76 -52.32 -10.68
CA VAL A 1420 -0.98 -51.20 -11.22
C VAL A 1420 0.12 -51.80 -12.10
N MET A 1421 -0.25 -52.12 -13.34
CA MET A 1421 0.63 -52.70 -14.37
C MET A 1421 1.54 -51.62 -14.95
N ALA A 1422 2.84 -51.73 -14.69
CA ALA A 1422 3.87 -50.98 -15.40
C ALA A 1422 4.10 -51.61 -16.77
N ASP A 1423 3.87 -50.86 -17.85
CA ASP A 1423 4.09 -51.34 -19.21
C ASP A 1423 5.58 -51.52 -19.51
N GLY A 1424 5.95 -52.70 -20.03
CA GLY A 1424 7.16 -52.86 -20.84
C GLY A 1424 8.35 -53.63 -20.25
N VAL A 1425 8.16 -54.88 -19.82
CA VAL A 1425 8.97 -56.01 -20.34
C VAL A 1425 8.09 -57.26 -20.45
N VAL A 1426 8.00 -57.85 -21.64
CA VAL A 1426 7.58 -59.25 -21.83
C VAL A 1426 8.76 -60.02 -22.41
N GLU A 1427 9.40 -60.85 -21.59
CA GLU A 1427 10.33 -61.88 -22.07
C GLU A 1427 9.76 -63.28 -21.80
N PRO A 1428 9.66 -64.16 -22.81
CA PRO A 1428 9.24 -65.53 -22.62
C PRO A 1428 10.41 -66.46 -22.26
N ALA A 1429 10.22 -67.22 -21.18
CA ALA A 1429 10.88 -68.51 -20.88
C ALA A 1429 12.42 -68.58 -20.91
N LEU A 1430 13.02 -68.66 -19.71
CA LEU A 1430 14.25 -69.44 -19.50
C LEU A 1430 14.20 -70.18 -18.16
N SER A 1431 14.86 -71.35 -18.10
CA SER A 1431 14.68 -72.35 -17.04
C SER A 1431 15.87 -72.40 -16.07
N GLN A 1432 15.58 -72.76 -14.82
CA GLN A 1432 16.48 -73.34 -13.81
C GLN A 1432 17.94 -72.85 -13.78
N GLN A 1433 18.32 -72.08 -12.75
CA GLN A 1433 19.35 -72.52 -11.79
C GLN A 1433 19.49 -71.61 -10.55
N LEU A 1434 20.24 -72.14 -9.57
CA LEU A 1434 20.85 -71.48 -8.41
C LEU A 1434 19.91 -70.88 -7.32
N GLN A 1435 19.74 -71.68 -6.27
CA GLN A 1435 19.47 -71.18 -4.92
C GLN A 1435 20.67 -70.36 -4.42
N GLN A 1436 20.46 -69.11 -3.99
CA GLN A 1436 21.18 -68.52 -2.86
C GLN A 1436 20.42 -67.31 -2.29
N GLY A 1437 20.50 -67.12 -0.97
CA GLY A 1437 19.58 -66.25 -0.24
C GLY A 1437 19.95 -64.77 -0.26
N ARG A 1438 19.12 -63.94 -0.92
CA ARG A 1438 18.93 -62.52 -0.58
C ARG A 1438 17.44 -62.17 -0.64
N GLN A 1439 16.89 -61.67 0.46
CA GLN A 1439 15.55 -61.07 0.47
C GLN A 1439 15.62 -59.66 -0.13
N SER A 1440 15.62 -59.57 -1.46
CA SER A 1440 15.56 -58.28 -2.16
C SER A 1440 14.14 -57.71 -2.14
N SER A 1441 13.73 -57.12 -1.00
CA SER A 1441 12.57 -56.23 -0.97
C SER A 1441 12.92 -54.94 -1.72
N GLY A 1442 12.64 -54.93 -3.03
CA GLY A 1442 12.70 -53.70 -3.82
C GLY A 1442 11.77 -52.64 -3.23
N PRO A 1443 12.11 -51.34 -3.30
CA PRO A 1443 11.22 -50.29 -2.84
C PRO A 1443 9.90 -50.35 -3.63
N PRO A 1444 8.74 -50.06 -3.01
CA PRO A 1444 7.47 -50.00 -3.73
C PRO A 1444 7.57 -48.96 -4.85
N ILE A 1445 7.13 -49.34 -6.06
CA ILE A 1445 7.30 -48.54 -7.29
C ILE A 1445 6.55 -47.21 -7.18
N LEU A 1446 5.37 -47.23 -6.55
CA LEU A 1446 4.62 -46.01 -6.23
C LEU A 1446 5.42 -45.13 -5.27
N PRO A 1447 5.76 -43.88 -5.64
CA PRO A 1447 6.48 -42.95 -4.76
C PRO A 1447 5.54 -42.38 -3.68
N GLY A 1448 6.09 -41.61 -2.74
CA GLY A 1448 5.51 -41.31 -1.43
C GLY A 1448 4.01 -41.02 -1.41
N SER A 1449 3.54 -40.03 -2.19
CA SER A 1449 2.14 -39.61 -2.22
C SER A 1449 1.32 -40.09 -3.43
N CYS A 1450 1.79 -41.08 -4.22
CA CYS A 1450 0.92 -41.76 -5.20
C CYS A 1450 -0.10 -42.71 -4.54
N VAL A 1451 -0.21 -42.68 -3.20
CA VAL A 1451 -1.42 -43.09 -2.47
C VAL A 1451 -1.84 -41.91 -1.57
N ALA A 1452 -1.92 -40.71 -2.14
CA ALA A 1452 -3.06 -39.85 -1.92
C ALA A 1452 -4.23 -40.49 -2.68
N HIS A 1453 -5.39 -40.60 -2.05
CA HIS A 1453 -6.58 -41.11 -2.73
C HIS A 1453 -6.87 -40.23 -3.95
N PRO A 1454 -7.06 -40.75 -5.18
CA PRO A 1454 -7.39 -39.93 -6.37
C PRO A 1454 -8.77 -39.24 -6.31
N LEU A 1455 -9.38 -39.18 -5.12
CA LEU A 1455 -10.75 -38.77 -4.83
C LEU A 1455 -10.83 -37.99 -3.51
N ARG A 1456 -10.00 -36.94 -3.37
CA ARG A 1456 -10.23 -35.83 -2.42
C ARG A 1456 -9.70 -34.51 -3.01
N PRO A 1457 -10.53 -33.48 -3.23
CA PRO A 1457 -12.00 -33.50 -3.35
C PRO A 1457 -12.46 -33.11 -4.76
N LEU A 1458 -13.15 -34.03 -5.47
CA LEU A 1458 -14.48 -33.81 -6.08
C LEU A 1458 -14.89 -34.85 -7.14
N MET A 1459 -13.97 -35.58 -7.76
CA MET A 1459 -14.26 -36.46 -8.93
C MET A 1459 -14.98 -37.81 -8.61
N THR A 1460 -16.06 -37.79 -7.81
CA THR A 1460 -16.94 -38.96 -7.56
C THR A 1460 -18.45 -38.67 -7.74
N PHE A 1461 -18.82 -37.55 -8.36
CA PHE A 1461 -20.22 -37.19 -8.65
C PHE A 1461 -20.82 -37.97 -9.83
N GLY A 1462 -20.87 -39.29 -9.69
CA GLY A 1462 -21.42 -40.23 -10.68
C GLY A 1462 -21.41 -41.69 -10.22
N GLY A 1463 -20.65 -42.01 -9.17
CA GLY A 1463 -20.40 -43.39 -8.74
C GLY A 1463 -19.26 -44.07 -9.50
N GLU A 1464 -18.56 -43.33 -10.35
CA GLU A 1464 -17.32 -43.74 -11.01
C GLU A 1464 -16.10 -43.31 -10.17
N LEU A 1465 -15.05 -44.13 -10.16
CA LEU A 1465 -13.78 -43.83 -9.49
C LEU A 1465 -12.69 -43.59 -10.54
N MET A 1466 -12.14 -42.38 -10.56
CA MET A 1466 -10.97 -42.04 -11.38
C MET A 1466 -9.74 -42.85 -10.93
N PHE A 1467 -9.06 -43.46 -11.89
CA PHE A 1467 -7.76 -44.11 -11.75
C PHE A 1467 -6.76 -43.46 -12.70
N LEU A 1468 -5.56 -43.23 -12.21
CA LEU A 1468 -4.42 -42.84 -13.04
C LEU A 1468 -3.55 -44.09 -13.21
N GLN A 1469 -3.46 -44.62 -14.44
CA GLN A 1469 -2.48 -45.64 -14.74
C GLN A 1469 -1.12 -44.96 -14.93
N LEU A 1470 -0.29 -45.19 -13.91
CA LEU A 1470 1.07 -44.70 -13.75
C LEU A 1470 2.04 -45.50 -14.63
#